data_AF-A0A7L0B0Q7-F1
#
_entry.id   AF-A0A7L0B0Q7-F1
#
_cell.length_a   1.000
_cell.length_b   1.000
_cell.length_c   1.000
_cell.angle_alpha   90.00
_cell.angle_beta   90.00
_cell.angle_gamma   90.00
#
_symmetry.space_group_name_H-M   'P 1'
#
loop_
_entity.id
_entity.type
_entity.pdbx_description
1 polymer ?
#
loop_
_entity_poly.entity_id
_entity_poly.type
_entity_poly.pdbx_seq_one_letter_code
_entity_poly.pdbx_strand_id
1 'polypeptide(L)'
;MSLSSPVSCAVMEAKCLHNAKCESQLLQNSNELELDTAEDLRRKLCQAKKEKLDLTIKHNQELSNYESQIVKLRLEIEKGEAVRQSLEYELAIARKDARLKTYAAQEELSDAKTKLVELQVLNEKLQQKVAEVEKTFHIAQQKWKEQQERLASENDDIRRTCNSEYELLLKERTKLEGVLQHVCKSWLEKLHFMNCNSEPDYENAEVGMEMNPVVLVIIPACSLVQLLNPEIEEQNNALQNIRKKMKDVEVEHNGCTELLRHQANELEYSAEREERLKKELEAATVRIKKLEENIEAERAAHLESKFNSEIIQLRIRDLEGALQVEKASQAAALSDLEMIKKEFKEVENAYEREKHNAQENLEKLNVLERECFSTNKQMNEKIEEKKKVIKDLSETLWNNEKTCRELQEELAMAKKHQVFLTETYENNMRELELLLDSFAMSGQRTAGTCKDKDKSPSFSVLETLRCTLTAYQNKLEDMSNEALCEKMTKELEISKEKMCALSQDLKEAQDNLADVNKELNHLHTKCADRETLIGTLKMELQNVRQCWEKEKVHATESENEIQKLTRAYQKDMKEKLTFLHSLYQRLVAGCVLIKQPEGILDRFSWSELCAVLQENVDALILDLNRANEKLSHLEFVCKNKSDTMKELQQSQEDAFNKMAEQMKAQESCWQKQKKYLEQQYSGLLGEVHERAQEYQETAEKNKEKIYVLEKKREKLALENVSVKNMLTQIQKEHSSLLAACALLAGALYPLYGRLCAMSSQRDLLQDQVNIYELVNQEIRTLVHALSDAEENNQDEAKLKKRKFKGLIRVFRRGVIAVLAANRLKVLAQSSSSLFSWVNGFKEGIGILVCIGDSKGKRNLSSHREEQIHCVEALSWFTSSNLLAAVISSVTELQDVVNKTDPKPWLSGHLLVSAARNSFSKLMDKLNVIMESVPLDSIRSITYLEKDSLVQRLAHGLHKINTQALEDGFCDRLPIMKSVASLQKQIFEFTQRLHTAEVERHSLRLKLAEFKWNFSEMKKEADKAQTLQEKLNMFKQSKLITHERFESACEELNNALHREHQAQVLLNEQAQQLQELNNKLELHSSEEADKTQVLSETVKRLSEAKMELRRKDQSLRQLNRLLTQLEQDKRRLKESIHVAESALCMAAKDKELIISHMKSVEATLHKVRDQTLLSRTAATRNDFTLQLPKLHLETFAVEGLKGRPEVVAFQAMIKSFMDVYQLASSRIDMLVRETASPQLHTAALKSKPQTARLHESQSLQL
;
A
#
# COMPACT_ATOMS: atom_id res chain seq x y z
N MET A 1 -42.44 -38.35 -180.39
CA MET A 1 -41.01 -38.07 -180.64
C MET A 1 -40.34 -37.99 -179.26
N SER A 2 -39.29 -38.75 -178.90
CA SER A 2 -37.97 -38.96 -179.57
C SER A 2 -37.11 -37.69 -179.59
N LEU A 3 -35.81 -37.68 -179.27
CA LEU A 3 -34.89 -38.68 -178.67
C LEU A 3 -33.57 -37.93 -178.33
N SER A 4 -32.64 -38.58 -177.60
CA SER A 4 -31.20 -38.24 -177.42
C SER A 4 -30.75 -37.35 -176.24
N SER A 5 -29.51 -37.64 -175.82
CA SER A 5 -28.53 -36.80 -175.09
C SER A 5 -28.80 -36.34 -173.65
N PRO A 6 -27.73 -36.14 -172.82
CA PRO A 6 -27.74 -36.83 -171.52
C PRO A 6 -27.18 -36.08 -170.29
N VAL A 7 -27.45 -36.68 -169.11
CA VAL A 7 -26.66 -36.58 -167.84
C VAL A 7 -26.73 -35.26 -167.03
N SER A 8 -26.71 -35.44 -165.70
CA SER A 8 -26.43 -34.46 -164.63
C SER A 8 -27.47 -33.37 -164.30
N CYS A 9 -28.35 -33.66 -163.32
CA CYS A 9 -28.84 -32.64 -162.37
C CYS A 9 -29.43 -33.17 -161.03
N ALA A 10 -29.83 -34.46 -160.94
CA ALA A 10 -30.72 -34.96 -159.89
C ALA A 10 -30.05 -35.74 -158.72
N VAL A 11 -28.96 -35.24 -158.12
CA VAL A 11 -28.25 -35.93 -157.00
C VAL A 11 -28.11 -35.08 -155.72
N MET A 12 -28.37 -33.77 -155.76
CA MET A 12 -28.19 -32.90 -154.58
C MET A 12 -29.38 -32.91 -153.60
N GLU A 13 -30.62 -32.90 -154.10
CA GLU A 13 -31.81 -32.66 -153.26
C GLU A 13 -32.05 -33.75 -152.20
N ALA A 14 -31.63 -34.99 -152.48
CA ALA A 14 -31.74 -36.11 -151.54
C ALA A 14 -30.85 -35.98 -150.28
N LYS A 15 -29.84 -35.11 -150.28
CA LYS A 15 -28.95 -34.90 -149.11
C LYS A 15 -29.45 -33.80 -148.17
N CYS A 16 -30.05 -32.72 -148.67
CA CYS A 16 -30.47 -31.59 -147.85
C CYS A 16 -31.57 -31.96 -146.82
N LEU A 17 -32.51 -32.83 -147.21
CA LEU A 17 -33.61 -33.26 -146.34
C LEU A 17 -33.20 -34.24 -145.22
N HIS A 18 -31.98 -34.77 -145.22
CA HIS A 18 -31.48 -35.60 -144.12
C HIS A 18 -30.80 -34.75 -143.03
N ASN A 19 -29.91 -33.81 -143.41
CA ASN A 19 -29.21 -32.95 -142.45
C ASN A 19 -30.16 -32.12 -141.58
N ALA A 20 -31.15 -31.46 -142.19
CA ALA A 20 -32.11 -30.61 -141.48
C ALA A 20 -32.90 -31.35 -140.38
N LYS A 21 -33.00 -32.68 -140.45
CA LYS A 21 -33.68 -33.50 -139.46
C LYS A 21 -32.79 -33.88 -138.27
N CYS A 22 -31.47 -33.96 -138.47
CA CYS A 22 -30.51 -34.21 -137.39
C CYS A 22 -30.25 -32.98 -136.54
N GLU A 23 -30.11 -31.79 -137.15
CA GLU A 23 -29.82 -30.54 -136.43
C GLU A 23 -30.97 -30.16 -135.47
N SER A 24 -32.22 -30.40 -135.87
CA SER A 24 -33.39 -30.16 -135.01
C SER A 24 -33.44 -31.04 -133.75
N GLN A 25 -32.93 -32.28 -133.81
CA GLN A 25 -32.90 -33.16 -132.62
C GLN A 25 -31.72 -32.84 -131.69
N LEU A 26 -30.61 -32.31 -132.21
CA LEU A 26 -29.49 -31.85 -131.40
C LEU A 26 -29.85 -30.60 -130.58
N LEU A 27 -30.50 -29.61 -131.20
CA LEU A 27 -30.94 -28.38 -130.52
C LEU A 27 -32.03 -28.61 -129.47
N GLN A 28 -32.86 -29.63 -129.64
CA GLN A 28 -33.90 -29.95 -128.66
C GLN A 28 -33.30 -30.58 -127.39
N ASN A 29 -32.33 -31.49 -127.54
CA ASN A 29 -31.64 -32.13 -126.44
C ASN A 29 -30.70 -31.17 -125.67
N SER A 30 -30.07 -30.19 -126.35
CA SER A 30 -29.25 -29.18 -125.66
C SER A 30 -30.09 -28.28 -124.75
N ASN A 31 -31.27 -27.87 -125.21
CA ASN A 31 -32.15 -26.97 -124.46
C ASN A 31 -32.75 -27.62 -123.20
N GLU A 32 -33.04 -28.93 -123.21
CA GLU A 32 -33.44 -29.65 -122.00
C GLU A 32 -32.29 -29.73 -120.97
N LEU A 33 -31.06 -30.02 -121.42
CA LEU A 33 -29.88 -30.06 -120.54
C LEU A 33 -29.53 -28.68 -119.95
N GLU A 34 -29.70 -27.60 -120.71
CA GLU A 34 -29.53 -26.23 -120.20
C GLU A 34 -30.65 -25.83 -119.23
N LEU A 35 -31.88 -26.30 -119.43
CA LEU A 35 -32.97 -26.09 -118.46
C LEU A 35 -32.77 -26.86 -117.16
N ASP A 36 -32.39 -28.14 -117.21
CA ASP A 36 -32.13 -28.96 -116.02
C ASP A 36 -30.94 -28.44 -115.21
N THR A 37 -29.86 -28.01 -115.88
CA THR A 37 -28.71 -27.39 -115.19
C THR A 37 -29.05 -26.00 -114.64
N ALA A 38 -29.87 -25.20 -115.32
CA ALA A 38 -30.37 -23.93 -114.79
C ALA A 38 -31.32 -24.14 -113.59
N GLU A 39 -32.14 -25.19 -113.57
CA GLU A 39 -32.96 -25.55 -112.41
C GLU A 39 -32.12 -26.07 -111.26
N ASP A 40 -31.16 -26.96 -111.48
CA ASP A 40 -30.24 -27.44 -110.44
C ASP A 40 -29.42 -26.28 -109.84
N LEU A 41 -28.94 -25.34 -110.65
CA LEU A 41 -28.31 -24.10 -110.16
C LEU A 41 -29.28 -23.22 -109.36
N ARG A 42 -30.56 -23.12 -109.75
CA ARG A 42 -31.59 -22.43 -108.95
C ARG A 42 -31.86 -23.14 -107.61
N ARG A 43 -31.97 -24.48 -107.60
CA ARG A 43 -32.15 -25.30 -106.41
C ARG A 43 -30.96 -25.12 -105.46
N LYS A 44 -29.73 -25.20 -105.97
CA LYS A 44 -28.48 -24.93 -105.23
C LYS A 44 -28.40 -23.50 -104.71
N LEU A 45 -28.79 -22.49 -105.49
CA LEU A 45 -28.84 -21.09 -105.04
C LEU A 45 -29.90 -20.87 -103.95
N CYS A 46 -31.06 -21.50 -104.04
CA CYS A 46 -32.10 -21.45 -103.01
C CYS A 46 -31.66 -22.18 -101.73
N GLN A 47 -31.00 -23.33 -101.85
CA GLN A 47 -30.42 -24.07 -100.74
C GLN A 47 -29.32 -23.25 -100.04
N ALA A 48 -28.36 -22.69 -100.79
CA ALA A 48 -27.32 -21.82 -100.23
C ALA A 48 -27.88 -20.52 -99.60
N LYS A 49 -28.97 -19.96 -100.14
CA LYS A 49 -29.70 -18.85 -99.52
C LYS A 49 -30.39 -19.26 -98.22
N LYS A 50 -30.97 -20.47 -98.17
CA LYS A 50 -31.57 -21.03 -96.96
C LYS A 50 -30.51 -21.30 -95.89
N GLU A 51 -29.41 -21.96 -96.25
CA GLU A 51 -28.27 -22.20 -95.35
C GLU A 51 -27.68 -20.89 -94.84
N LYS A 52 -27.54 -19.86 -95.68
CA LYS A 52 -27.15 -18.52 -95.25
C LYS A 52 -28.16 -17.90 -94.27
N LEU A 53 -29.46 -18.08 -94.49
CA LEU A 53 -30.50 -17.59 -93.58
C LEU A 53 -30.46 -18.33 -92.24
N ASP A 54 -30.37 -19.66 -92.25
CA ASP A 54 -30.27 -20.51 -91.06
C ASP A 54 -29.00 -20.19 -90.25
N LEU A 55 -27.85 -19.97 -90.93
CA LEU A 55 -26.61 -19.46 -90.31
C LEU A 55 -26.79 -18.05 -89.74
N THR A 56 -27.52 -17.17 -90.41
CA THR A 56 -27.79 -15.80 -89.90
C THR A 56 -28.72 -15.84 -88.68
N ILE A 57 -29.73 -16.71 -88.67
CA ILE A 57 -30.61 -16.93 -87.50
C ILE A 57 -29.79 -17.49 -86.34
N LYS A 58 -28.96 -18.50 -86.57
CA LYS A 58 -28.08 -19.09 -85.56
C LYS A 58 -27.09 -18.06 -85.00
N HIS A 59 -26.47 -17.26 -85.86
CA HIS A 59 -25.58 -16.17 -85.44
C HIS A 59 -26.32 -15.08 -84.63
N ASN A 60 -27.53 -14.70 -85.02
CA ASN A 60 -28.34 -13.73 -84.26
C ASN A 60 -28.80 -14.29 -82.91
N GLN A 61 -29.09 -15.59 -82.81
CA GLN A 61 -29.38 -16.27 -81.54
C GLN A 61 -28.14 -16.35 -80.64
N GLU A 62 -26.96 -16.61 -81.22
CA GLU A 62 -25.68 -16.57 -80.50
C GLU A 62 -25.36 -15.15 -80.00
N LEU A 63 -25.50 -14.13 -80.85
CA LEU A 63 -25.36 -12.72 -80.47
C LEU A 63 -26.32 -12.34 -79.35
N SER A 64 -27.61 -12.66 -79.46
CA SER A 64 -28.59 -12.34 -78.43
C SER A 64 -28.31 -13.06 -77.09
N ASN A 65 -27.78 -14.29 -77.14
CA ASN A 65 -27.30 -14.99 -75.95
C ASN A 65 -26.06 -14.29 -75.34
N TYR A 66 -25.10 -13.84 -76.15
CA TYR A 66 -23.94 -13.08 -75.67
C TYR A 66 -24.34 -11.71 -75.11
N GLU A 67 -25.28 -10.99 -75.74
CA GLU A 67 -25.84 -9.74 -75.22
C GLU A 67 -26.55 -9.97 -73.88
N SER A 68 -27.34 -11.04 -73.74
CA SER A 68 -27.97 -11.41 -72.47
C SER A 68 -26.94 -11.73 -71.38
N GLN A 69 -25.84 -12.40 -71.73
CA GLN A 69 -24.72 -12.64 -70.81
C GLN A 69 -24.00 -11.34 -70.43
N ILE A 70 -23.74 -10.44 -71.40
CA ILE A 70 -23.12 -9.13 -71.14
C ILE A 70 -24.00 -8.27 -70.24
N VAL A 71 -25.33 -8.28 -70.41
CA VAL A 71 -26.26 -7.55 -69.53
C VAL A 71 -26.27 -8.15 -68.11
N LYS A 72 -26.22 -9.48 -67.97
CA LYS A 72 -26.09 -10.13 -66.65
C LYS A 72 -24.77 -9.77 -65.97
N LEU A 73 -23.66 -9.86 -66.69
CA LEU A 73 -22.33 -9.50 -66.17
C LEU A 73 -22.25 -8.02 -65.79
N ARG A 74 -22.86 -7.11 -66.56
CA ARG A 74 -23.00 -5.68 -66.18
C ARG A 74 -23.80 -5.51 -64.90
N LEU A 75 -24.96 -6.17 -64.76
CA LEU A 75 -25.77 -6.14 -63.54
C LEU A 75 -25.06 -6.75 -62.32
N GLU A 76 -24.19 -7.75 -62.52
CA GLU A 76 -23.36 -8.31 -61.45
C GLU A 76 -22.20 -7.39 -61.07
N ILE A 77 -21.58 -6.71 -62.04
CA ILE A 77 -20.57 -5.66 -61.80
C ILE A 77 -21.20 -4.46 -61.08
N GLU A 78 -22.37 -3.98 -61.50
CA GLU A 78 -23.09 -2.87 -60.85
C GLU A 78 -23.50 -3.22 -59.41
N LYS A 79 -23.92 -4.46 -59.15
CA LYS A 79 -24.17 -4.95 -57.78
C LYS A 79 -22.89 -5.06 -56.97
N GLY A 80 -21.82 -5.60 -57.54
CA GLY A 80 -20.50 -5.70 -56.89
C GLY A 80 -19.94 -4.31 -56.55
N GLU A 81 -20.13 -3.35 -57.43
CA GLU A 81 -19.74 -1.94 -57.25
C GLU A 81 -20.58 -1.25 -56.17
N ALA A 82 -21.90 -1.44 -56.14
CA ALA A 82 -22.76 -0.93 -55.07
C ALA A 82 -22.39 -1.54 -53.70
N VAL A 83 -22.10 -2.84 -53.65
CA VAL A 83 -21.60 -3.52 -52.44
C VAL A 83 -20.22 -2.99 -52.04
N ARG A 84 -19.30 -2.79 -52.99
CA ARG A 84 -17.98 -2.18 -52.74
C ARG A 84 -18.12 -0.78 -52.14
N GLN A 85 -19.01 0.05 -52.66
CA GLN A 85 -19.27 1.39 -52.14
C GLN A 85 -19.90 1.37 -50.74
N SER A 86 -20.83 0.44 -50.45
CA SER A 86 -21.37 0.26 -49.08
C SER A 86 -20.27 -0.17 -48.10
N LEU A 87 -19.47 -1.17 -48.47
CA LEU A 87 -18.35 -1.64 -47.66
C LEU A 87 -17.27 -0.58 -47.48
N GLU A 88 -17.00 0.28 -48.47
CA GLU A 88 -16.06 1.39 -48.32
C GLU A 88 -16.60 2.49 -47.40
N TYR A 89 -17.91 2.76 -47.41
CA TYR A 89 -18.57 3.66 -46.47
C TYR A 89 -18.58 3.10 -45.04
N GLU A 90 -18.92 1.82 -44.87
CA GLU A 90 -18.86 1.11 -43.58
C GLU A 90 -17.43 1.03 -43.05
N LEU A 91 -16.44 0.75 -43.90
CA LEU A 91 -15.02 0.81 -43.54
C LEU A 91 -14.57 2.24 -43.20
N ALA A 92 -15.12 3.28 -43.84
CA ALA A 92 -14.83 4.67 -43.49
C ALA A 92 -15.39 5.04 -42.11
N ILE A 93 -16.61 4.58 -41.77
CA ILE A 93 -17.19 4.70 -40.43
C ILE A 93 -16.36 3.91 -39.42
N ALA A 94 -16.09 2.63 -39.67
CA ALA A 94 -15.31 1.78 -38.76
C ALA A 94 -13.89 2.34 -38.53
N ARG A 95 -13.24 2.91 -39.56
CA ARG A 95 -11.96 3.63 -39.44
C ARG A 95 -12.08 4.93 -38.65
N LYS A 96 -13.18 5.67 -38.77
CA LYS A 96 -13.46 6.88 -37.96
C LYS A 96 -13.68 6.53 -36.49
N ASP A 97 -14.48 5.51 -36.21
CA ASP A 97 -14.81 5.08 -34.86
C ASP A 97 -13.61 4.38 -34.19
N ALA A 98 -12.81 3.63 -34.95
CA ALA A 98 -11.52 3.13 -34.48
C ALA A 98 -10.58 4.30 -34.14
N ARG A 99 -10.49 5.35 -34.98
CA ARG A 99 -9.69 6.55 -34.68
C ARG A 99 -10.17 7.26 -33.41
N LEU A 100 -11.48 7.44 -33.23
CA LEU A 100 -12.06 8.03 -32.01
C LEU A 100 -11.74 7.18 -30.77
N LYS A 101 -11.87 5.85 -30.86
CA LYS A 101 -11.49 4.91 -29.78
C LYS A 101 -9.99 4.97 -29.48
N THR A 102 -9.12 5.08 -30.49
CA THR A 102 -7.67 5.24 -30.26
C THR A 102 -7.33 6.60 -29.66
N TYR A 103 -8.03 7.68 -30.01
CA TYR A 103 -7.81 8.98 -29.36
C TYR A 103 -8.26 8.96 -27.89
N ALA A 104 -9.42 8.39 -27.58
CA ALA A 104 -9.88 8.21 -26.20
C ALA A 104 -8.89 7.33 -25.38
N ALA A 105 -8.46 6.19 -25.95
CA ALA A 105 -7.46 5.34 -25.30
C ALA A 105 -6.08 6.02 -25.16
N GLN A 106 -5.71 6.92 -26.08
CA GLN A 106 -4.47 7.70 -25.99
C GLN A 106 -4.57 8.83 -24.96
N GLU A 107 -5.75 9.43 -24.80
CA GLU A 107 -6.06 10.38 -23.74
C GLU A 107 -6.01 9.68 -22.37
N GLU A 108 -6.73 8.56 -22.18
CA GLU A 108 -6.64 7.70 -21.00
C GLU A 108 -5.21 7.23 -20.70
N LEU A 109 -4.43 6.87 -21.72
CA LEU A 109 -3.02 6.50 -21.56
C LEU A 109 -2.16 7.69 -21.12
N SER A 110 -2.43 8.90 -21.61
CA SER A 110 -1.73 10.12 -21.17
C SER A 110 -2.06 10.49 -19.72
N ASP A 111 -3.30 10.26 -19.33
CA ASP A 111 -3.84 10.49 -17.99
C ASP A 111 -3.27 9.47 -16.99
N ALA A 112 -3.24 8.19 -17.38
CA ALA A 112 -2.58 7.10 -16.65
C ALA A 112 -1.07 7.31 -16.54
N LYS A 113 -0.40 7.81 -17.60
CA LYS A 113 1.02 8.16 -17.58
C LYS A 113 1.31 9.33 -16.64
N THR A 114 0.44 10.32 -16.58
CA THR A 114 0.55 11.45 -15.64
C THR A 114 0.43 10.96 -14.20
N LYS A 115 -0.60 10.15 -13.90
CA LYS A 115 -0.79 9.49 -12.60
C LYS A 115 0.40 8.57 -12.23
N LEU A 116 1.01 7.89 -13.21
CA LEU A 116 2.20 7.08 -13.00
C LEU A 116 3.43 7.93 -12.64
N VAL A 117 3.61 9.11 -13.24
CA VAL A 117 4.67 10.07 -12.87
C VAL A 117 4.43 10.64 -11.46
N GLU A 118 3.19 10.97 -11.10
CA GLU A 118 2.84 11.38 -9.73
C GLU A 118 3.15 10.28 -8.70
N LEU A 119 2.82 9.02 -9.02
CA LEU A 119 3.14 7.85 -8.20
C LEU A 119 4.64 7.57 -8.14
N GLN A 120 5.41 7.82 -9.21
CA GLN A 120 6.88 7.74 -9.19
C GLN A 120 7.46 8.79 -8.24
N VAL A 121 7.06 10.06 -8.35
CA VAL A 121 7.49 11.15 -7.46
C VAL A 121 7.07 10.90 -6.00
N LEU A 122 5.92 10.26 -5.76
CA LEU A 122 5.51 9.84 -4.42
C LEU A 122 6.37 8.68 -3.90
N ASN A 123 6.68 7.70 -4.75
CA ASN A 123 7.53 6.56 -4.41
C ASN A 123 8.99 7.00 -4.13
N GLU A 124 9.55 7.92 -4.91
CA GLU A 124 10.86 8.54 -4.64
C GLU A 124 10.87 9.25 -3.29
N LYS A 125 9.82 10.02 -2.95
CA LYS A 125 9.68 10.66 -1.63
C LYS A 125 9.53 9.65 -0.48
N LEU A 126 8.92 8.49 -0.73
CA LEU A 126 8.83 7.40 0.23
C LEU A 126 10.17 6.68 0.38
N GLN A 127 10.88 6.39 -0.71
CA GLN A 127 12.22 5.81 -0.71
C GLN A 127 13.24 6.73 -0.02
N GLN A 128 13.18 8.04 -0.23
CA GLN A 128 13.99 9.01 0.51
C GLN A 128 13.72 8.92 2.02
N LYS A 129 12.44 8.91 2.43
CA LYS A 129 12.06 8.77 3.85
C LYS A 129 12.50 7.42 4.43
N VAL A 130 12.40 6.33 3.68
CA VAL A 130 12.92 5.01 4.08
C VAL A 130 14.43 5.08 4.28
N ALA A 131 15.18 5.63 3.32
CA ALA A 131 16.63 5.80 3.45
C ALA A 131 17.06 6.74 4.60
N GLU A 132 16.25 7.74 4.95
CA GLU A 132 16.45 8.59 6.14
C GLU A 132 16.18 7.84 7.45
N VAL A 133 15.13 7.01 7.48
CA VAL A 133 14.82 6.11 8.61
C VAL A 133 15.88 5.01 8.77
N GLU A 134 16.35 4.41 7.68
CA GLU A 134 17.45 3.42 7.67
C GLU A 134 18.77 4.04 8.16
N LYS A 135 19.11 5.26 7.71
CA LYS A 135 20.28 5.98 8.23
C LYS A 135 20.17 6.27 9.72
N THR A 136 19.01 6.74 10.19
CA THR A 136 18.82 7.01 11.63
C THR A 136 18.78 5.72 12.46
N PHE A 137 18.22 4.63 11.93
CA PHE A 137 18.27 3.30 12.52
C PHE A 137 19.70 2.76 12.61
N HIS A 138 20.50 2.84 11.54
CA HIS A 138 21.90 2.43 11.57
C HIS A 138 22.75 3.28 12.52
N ILE A 139 22.50 4.60 12.61
CA ILE A 139 23.15 5.46 13.62
C ILE A 139 22.76 5.04 15.05
N ALA A 140 21.49 4.67 15.29
CA ALA A 140 21.04 4.17 16.59
C ALA A 140 21.64 2.79 16.91
N GLN A 141 21.70 1.89 15.93
CA GLN A 141 22.30 0.56 16.03
C GLN A 141 23.81 0.63 16.29
N GLN A 142 24.51 1.55 15.62
CA GLN A 142 25.94 1.82 15.87
C GLN A 142 26.14 2.36 17.28
N LYS A 143 25.38 3.38 17.70
CA LYS A 143 25.44 3.90 19.09
C LYS A 143 25.15 2.83 20.14
N TRP A 144 24.25 1.90 19.85
CA TRP A 144 23.95 0.77 20.73
C TRP A 144 25.13 -0.21 20.82
N LYS A 145 25.80 -0.53 19.70
CA LYS A 145 27.05 -1.31 19.70
C LYS A 145 28.17 -0.58 20.46
N GLU A 146 28.39 0.71 20.18
CA GLU A 146 29.37 1.55 20.88
C GLU A 146 29.09 1.65 22.38
N GLN A 147 27.83 1.52 22.82
CA GLN A 147 27.45 1.44 24.23
C GLN A 147 27.68 0.04 24.81
N GLN A 148 27.42 -1.03 24.05
CA GLN A 148 27.70 -2.41 24.44
C GLN A 148 29.21 -2.68 24.56
N GLU A 149 30.01 -2.16 23.62
CA GLU A 149 31.47 -2.25 23.62
C GLU A 149 32.08 -1.44 24.77
N ARG A 150 31.56 -0.24 25.06
CA ARG A 150 31.96 0.52 26.27
C ARG A 150 31.64 -0.25 27.55
N LEU A 151 30.42 -0.78 27.68
CA LEU A 151 30.06 -1.63 28.83
C LEU A 151 30.94 -2.90 28.93
N ALA A 152 31.35 -3.49 27.81
CA ALA A 152 32.30 -4.61 27.82
C ALA A 152 33.69 -4.16 28.31
N SER A 153 34.21 -3.03 27.80
CA SER A 153 35.49 -2.47 28.26
C SER A 153 35.47 -2.07 29.74
N GLU A 154 34.39 -1.47 30.23
CA GLU A 154 34.19 -1.14 31.65
C GLU A 154 34.19 -2.42 32.52
N ASN A 155 33.55 -3.50 32.07
CA ASN A 155 33.59 -4.78 32.77
C ASN A 155 34.99 -5.40 32.78
N ASP A 156 35.79 -5.23 31.73
CA ASP A 156 37.18 -5.72 31.68
C ASP A 156 38.17 -4.79 32.40
N ASP A 157 37.90 -3.48 32.51
CA ASP A 157 38.60 -2.55 33.41
C ASP A 157 38.31 -2.91 34.88
N ILE A 158 37.05 -3.18 35.24
CA ILE A 158 36.68 -3.68 36.57
C ILE A 158 37.36 -5.03 36.82
N ARG A 159 37.32 -5.98 35.87
CA ARG A 159 37.99 -7.28 36.00
C ARG A 159 39.51 -7.13 36.17
N ARG A 160 40.16 -6.25 35.41
CA ARG A 160 41.59 -5.94 35.56
C ARG A 160 41.89 -5.26 36.89
N THR A 161 41.03 -4.38 37.37
CA THR A 161 41.17 -3.70 38.67
C THR A 161 41.05 -4.72 39.80
N CYS A 162 39.98 -5.51 39.85
CA CYS A 162 39.79 -6.60 40.82
C CYS A 162 40.92 -7.64 40.76
N ASN A 163 41.43 -8.00 39.58
CA ASN A 163 42.59 -8.87 39.45
C ASN A 163 43.88 -8.21 39.96
N SER A 164 44.06 -6.90 39.76
CA SER A 164 45.22 -6.16 40.27
C SER A 164 45.18 -6.00 41.79
N GLU A 165 43.99 -5.77 42.36
CA GLU A 165 43.74 -5.76 43.81
C GLU A 165 43.93 -7.16 44.40
N TYR A 166 43.43 -8.21 43.73
CA TYR A 166 43.68 -9.60 44.13
C TYR A 166 45.17 -9.95 44.09
N GLU A 167 45.90 -9.53 43.06
CA GLU A 167 47.36 -9.68 42.97
C GLU A 167 48.11 -8.87 44.02
N LEU A 168 47.62 -7.69 44.40
CA LEU A 168 48.21 -6.85 45.45
C LEU A 168 47.95 -7.47 46.83
N LEU A 169 46.72 -7.93 47.09
CA LEU A 169 46.34 -8.72 48.27
C LEU A 169 47.04 -10.08 48.33
N LEU A 170 47.35 -10.71 47.19
CA LEU A 170 48.16 -11.93 47.12
C LEU A 170 49.62 -11.63 47.41
N LYS A 171 50.14 -10.47 46.98
CA LYS A 171 51.49 -9.98 47.34
C LYS A 171 51.57 -9.53 48.80
N GLU A 172 50.51 -8.98 49.38
CA GLU A 172 50.44 -8.68 50.81
C GLU A 172 50.22 -9.94 51.64
N ARG A 173 49.39 -10.89 51.20
CA ARG A 173 49.28 -12.23 51.79
C ARG A 173 50.62 -12.94 51.75
N THR A 174 51.34 -12.97 50.63
CA THR A 174 52.65 -13.65 50.56
C THR A 174 53.76 -12.89 51.29
N LYS A 175 53.65 -11.56 51.47
CA LYS A 175 54.48 -10.81 52.43
C LYS A 175 54.11 -11.13 53.87
N LEU A 176 52.83 -11.28 54.21
CA LEU A 176 52.36 -11.63 55.55
C LEU A 176 52.66 -13.08 55.89
N GLU A 177 52.53 -14.01 54.94
CA GLU A 177 53.02 -15.37 55.01
C GLU A 177 54.55 -15.38 55.09
N GLY A 178 55.25 -14.53 54.33
CA GLY A 178 56.70 -14.37 54.44
C GLY A 178 57.15 -13.79 55.79
N VAL A 179 56.39 -12.88 56.40
CA VAL A 179 56.63 -12.33 57.74
C VAL A 179 56.23 -13.34 58.81
N LEU A 180 55.13 -14.06 58.67
CA LEU A 180 54.74 -15.16 59.55
C LEU A 180 55.74 -16.31 59.46
N GLN A 181 56.23 -16.64 58.26
CA GLN A 181 57.25 -17.64 58.02
C GLN A 181 58.61 -17.15 58.49
N HIS A 182 58.93 -15.85 58.44
CA HIS A 182 60.13 -15.28 59.08
C HIS A 182 60.00 -15.20 60.60
N VAL A 183 58.80 -14.98 61.16
CA VAL A 183 58.55 -15.03 62.61
C VAL A 183 58.62 -16.48 63.11
N CYS A 184 57.98 -17.42 62.41
CA CYS A 184 58.07 -18.86 62.66
C CYS A 184 59.47 -19.42 62.39
N LYS A 185 60.21 -18.90 61.39
CA LYS A 185 61.61 -19.28 61.12
C LYS A 185 62.57 -18.62 62.09
N SER A 186 62.32 -17.41 62.59
CA SER A 186 63.06 -16.83 63.71
C SER A 186 62.76 -17.54 65.04
N TRP A 187 61.54 -18.06 65.22
CA TRP A 187 61.21 -19.01 66.29
C TRP A 187 61.95 -20.34 66.11
N LEU A 188 61.87 -20.94 64.92
CA LEU A 188 62.52 -22.22 64.61
C LEU A 188 64.04 -22.11 64.60
N GLU A 189 64.63 -20.98 64.26
CA GLU A 189 66.08 -20.70 64.33
C GLU A 189 66.50 -20.31 65.74
N LYS A 190 65.62 -19.77 66.58
CA LYS A 190 65.83 -19.78 68.04
C LYS A 190 65.78 -21.20 68.63
N LEU A 191 65.10 -22.16 67.98
CA LEU A 191 65.25 -23.60 68.26
C LEU A 191 66.49 -24.21 67.58
N HIS A 192 66.85 -23.76 66.37
CA HIS A 192 67.89 -24.39 65.52
C HIS A 192 69.30 -23.81 65.66
N PHE A 193 69.49 -22.67 66.33
CA PHE A 193 70.81 -22.21 66.79
C PHE A 193 71.41 -23.12 67.88
N MET A 194 70.81 -24.30 68.08
CA MET A 194 71.33 -25.44 68.83
C MET A 194 71.87 -26.59 67.94
N ASN A 195 71.91 -26.51 66.59
CA ASN A 195 72.41 -27.58 65.67
C ASN A 195 72.93 -27.08 64.28
N CYS A 196 73.87 -27.80 63.61
CA CYS A 196 74.81 -27.22 62.60
C CYS A 196 75.15 -28.06 61.30
N ASN A 197 75.58 -27.38 60.20
CA ASN A 197 76.59 -27.68 59.11
C ASN A 197 76.42 -28.63 57.83
N SER A 198 76.79 -28.10 56.60
CA SER A 198 77.63 -28.60 55.40
C SER A 198 77.22 -29.50 54.14
N GLU A 199 77.14 -28.92 52.89
CA GLU A 199 77.86 -29.10 51.52
C GLU A 199 77.53 -30.09 50.25
N PRO A 200 78.02 -29.94 48.92
CA PRO A 200 77.25 -29.96 47.57
C PRO A 200 77.82 -30.53 46.12
N ASP A 201 77.29 -30.13 44.87
CA ASP A 201 77.78 -30.11 43.36
C ASP A 201 76.84 -30.69 42.14
N TYR A 202 76.87 -30.68 40.72
CA TYR A 202 77.49 -30.16 39.37
C TYR A 202 76.56 -30.54 38.05
N GLU A 203 76.60 -30.41 36.64
CA GLU A 203 77.23 -29.85 35.31
C GLU A 203 76.25 -30.10 33.99
N ASN A 204 76.29 -29.96 32.59
CA ASN A 204 77.03 -29.51 31.27
C ASN A 204 76.03 -29.37 29.94
N ALA A 205 76.12 -29.29 28.53
CA ALA A 205 77.03 -29.35 27.26
C ALA A 205 76.53 -28.71 25.82
N GLU A 206 76.79 -29.23 24.53
CA GLU A 206 76.92 -28.58 23.09
C GLU A 206 76.23 -29.25 21.75
N VAL A 207 76.28 -28.98 20.34
CA VAL A 207 76.52 -27.93 19.18
C VAL A 207 76.39 -28.43 17.60
N GLY A 208 76.15 -27.62 16.47
CA GLY A 208 76.47 -27.90 14.95
C GLY A 208 75.67 -27.31 13.64
N MET A 209 76.19 -27.11 12.34
CA MET A 209 75.45 -26.59 11.03
C MET A 209 76.11 -26.43 9.51
N GLU A 210 75.35 -26.59 8.34
CA GLU A 210 75.19 -25.96 6.89
C GLU A 210 76.09 -25.84 5.52
N MET A 211 75.47 -25.68 4.25
CA MET A 211 75.76 -24.85 2.92
C MET A 211 76.05 -25.31 1.37
N ASN A 212 76.17 -24.37 0.31
CA ASN A 212 75.93 -24.50 -1.24
C ASN A 212 76.58 -23.52 -2.42
N PRO A 213 76.70 -23.80 -3.82
CA PRO A 213 77.42 -23.04 -4.99
C PRO A 213 76.95 -22.95 -6.58
N VAL A 214 77.49 -22.09 -7.56
CA VAL A 214 77.22 -21.91 -9.13
C VAL A 214 78.33 -21.14 -10.10
N VAL A 215 78.64 -21.34 -11.51
CA VAL A 215 79.26 -20.43 -12.71
C VAL A 215 80.03 -20.97 -14.13
N LEU A 216 80.67 -20.22 -15.18
CA LEU A 216 81.05 -20.53 -16.72
C LEU A 216 82.22 -19.73 -17.67
N VAL A 217 82.70 -20.05 -18.98
CA VAL A 217 83.90 -19.48 -19.92
C VAL A 217 83.98 -19.54 -21.61
N ILE A 218 85.03 -19.06 -22.49
CA ILE A 218 85.11 -18.68 -24.08
C ILE A 218 86.50 -18.55 -25.08
N ILE A 219 86.55 -18.56 -26.52
CA ILE A 219 87.51 -18.00 -27.76
C ILE A 219 88.69 -18.81 -28.65
N PRO A 220 89.54 -18.59 -29.85
CA PRO A 220 89.98 -17.68 -31.13
C PRO A 220 90.50 -18.23 -32.68
N ALA A 221 91.23 -17.53 -33.71
CA ALA A 221 91.74 -17.95 -35.21
C ALA A 221 92.88 -17.18 -36.21
N CYS A 222 93.25 -17.49 -37.57
CA CYS A 222 94.40 -17.00 -38.63
C CYS A 222 94.29 -17.15 -40.32
N SER A 223 95.08 -16.96 -41.52
CA SER A 223 96.44 -16.58 -42.33
C SER A 223 96.40 -16.44 -44.02
N LEU A 224 97.24 -16.26 -45.19
CA LEU A 224 98.67 -15.96 -45.91
C LEU A 224 98.87 -15.64 -47.59
N VAL A 225 100.07 -15.57 -48.41
CA VAL A 225 100.47 -14.88 -49.85
C VAL A 225 101.80 -15.33 -50.81
N GLN A 226 102.45 -14.99 -52.09
CA GLN A 226 102.40 -14.60 -53.68
C GLN A 226 103.81 -14.38 -54.64
N LEU A 227 103.98 -14.30 -56.09
CA LEU A 227 105.05 -13.62 -57.15
C LEU A 227 105.58 -14.11 -58.71
N LEU A 228 106.29 -13.36 -59.72
CA LEU A 228 106.81 -13.64 -61.27
C LEU A 228 107.96 -12.75 -62.18
N ASN A 229 108.55 -13.04 -63.49
CA ASN A 229 109.45 -12.17 -64.55
C ASN A 229 110.12 -12.63 -66.07
N PRO A 230 110.76 -11.81 -67.10
CA PRO A 230 111.31 -12.05 -68.61
C PRO A 230 112.54 -11.26 -69.50
N GLU A 231 112.96 -11.46 -70.89
CA GLU A 231 113.62 -10.56 -72.11
C GLU A 231 114.89 -10.88 -73.22
N ILE A 232 115.21 -10.18 -74.46
CA ILE A 232 116.49 -9.91 -75.48
C ILE A 232 116.73 -10.43 -77.10
N GLU A 233 117.55 -10.13 -78.28
CA GLU A 233 118.69 -9.30 -79.13
C GLU A 233 118.93 -9.39 -80.84
N GLU A 234 119.89 -8.71 -81.70
CA GLU A 234 120.23 -8.77 -83.31
C GLU A 234 121.49 -7.99 -84.17
N GLN A 235 122.06 -8.29 -85.48
CA GLN A 235 122.77 -7.41 -86.67
C GLN A 235 123.78 -7.82 -87.98
N ASN A 236 124.10 -6.94 -89.08
CA ASN A 236 125.20 -6.74 -90.27
C ASN A 236 124.95 -6.81 -91.90
N ASN A 237 125.37 -5.83 -92.82
CA ASN A 237 124.78 -5.65 -94.22
C ASN A 237 125.42 -5.13 -95.61
N ALA A 238 126.34 -4.15 -95.79
CA ALA A 238 126.14 -3.05 -96.81
C ALA A 238 126.49 -3.08 -98.35
N LEU A 239 127.30 -3.98 -98.95
CA LEU A 239 127.69 -3.89 -100.41
C LEU A 239 126.88 -4.79 -101.37
N GLN A 240 126.03 -5.63 -100.78
CA GLN A 240 124.85 -6.23 -101.38
C GLN A 240 123.86 -5.10 -101.75
N ASN A 241 124.18 -4.25 -102.74
CA ASN A 241 123.55 -2.91 -102.83
C ASN A 241 123.34 -2.34 -104.24
N ILE A 242 124.30 -2.36 -105.17
CA ILE A 242 124.07 -1.86 -106.55
C ILE A 242 123.62 -2.99 -107.50
N ARG A 243 124.16 -4.20 -107.31
CA ARG A 243 123.55 -5.45 -107.82
C ARG A 243 122.35 -5.94 -107.00
N LYS A 244 122.06 -5.25 -105.88
CA LYS A 244 120.70 -5.06 -105.39
C LYS A 244 120.04 -4.10 -106.40
N LYS A 245 120.24 -2.77 -106.34
CA LYS A 245 119.53 -1.74 -107.16
C LYS A 245 119.06 -2.07 -108.58
N MET A 246 119.83 -2.72 -109.47
CA MET A 246 119.28 -3.11 -110.78
C MET A 246 118.33 -4.31 -110.69
N LYS A 247 118.66 -5.32 -109.86
CA LYS A 247 117.67 -6.31 -109.42
C LYS A 247 116.53 -5.62 -108.67
N ASP A 248 116.80 -4.59 -107.86
CA ASP A 248 115.75 -3.93 -107.08
C ASP A 248 114.79 -3.16 -107.99
N VAL A 249 115.23 -2.55 -109.09
CA VAL A 249 114.30 -1.92 -110.06
C VAL A 249 113.51 -2.98 -110.85
N GLU A 250 114.09 -4.14 -111.14
CA GLU A 250 113.38 -5.24 -111.80
C GLU A 250 112.44 -5.99 -110.83
N VAL A 251 112.78 -6.05 -109.54
CA VAL A 251 111.98 -6.56 -108.42
C VAL A 251 110.99 -5.50 -107.92
N GLU A 252 111.21 -4.21 -108.13
CA GLU A 252 110.24 -3.13 -107.89
C GLU A 252 109.30 -2.99 -109.08
N HIS A 253 109.69 -3.30 -110.32
CA HIS A 253 108.71 -3.38 -111.40
C HIS A 253 107.85 -4.65 -111.28
N ASN A 254 108.44 -5.82 -111.06
CA ASN A 254 107.67 -7.03 -110.78
C ASN A 254 106.88 -6.86 -109.47
N GLY A 255 107.50 -6.32 -108.43
CA GLY A 255 106.89 -6.03 -107.14
C GLY A 255 105.80 -4.96 -107.18
N CYS A 256 105.89 -3.92 -108.01
CA CYS A 256 104.78 -3.00 -108.26
C CYS A 256 103.67 -3.69 -109.06
N THR A 257 104.00 -4.61 -109.97
CA THR A 257 102.99 -5.38 -110.71
C THR A 257 102.27 -6.39 -109.80
N GLU A 258 103.00 -6.98 -108.85
CA GLU A 258 102.48 -7.90 -107.83
C GLU A 258 101.77 -7.16 -106.70
N LEU A 259 102.22 -5.97 -106.31
CA LEU A 259 101.58 -5.09 -105.34
C LEU A 259 100.30 -4.48 -105.92
N LEU A 260 100.28 -4.07 -107.20
CA LEU A 260 99.06 -3.65 -107.89
C LEU A 260 98.10 -4.84 -108.07
N ARG A 261 98.60 -6.06 -108.28
CA ARG A 261 97.76 -7.28 -108.30
C ARG A 261 97.25 -7.63 -106.90
N HIS A 262 98.05 -7.46 -105.85
CA HIS A 262 97.61 -7.63 -104.47
C HIS A 262 96.60 -6.57 -104.07
N GLN A 263 96.83 -5.30 -104.39
CA GLN A 263 95.88 -4.21 -104.15
C GLN A 263 94.59 -4.39 -104.97
N ALA A 264 94.66 -4.89 -106.20
CA ALA A 264 93.47 -5.25 -106.97
C ALA A 264 92.69 -6.39 -106.30
N ASN A 265 93.37 -7.47 -105.88
CA ASN A 265 92.75 -8.61 -105.19
C ASN A 265 92.23 -8.22 -103.79
N GLU A 266 92.90 -7.32 -103.07
CA GLU A 266 92.46 -6.77 -101.78
C GLU A 266 91.27 -5.84 -101.97
N LEU A 267 91.24 -5.02 -103.03
CA LEU A 267 90.10 -4.19 -103.39
C LEU A 267 88.90 -5.05 -103.79
N GLU A 268 89.10 -6.10 -104.61
CA GLU A 268 88.06 -7.06 -104.99
C GLU A 268 87.52 -7.81 -103.77
N TYR A 269 88.40 -8.34 -102.90
CA TYR A 269 88.01 -8.95 -101.62
C TYR A 269 87.32 -7.95 -100.68
N SER A 270 87.73 -6.68 -100.67
CA SER A 270 87.08 -5.63 -99.89
C SER A 270 85.69 -5.29 -100.44
N ALA A 271 85.50 -5.31 -101.75
CA ALA A 271 84.21 -5.10 -102.41
C ALA A 271 83.28 -6.30 -102.19
N GLU A 272 83.78 -7.54 -102.27
CA GLU A 272 83.02 -8.72 -101.85
C GLU A 272 82.64 -8.68 -100.36
N ARG A 273 83.51 -8.10 -99.52
CA ARG A 273 83.27 -7.93 -98.08
C ARG A 273 82.25 -6.82 -97.82
N GLU A 274 82.30 -5.72 -98.55
CA GLU A 274 81.32 -4.63 -98.50
C GLU A 274 79.95 -5.12 -99.00
N GLU A 275 79.89 -5.84 -100.13
CA GLU A 275 78.68 -6.46 -100.67
C GLU A 275 78.06 -7.48 -99.69
N ARG A 276 78.90 -8.23 -98.95
CA ARG A 276 78.44 -9.10 -97.84
C ARG A 276 77.92 -8.30 -96.64
N LEU A 277 78.68 -7.32 -96.15
CA LEU A 277 78.29 -6.47 -95.03
C LEU A 277 77.02 -5.67 -95.34
N LYS A 278 76.83 -5.24 -96.57
CA LYS A 278 75.63 -4.57 -97.06
C LYS A 278 74.42 -5.51 -97.05
N LYS A 279 74.57 -6.76 -97.52
CA LYS A 279 73.51 -7.78 -97.42
C LYS A 279 73.19 -8.16 -95.98
N GLU A 280 74.21 -8.20 -95.11
CA GLU A 280 74.02 -8.40 -93.67
C GLU A 280 73.29 -7.21 -93.00
N LEU A 281 73.58 -5.97 -93.43
CA LEU A 281 72.94 -4.73 -92.96
C LEU A 281 71.51 -4.59 -93.50
N GLU A 282 71.24 -4.96 -94.75
CA GLU A 282 69.89 -5.08 -95.31
C GLU A 282 69.09 -6.16 -94.56
N ALA A 283 69.68 -7.34 -94.32
CA ALA A 283 69.08 -8.37 -93.48
C ALA A 283 68.90 -7.94 -92.01
N ALA A 284 69.77 -7.07 -91.47
CA ALA A 284 69.65 -6.53 -90.12
C ALA A 284 68.56 -5.45 -90.04
N THR A 285 68.46 -4.55 -91.01
CA THR A 285 67.41 -3.51 -91.05
C THR A 285 66.02 -4.10 -91.31
N VAL A 286 65.91 -5.18 -92.10
CA VAL A 286 64.67 -5.98 -92.21
C VAL A 286 64.32 -6.66 -90.87
N ARG A 287 65.31 -7.18 -90.14
CA ARG A 287 65.09 -7.73 -88.78
C ARG A 287 64.69 -6.64 -87.77
N ILE A 288 65.27 -5.45 -87.84
CA ILE A 288 64.91 -4.30 -87.00
C ILE A 288 63.46 -3.89 -87.27
N LYS A 289 63.07 -3.68 -88.54
CA LYS A 289 61.68 -3.36 -88.90
C LYS A 289 60.68 -4.41 -88.39
N LYS A 290 61.00 -5.70 -88.55
CA LYS A 290 60.15 -6.77 -88.02
C LYS A 290 60.08 -6.79 -86.49
N LEU A 291 61.14 -6.38 -85.79
CA LEU A 291 61.13 -6.19 -84.34
C LEU A 291 60.34 -4.94 -83.94
N GLU A 292 60.41 -3.84 -84.69
CA GLU A 292 59.60 -2.63 -84.48
C GLU A 292 58.10 -2.93 -84.70
N GLU A 293 57.75 -3.65 -85.77
CA GLU A 293 56.40 -4.15 -86.05
C GLU A 293 55.89 -5.07 -84.92
N ASN A 294 56.71 -6.02 -84.45
CA ASN A 294 56.36 -6.87 -83.31
C ASN A 294 56.18 -6.08 -82.01
N ILE A 295 57.07 -5.12 -81.71
CA ILE A 295 57.01 -4.30 -80.50
C ILE A 295 55.77 -3.40 -80.52
N GLU A 296 55.37 -2.86 -81.67
CA GLU A 296 54.16 -2.06 -81.78
C GLU A 296 52.88 -2.92 -81.72
N ALA A 297 52.91 -4.16 -82.25
CA ALA A 297 51.85 -5.13 -82.04
C ALA A 297 51.73 -5.56 -80.56
N GLU A 298 52.85 -5.77 -79.86
CA GLU A 298 52.87 -6.03 -78.41
C GLU A 298 52.36 -4.83 -77.60
N ARG A 299 52.70 -3.60 -77.99
CA ARG A 299 52.15 -2.36 -77.37
C ARG A 299 50.65 -2.25 -77.58
N ALA A 300 50.15 -2.51 -78.80
CA ALA A 300 48.73 -2.52 -79.10
C ALA A 300 47.99 -3.58 -78.27
N ALA A 301 48.49 -4.82 -78.25
CA ALA A 301 47.92 -5.91 -77.45
C ALA A 301 47.99 -5.63 -75.92
N HIS A 302 49.06 -4.99 -75.44
CA HIS A 302 49.17 -4.58 -74.04
C HIS A 302 48.22 -3.43 -73.68
N LEU A 303 48.01 -2.45 -74.58
CA LEU A 303 47.02 -1.39 -74.39
C LEU A 303 45.59 -1.94 -74.41
N GLU A 304 45.27 -2.84 -75.34
CA GLU A 304 43.98 -3.54 -75.39
C GLU A 304 43.76 -4.41 -74.14
N SER A 305 44.78 -5.18 -73.71
CA SER A 305 44.76 -5.95 -72.47
C SER A 305 44.54 -5.06 -71.25
N LYS A 306 45.21 -3.89 -71.20
CA LYS A 306 45.03 -2.90 -70.13
C LYS A 306 43.62 -2.32 -70.13
N PHE A 307 43.09 -1.86 -71.26
CA PHE A 307 41.71 -1.34 -71.34
C PHE A 307 40.68 -2.41 -70.98
N ASN A 308 40.85 -3.64 -71.44
CA ASN A 308 40.01 -4.77 -71.05
C ASN A 308 40.12 -5.07 -69.54
N SER A 309 41.31 -4.96 -68.93
CA SER A 309 41.49 -5.06 -67.48
C SER A 309 40.79 -3.93 -66.72
N GLU A 310 40.88 -2.68 -67.19
CA GLU A 310 40.20 -1.53 -66.58
C GLU A 310 38.67 -1.64 -66.72
N ILE A 311 38.15 -2.12 -67.85
CA ILE A 311 36.73 -2.43 -68.06
C ILE A 311 36.28 -3.57 -67.12
N ILE A 312 37.08 -4.63 -66.96
CA ILE A 312 36.80 -5.72 -66.02
C ILE A 312 36.81 -5.20 -64.57
N GLN A 313 37.76 -4.35 -64.18
CA GLN A 313 37.82 -3.76 -62.84
C GLN A 313 36.65 -2.81 -62.55
N LEU A 314 36.23 -2.00 -63.54
CA LEU A 314 35.01 -1.21 -63.44
C LEU A 314 33.78 -2.12 -63.32
N ARG A 315 33.70 -3.19 -64.10
CA ARG A 315 32.57 -4.12 -64.04
C ARG A 315 32.52 -4.92 -62.74
N ILE A 316 33.67 -5.27 -62.17
CA ILE A 316 33.78 -5.84 -60.82
C ILE A 316 33.28 -4.82 -59.80
N ARG A 317 33.69 -3.55 -59.88
CA ARG A 317 33.23 -2.49 -58.96
C ARG A 317 31.72 -2.23 -59.07
N ASP A 318 31.15 -2.25 -60.27
CA ASP A 318 29.71 -2.16 -60.50
C ASP A 318 28.97 -3.35 -59.86
N LEU A 319 29.50 -4.56 -60.04
CA LEU A 319 28.94 -5.80 -59.47
C LEU A 319 29.11 -5.85 -57.96
N GLU A 320 30.20 -5.33 -57.40
CA GLU A 320 30.40 -5.15 -55.97
C GLU A 320 29.42 -4.12 -55.40
N GLY A 321 29.23 -2.99 -56.08
CA GLY A 321 28.23 -1.98 -55.72
C GLY A 321 26.82 -2.55 -55.72
N ALA A 322 26.43 -3.23 -56.80
CA ALA A 322 25.15 -3.93 -56.90
C ALA A 322 25.00 -5.03 -55.83
N LEU A 323 26.05 -5.79 -55.53
CA LEU A 323 26.05 -6.81 -54.49
C LEU A 323 25.96 -6.22 -53.08
N GLN A 324 26.51 -5.04 -52.81
CA GLN A 324 26.33 -4.36 -51.52
C GLN A 324 24.94 -3.73 -51.39
N VAL A 325 24.39 -3.18 -52.48
CA VAL A 325 22.97 -2.75 -52.52
C VAL A 325 22.04 -3.94 -52.31
N GLU A 326 22.32 -5.10 -52.92
CA GLU A 326 21.51 -6.31 -52.77
C GLU A 326 21.69 -6.99 -51.41
N LYS A 327 22.87 -6.88 -50.78
CA LYS A 327 23.04 -7.25 -49.37
C LYS A 327 22.25 -6.32 -48.44
N ALA A 328 22.13 -5.03 -48.78
CA ALA A 328 21.33 -4.09 -48.01
C ALA A 328 19.83 -4.31 -48.21
N SER A 329 19.37 -4.59 -49.44
CA SER A 329 17.98 -4.98 -49.73
C SER A 329 17.62 -6.30 -49.06
N GLN A 330 18.51 -7.30 -49.11
CA GLN A 330 18.35 -8.58 -48.41
C GLN A 330 18.35 -8.42 -46.89
N ALA A 331 19.21 -7.56 -46.32
CA ALA A 331 19.21 -7.29 -44.89
C ALA A 331 17.93 -6.56 -44.44
N ALA A 332 17.42 -5.61 -45.23
CA ALA A 332 16.13 -4.98 -44.99
C ALA A 332 14.99 -6.01 -45.08
N ALA A 333 14.93 -6.81 -46.15
CA ALA A 333 13.92 -7.85 -46.32
C ALA A 333 13.99 -8.95 -45.24
N LEU A 334 15.16 -9.26 -44.70
CA LEU A 334 15.32 -10.17 -43.54
C LEU A 334 14.85 -9.50 -42.24
N SER A 335 15.09 -8.20 -42.05
CA SER A 335 14.55 -7.43 -40.92
C SER A 335 13.02 -7.34 -40.98
N ASP A 336 12.46 -7.11 -42.16
CA ASP A 336 11.01 -7.07 -42.39
C ASP A 336 10.39 -8.47 -42.21
N LEU A 337 11.05 -9.53 -42.70
CA LEU A 337 10.65 -10.92 -42.44
C LEU A 337 10.69 -11.26 -40.94
N GLU A 338 11.69 -10.79 -40.20
CA GLU A 338 11.81 -11.03 -38.75
C GLU A 338 10.77 -10.22 -37.96
N MET A 339 10.46 -8.98 -38.39
CA MET A 339 9.32 -8.20 -37.88
C MET A 339 7.99 -8.91 -38.14
N ILE A 340 7.72 -9.35 -39.37
CA ILE A 340 6.52 -10.11 -39.74
C ILE A 340 6.43 -11.43 -38.96
N LYS A 341 7.56 -12.13 -38.75
CA LYS A 341 7.63 -13.36 -37.94
C LYS A 341 7.38 -13.08 -36.46
N LYS A 342 7.80 -11.93 -35.94
CA LYS A 342 7.49 -11.47 -34.58
C LYS A 342 6.01 -11.11 -34.44
N GLU A 343 5.42 -10.43 -35.43
CA GLU A 343 3.98 -10.14 -35.48
C GLU A 343 3.15 -11.43 -35.58
N PHE A 344 3.53 -12.39 -36.42
CA PHE A 344 2.89 -13.71 -36.47
C PHE A 344 2.99 -14.43 -35.11
N LYS A 345 4.13 -14.36 -34.42
CA LYS A 345 4.27 -14.94 -33.08
C LYS A 345 3.45 -14.20 -32.02
N GLU A 346 3.26 -12.89 -32.15
CA GLU A 346 2.38 -12.11 -31.27
C GLU A 346 0.89 -12.39 -31.53
N VAL A 347 0.51 -12.64 -32.79
CA VAL A 347 -0.83 -13.12 -33.19
C VAL A 347 -1.06 -14.57 -32.73
N GLU A 348 -0.08 -15.46 -32.86
CA GLU A 348 -0.14 -16.84 -32.34
C GLU A 348 -0.27 -16.86 -30.81
N ASN A 349 0.52 -16.03 -30.11
CA ASN A 349 0.37 -15.81 -28.67
C ASN A 349 -0.96 -15.13 -28.29
N ALA A 350 -1.58 -14.35 -29.17
CA ALA A 350 -2.92 -13.80 -28.95
C ALA A 350 -4.00 -14.86 -29.17
N TYR A 351 -3.86 -15.69 -30.19
CA TYR A 351 -4.75 -16.80 -30.50
C TYR A 351 -4.71 -17.88 -29.39
N GLU A 352 -3.54 -18.29 -28.92
CA GLU A 352 -3.45 -19.27 -27.82
C GLU A 352 -3.94 -18.70 -26.48
N ARG A 353 -3.75 -17.39 -26.23
CA ARG A 353 -4.40 -16.72 -25.09
C ARG A 353 -5.92 -16.71 -25.24
N GLU A 354 -6.45 -16.37 -26.41
CA GLU A 354 -7.90 -16.31 -26.61
C GLU A 354 -8.56 -17.70 -26.66
N LYS A 355 -7.83 -18.72 -27.11
CA LYS A 355 -8.19 -20.13 -27.01
C LYS A 355 -8.19 -20.60 -25.55
N HIS A 356 -7.24 -20.17 -24.73
CA HIS A 356 -7.25 -20.42 -23.29
C HIS A 356 -8.39 -19.67 -22.57
N ASN A 357 -8.62 -18.39 -22.92
CA ASN A 357 -9.76 -17.61 -22.44
C ASN A 357 -11.09 -18.28 -22.83
N ALA A 358 -11.22 -18.78 -24.07
CA ALA A 358 -12.41 -19.48 -24.55
C ALA A 358 -12.63 -20.81 -23.82
N GLN A 359 -11.55 -21.56 -23.53
CA GLN A 359 -11.62 -22.77 -22.71
C GLN A 359 -12.01 -22.45 -21.25
N GLU A 360 -11.41 -21.43 -20.63
CA GLU A 360 -11.74 -21.00 -19.27
C GLU A 360 -13.18 -20.45 -19.20
N ASN A 361 -13.64 -19.74 -20.24
CA ASN A 361 -15.02 -19.26 -20.37
C ASN A 361 -16.01 -20.40 -20.63
N LEU A 362 -15.62 -21.44 -21.36
CA LEU A 362 -16.40 -22.67 -21.51
C LEU A 362 -16.49 -23.44 -20.18
N GLU A 363 -15.41 -23.49 -19.41
CA GLU A 363 -15.41 -24.10 -18.07
C GLU A 363 -16.25 -23.29 -17.07
N LYS A 364 -16.16 -21.95 -17.08
CA LYS A 364 -17.05 -21.04 -16.34
C LYS A 364 -18.51 -21.20 -16.75
N LEU A 365 -18.79 -21.32 -18.05
CA LEU A 365 -20.13 -21.59 -18.56
C LEU A 365 -20.64 -22.96 -18.09
N ASN A 366 -19.81 -24.01 -18.13
CA ASN A 366 -20.14 -25.34 -17.62
C ASN A 366 -20.30 -25.35 -16.08
N VAL A 367 -19.66 -24.46 -15.33
CA VAL A 367 -19.93 -24.22 -13.90
C VAL A 367 -21.30 -23.56 -13.73
N LEU A 368 -21.54 -22.42 -14.40
CA LEU A 368 -22.79 -21.67 -14.33
C LEU A 368 -23.99 -22.47 -14.82
N GLU A 369 -23.83 -23.36 -15.81
CA GLU A 369 -24.88 -24.28 -16.27
C GLU A 369 -25.20 -25.34 -15.20
N ARG A 370 -24.19 -25.92 -14.54
CA ARG A 370 -24.41 -26.84 -13.41
C ARG A 370 -25.02 -26.14 -12.19
N GLU A 371 -24.64 -24.90 -11.91
CA GLU A 371 -25.24 -24.08 -10.86
C GLU A 371 -26.68 -23.69 -11.22
N CYS A 372 -26.95 -23.30 -12.47
CA CYS A 372 -28.29 -23.04 -12.98
C CYS A 372 -29.16 -24.30 -12.95
N PHE A 373 -28.62 -25.46 -13.29
CA PHE A 373 -29.32 -26.75 -13.19
C PHE A 373 -29.60 -27.14 -11.74
N SER A 374 -28.64 -26.91 -10.83
CA SER A 374 -28.80 -27.14 -9.39
C SER A 374 -29.83 -26.20 -8.75
N THR A 375 -29.81 -24.91 -9.10
CA THR A 375 -30.78 -23.92 -8.62
C THR A 375 -32.16 -24.13 -9.22
N ASN A 376 -32.27 -24.48 -10.51
CA ASN A 376 -33.53 -24.92 -11.11
C ASN A 376 -34.05 -26.20 -10.47
N LYS A 377 -33.19 -27.18 -10.17
CA LYS A 377 -33.60 -28.39 -9.43
C LYS A 377 -34.13 -28.05 -8.05
N GLN A 378 -33.39 -27.28 -7.23
CA GLN A 378 -33.85 -26.84 -5.92
C GLN A 378 -35.10 -25.97 -5.97
N MET A 379 -35.25 -25.13 -7.00
CA MET A 379 -36.45 -24.33 -7.19
C MET A 379 -37.64 -25.18 -7.62
N ASN A 380 -37.43 -26.20 -8.47
CA ASN A 380 -38.46 -27.14 -8.86
C ASN A 380 -38.88 -28.05 -7.69
N GLU A 381 -37.93 -28.49 -6.86
CA GLU A 381 -38.19 -29.19 -5.59
C GLU A 381 -39.03 -28.30 -4.64
N LYS A 382 -38.65 -27.03 -4.45
CA LYS A 382 -39.45 -26.04 -3.68
C LYS A 382 -40.81 -25.73 -4.33
N ILE A 383 -40.93 -25.84 -5.65
CA ILE A 383 -42.20 -25.68 -6.38
C ILE A 383 -43.08 -26.91 -6.16
N GLU A 384 -42.55 -28.13 -6.15
CA GLU A 384 -43.34 -29.33 -5.81
C GLU A 384 -43.71 -29.37 -4.31
N GLU A 385 -42.83 -28.94 -3.41
CA GLU A 385 -43.18 -28.71 -2.00
C GLU A 385 -44.30 -27.67 -1.87
N LYS A 386 -44.19 -26.52 -2.55
CA LYS A 386 -45.24 -25.49 -2.54
C LYS A 386 -46.52 -25.96 -3.23
N LYS A 387 -46.46 -26.74 -4.31
CA LYS A 387 -47.64 -27.36 -4.94
C LYS A 387 -48.32 -28.33 -4.00
N LYS A 388 -47.55 -29.13 -3.25
CA LYS A 388 -48.08 -30.01 -2.21
C LYS A 388 -48.75 -29.20 -1.10
N VAL A 389 -48.07 -28.19 -0.54
CA VAL A 389 -48.65 -27.30 0.47
C VAL A 389 -49.88 -26.56 -0.06
N ILE A 390 -49.89 -26.11 -1.31
CA ILE A 390 -51.07 -25.50 -1.97
C ILE A 390 -52.19 -26.53 -2.14
N LYS A 391 -51.89 -27.79 -2.46
CA LYS A 391 -52.89 -28.86 -2.54
C LYS A 391 -53.48 -29.16 -1.16
N ASP A 392 -52.63 -29.34 -0.14
CA ASP A 392 -53.03 -29.61 1.24
C ASP A 392 -53.84 -28.41 1.82
N LEU A 393 -53.46 -27.17 1.46
CA LEU A 393 -54.23 -25.94 1.75
C LEU A 393 -55.52 -25.84 0.94
N SER A 394 -55.57 -26.32 -0.30
CA SER A 394 -56.79 -26.34 -1.13
C SER A 394 -57.77 -27.41 -0.66
N GLU A 395 -57.27 -28.54 -0.18
CA GLU A 395 -58.07 -29.63 0.39
C GLU A 395 -58.61 -29.24 1.77
N THR A 396 -57.81 -28.60 2.62
CA THR A 396 -58.31 -28.01 3.88
C THR A 396 -59.22 -26.81 3.64
N LEU A 397 -58.96 -25.93 2.66
CA LEU A 397 -59.88 -24.85 2.28
C LEU A 397 -61.18 -25.39 1.68
N TRP A 398 -61.16 -26.46 0.89
CA TRP A 398 -62.38 -27.11 0.39
C TRP A 398 -63.18 -27.78 1.51
N ASN A 399 -62.52 -28.46 2.45
CA ASN A 399 -63.16 -29.00 3.65
C ASN A 399 -63.72 -27.88 4.55
N ASN A 400 -63.05 -26.72 4.62
CA ASN A 400 -63.52 -25.54 5.32
C ASN A 400 -64.67 -24.85 4.57
N GLU A 401 -64.67 -24.77 3.24
CA GLU A 401 -65.84 -24.30 2.48
C GLU A 401 -67.02 -25.28 2.58
N LYS A 402 -66.76 -26.58 2.70
CA LYS A 402 -67.78 -27.61 2.88
C LYS A 402 -68.42 -27.47 4.25
N THR A 403 -67.63 -27.41 5.31
CA THR A 403 -68.14 -27.15 6.67
C THR A 403 -68.71 -25.74 6.82
N CYS A 404 -68.21 -24.72 6.09
CA CYS A 404 -68.86 -23.41 6.04
C CYS A 404 -70.19 -23.45 5.29
N ARG A 405 -70.34 -24.23 4.21
CA ARG A 405 -71.65 -24.47 3.56
C ARG A 405 -72.61 -25.22 4.48
N GLU A 406 -72.15 -26.27 5.15
CA GLU A 406 -72.92 -27.02 6.14
C GLU A 406 -73.36 -26.11 7.29
N LEU A 407 -72.45 -25.30 7.86
CA LEU A 407 -72.76 -24.29 8.87
C LEU A 407 -73.61 -23.14 8.33
N GLN A 408 -73.55 -22.80 7.03
CA GLN A 408 -74.38 -21.76 6.41
C GLN A 408 -75.78 -22.29 6.08
N GLU A 409 -75.93 -23.58 5.79
CA GLU A 409 -77.21 -24.28 5.69
C GLU A 409 -77.83 -24.50 7.07
N GLU A 410 -77.05 -24.88 8.08
CA GLU A 410 -77.48 -24.88 9.48
C GLU A 410 -77.84 -23.47 9.95
N LEU A 411 -77.07 -22.44 9.60
CA LEU A 411 -77.41 -21.04 9.88
C LEU A 411 -78.66 -20.59 9.11
N ALA A 412 -78.90 -21.08 7.89
CA ALA A 412 -80.12 -20.79 7.13
C ALA A 412 -81.34 -21.52 7.72
N MET A 413 -81.16 -22.75 8.23
CA MET A 413 -82.17 -23.51 8.96
C MET A 413 -82.45 -22.89 10.32
N ALA A 414 -81.42 -22.48 11.06
CA ALA A 414 -81.51 -21.76 12.33
C ALA A 414 -82.11 -20.37 12.13
N LYS A 415 -81.81 -19.65 11.04
CA LYS A 415 -82.48 -18.40 10.67
C LYS A 415 -83.92 -18.62 10.22
N LYS A 416 -84.26 -19.74 9.57
CA LYS A 416 -85.67 -20.10 9.31
C LYS A 416 -86.42 -20.42 10.61
N HIS A 417 -85.80 -21.13 11.55
CA HIS A 417 -86.37 -21.37 12.88
C HIS A 417 -86.45 -20.06 13.69
N GLN A 418 -85.45 -19.19 13.60
CA GLN A 418 -85.45 -17.87 14.25
C GLN A 418 -86.54 -16.98 13.64
N VAL A 419 -86.67 -16.90 12.31
CA VAL A 419 -87.73 -16.15 11.64
C VAL A 419 -89.10 -16.74 11.99
N PHE A 420 -89.27 -18.06 12.02
CA PHE A 420 -90.50 -18.70 12.47
C PHE A 420 -90.81 -18.42 13.95
N LEU A 421 -89.78 -18.39 14.82
CA LEU A 421 -89.92 -18.04 16.22
C LEU A 421 -90.17 -16.54 16.44
N THR A 422 -89.59 -15.64 15.64
CA THR A 422 -89.86 -14.20 15.71
C THR A 422 -91.17 -13.85 15.03
N GLU A 423 -91.62 -14.58 14.01
CA GLU A 423 -92.93 -14.39 13.37
C GLU A 423 -94.05 -14.95 14.26
N THR A 424 -93.87 -16.09 14.91
CA THR A 424 -94.79 -16.54 15.97
C THR A 424 -94.73 -15.64 17.20
N TYR A 425 -93.55 -15.16 17.63
CA TYR A 425 -93.44 -14.20 18.72
C TYR A 425 -94.04 -12.83 18.36
N GLU A 426 -93.85 -12.31 17.15
CA GLU A 426 -94.48 -11.07 16.69
C GLU A 426 -95.99 -11.24 16.50
N ASN A 427 -96.47 -12.39 16.02
CA ASN A 427 -97.93 -12.63 15.94
C ASN A 427 -98.52 -12.74 17.36
N ASN A 428 -97.88 -13.46 18.28
CA ASN A 428 -98.27 -13.50 19.70
C ASN A 428 -98.18 -12.11 20.38
N MET A 429 -97.17 -11.30 20.04
CA MET A 429 -97.00 -9.94 20.57
C MET A 429 -98.00 -8.96 19.96
N ARG A 430 -98.34 -9.08 18.67
CA ARG A 430 -99.42 -8.29 18.04
C ARG A 430 -100.78 -8.72 18.57
N GLU A 431 -101.01 -10.00 18.88
CA GLU A 431 -102.20 -10.45 19.60
C GLU A 431 -102.23 -9.89 21.04
N LEU A 432 -101.09 -9.84 21.74
CA LEU A 432 -100.95 -9.18 23.05
C LEU A 432 -101.16 -7.66 22.99
N GLU A 433 -100.66 -6.98 21.97
CA GLU A 433 -100.84 -5.54 21.75
C GLU A 433 -102.30 -5.22 21.38
N LEU A 434 -102.95 -6.04 20.54
CA LEU A 434 -104.39 -5.95 20.29
C LEU A 434 -105.22 -6.26 21.55
N LEU A 435 -104.74 -7.15 22.44
CA LEU A 435 -105.30 -7.40 23.77
C LEU A 435 -104.96 -6.32 24.82
N LEU A 436 -104.07 -5.37 24.52
CA LEU A 436 -103.74 -4.24 25.39
C LEU A 436 -104.42 -2.95 24.92
N ASP A 437 -104.41 -2.64 23.62
CA ASP A 437 -105.12 -1.51 23.03
C ASP A 437 -106.64 -1.63 23.19
N SER A 438 -107.18 -2.86 23.15
CA SER A 438 -108.60 -3.11 23.46
C SER A 438 -108.99 -2.80 24.91
N PHE A 439 -108.02 -2.65 25.83
CA PHE A 439 -108.25 -2.18 27.20
C PHE A 439 -107.90 -0.69 27.41
N ALA A 440 -107.31 -0.01 26.43
CA ALA A 440 -106.82 1.36 26.56
C ALA A 440 -107.90 2.45 26.31
N MET A 441 -109.06 2.11 25.72
CA MET A 441 -110.05 3.09 25.24
C MET A 441 -111.51 2.76 25.62
N SER A 442 -111.92 3.04 26.86
CA SER A 442 -113.32 3.31 27.20
C SER A 442 -113.47 4.07 28.53
N GLY A 443 -114.07 5.28 28.48
CA GLY A 443 -114.15 6.17 29.65
C GLY A 443 -115.50 6.86 29.92
N GLN A 444 -116.43 6.87 28.95
CA GLN A 444 -117.83 7.35 29.04
C GLN A 444 -118.44 7.25 27.63
N ARG A 445 -119.68 6.83 27.34
CA ARG A 445 -120.85 6.29 28.11
C ARG A 445 -121.37 5.07 27.30
N THR A 446 -122.30 4.18 27.70
CA THR A 446 -123.50 4.20 28.55
C THR A 446 -123.88 2.76 28.97
N ALA A 447 -124.55 2.58 30.13
CA ALA A 447 -125.24 1.35 30.60
C ALA A 447 -124.34 0.09 30.77
N GLY A 448 -124.27 -0.61 31.91
CA GLY A 448 -125.20 -0.69 33.04
C GLY A 448 -126.29 -1.72 32.74
N THR A 449 -126.27 -2.93 33.29
CA THR A 449 -126.36 -3.18 34.75
C THR A 449 -125.58 -4.41 35.24
N CYS A 450 -125.00 -4.31 36.44
CA CYS A 450 -125.02 -5.41 37.41
C CYS A 450 -124.92 -4.83 38.85
N LYS A 451 -125.41 -5.56 39.85
CA LYS A 451 -125.25 -5.18 41.26
C LYS A 451 -124.09 -5.96 41.88
N ASP A 452 -123.15 -5.21 42.45
CA ASP A 452 -122.52 -5.46 43.75
C ASP A 452 -122.07 -6.91 44.05
N LYS A 453 -120.75 -7.18 43.93
CA LYS A 453 -119.89 -7.36 45.13
C LYS A 453 -118.37 -7.54 44.88
N ASP A 454 -117.64 -7.16 45.93
CA ASP A 454 -116.30 -7.59 46.38
C ASP A 454 -115.06 -7.64 45.43
N LYS A 455 -114.40 -6.47 45.36
CA LYS A 455 -112.97 -6.24 45.73
C LYS A 455 -111.83 -7.11 45.15
N SER A 456 -111.06 -6.48 44.24
CA SER A 456 -109.57 -6.37 44.26
C SER A 456 -108.69 -7.63 44.05
N PRO A 457 -107.36 -7.50 43.83
CA PRO A 457 -106.60 -6.48 43.08
C PRO A 457 -105.68 -7.11 41.99
N SER A 458 -105.38 -6.40 40.90
CA SER A 458 -104.46 -6.91 39.85
C SER A 458 -103.37 -5.95 39.35
N PHE A 459 -103.27 -4.72 39.88
CA PHE A 459 -102.26 -3.74 39.44
C PHE A 459 -100.82 -4.18 39.74
N SER A 460 -100.61 -5.04 40.74
CA SER A 460 -99.31 -5.68 41.01
C SER A 460 -98.91 -6.73 39.99
N VAL A 461 -99.85 -7.38 39.30
CA VAL A 461 -99.57 -8.44 38.32
C VAL A 461 -99.00 -7.84 37.04
N LEU A 462 -99.60 -6.75 36.54
CA LEU A 462 -99.08 -6.01 35.38
C LEU A 462 -97.67 -5.47 35.63
N GLU A 463 -97.40 -4.89 36.82
CA GLU A 463 -96.08 -4.39 37.15
C GLU A 463 -95.05 -5.52 37.31
N THR A 464 -95.44 -6.67 37.86
CA THR A 464 -94.59 -7.87 37.95
C THR A 464 -94.29 -8.47 36.58
N LEU A 465 -95.25 -8.46 35.65
CA LEU A 465 -95.05 -8.85 34.25
C LEU A 465 -94.13 -7.87 33.53
N ARG A 466 -94.30 -6.56 33.73
CA ARG A 466 -93.43 -5.52 33.18
C ARG A 466 -92.00 -5.63 33.70
N CYS A 467 -91.83 -5.91 34.99
CA CYS A 467 -90.53 -6.14 35.62
C CYS A 467 -89.87 -7.46 35.19
N THR A 468 -90.64 -8.53 34.96
CA THR A 468 -90.06 -9.79 34.44
C THR A 468 -89.75 -9.71 32.94
N LEU A 469 -90.58 -9.04 32.14
CA LEU A 469 -90.27 -8.75 30.73
C LEU A 469 -89.01 -7.89 30.60
N THR A 470 -88.87 -6.80 31.36
CA THR A 470 -87.62 -6.02 31.37
C THR A 470 -86.44 -6.80 31.96
N ALA A 471 -86.63 -7.67 32.96
CA ALA A 471 -85.54 -8.54 33.44
C ALA A 471 -85.10 -9.60 32.42
N TYR A 472 -86.02 -10.10 31.56
CA TYR A 472 -85.67 -10.98 30.44
C TYR A 472 -85.04 -10.22 29.28
N GLN A 473 -85.57 -9.03 28.96
CA GLN A 473 -85.05 -8.16 27.90
C GLN A 473 -83.63 -7.69 28.23
N ASN A 474 -83.41 -7.18 29.45
CA ASN A 474 -82.08 -6.84 29.95
C ASN A 474 -81.15 -8.06 29.98
N LYS A 475 -81.61 -9.25 30.40
CA LYS A 475 -80.77 -10.47 30.33
C LYS A 475 -80.39 -10.87 28.90
N LEU A 476 -81.26 -10.66 27.93
CA LEU A 476 -81.01 -10.97 26.52
C LEU A 476 -80.05 -9.92 25.91
N GLU A 477 -80.16 -8.66 26.33
CA GLU A 477 -79.26 -7.57 25.98
C GLU A 477 -77.87 -7.72 26.66
N ASP A 478 -77.81 -8.10 27.94
CA ASP A 478 -76.59 -8.46 28.66
C ASP A 478 -75.90 -9.67 27.99
N MET A 479 -76.65 -10.75 27.69
CA MET A 479 -76.12 -11.90 26.96
C MET A 479 -75.64 -11.55 25.53
N SER A 480 -76.27 -10.57 24.87
CA SER A 480 -75.81 -10.05 23.57
C SER A 480 -74.51 -9.25 23.70
N ASN A 481 -74.41 -8.42 24.75
CA ASN A 481 -73.30 -7.49 24.95
C ASN A 481 -72.05 -8.15 25.54
N GLU A 482 -72.20 -9.07 26.51
CA GLU A 482 -71.07 -9.77 27.14
C GLU A 482 -70.46 -10.87 26.25
N ALA A 483 -71.21 -11.43 25.29
CA ALA A 483 -70.75 -12.60 24.52
C ALA A 483 -69.97 -12.29 23.23
N LEU A 484 -70.27 -11.18 22.52
CA LEU A 484 -69.89 -11.07 21.09
C LEU A 484 -69.30 -9.72 20.62
N CYS A 485 -69.18 -8.70 21.46
CA CYS A 485 -68.63 -7.40 21.01
C CYS A 485 -67.13 -7.22 21.27
N GLU A 486 -66.66 -7.27 22.53
CA GLU A 486 -65.30 -6.77 22.84
C GLU A 486 -64.17 -7.71 22.37
N LYS A 487 -64.37 -9.02 22.40
CA LYS A 487 -63.41 -10.00 21.86
C LYS A 487 -63.43 -10.00 20.33
N MET A 488 -64.61 -10.03 19.72
CA MET A 488 -64.74 -10.06 18.27
C MET A 488 -64.21 -8.78 17.62
N THR A 489 -64.42 -7.60 18.23
CA THR A 489 -63.80 -6.35 17.74
C THR A 489 -62.28 -6.37 17.85
N LYS A 490 -61.71 -6.86 18.96
CA LYS A 490 -60.24 -6.98 19.09
C LYS A 490 -59.65 -7.98 18.08
N GLU A 491 -60.30 -9.12 17.86
CA GLU A 491 -59.88 -10.09 16.84
C GLU A 491 -60.11 -9.58 15.40
N LEU A 492 -61.15 -8.77 15.16
CA LEU A 492 -61.44 -8.16 13.86
C LEU A 492 -60.52 -6.96 13.55
N GLU A 493 -60.12 -6.17 14.54
CA GLU A 493 -59.14 -5.10 14.36
C GLU A 493 -57.72 -5.67 14.18
N ILE A 494 -57.34 -6.71 14.94
CA ILE A 494 -56.11 -7.50 14.66
C ILE A 494 -56.18 -8.17 13.28
N SER A 495 -57.37 -8.62 12.85
CA SER A 495 -57.58 -9.15 11.49
C SER A 495 -57.45 -8.06 10.42
N LYS A 496 -57.99 -6.85 10.65
CA LYS A 496 -57.79 -5.68 9.77
C LYS A 496 -56.34 -5.25 9.70
N GLU A 497 -55.61 -5.18 10.82
CA GLU A 497 -54.20 -4.83 10.83
C GLU A 497 -53.38 -5.86 10.06
N LYS A 498 -53.66 -7.16 10.25
CA LYS A 498 -53.07 -8.25 9.45
C LYS A 498 -53.49 -8.18 7.98
N MET A 499 -54.73 -7.84 7.66
CA MET A 499 -55.20 -7.63 6.29
C MET A 499 -54.56 -6.41 5.64
N CYS A 500 -54.30 -5.34 6.39
CA CYS A 500 -53.61 -4.14 5.91
C CYS A 500 -52.13 -4.46 5.65
N ALA A 501 -51.46 -5.11 6.60
CA ALA A 501 -50.10 -5.61 6.43
C ALA A 501 -50.01 -6.56 5.23
N LEU A 502 -50.86 -7.60 5.15
CA LEU A 502 -50.91 -8.51 4.01
C LEU A 502 -51.28 -7.81 2.70
N SER A 503 -52.10 -6.75 2.71
CA SER A 503 -52.38 -5.97 1.50
C SER A 503 -51.19 -5.10 1.06
N GLN A 504 -50.38 -4.65 2.03
CA GLN A 504 -49.16 -3.89 1.78
C GLN A 504 -48.04 -4.85 1.32
N ASP A 505 -47.85 -5.98 1.97
CA ASP A 505 -46.93 -7.06 1.57
C ASP A 505 -47.30 -7.62 0.19
N LEU A 506 -48.60 -7.80 -0.10
CA LEU A 506 -49.08 -8.28 -1.41
C LEU A 506 -48.93 -7.20 -2.48
N LYS A 507 -49.12 -5.92 -2.14
CA LYS A 507 -48.88 -4.82 -3.07
C LYS A 507 -47.39 -4.63 -3.34
N GLU A 508 -46.55 -4.67 -2.31
CA GLU A 508 -45.10 -4.66 -2.44
C GLU A 508 -44.61 -5.89 -3.23
N ALA A 509 -45.22 -7.07 -3.03
CA ALA A 509 -44.97 -8.24 -3.87
C ALA A 509 -45.48 -8.08 -5.31
N GLN A 510 -46.57 -7.34 -5.56
CA GLN A 510 -47.06 -7.02 -6.91
C GLN A 510 -46.16 -5.99 -7.62
N ASP A 511 -45.69 -4.96 -6.90
CA ASP A 511 -44.79 -3.95 -7.44
C ASP A 511 -43.41 -4.58 -7.73
N ASN A 512 -42.88 -5.40 -6.80
CA ASN A 512 -41.69 -6.24 -7.05
C ASN A 512 -41.90 -7.24 -8.20
N LEU A 513 -43.07 -7.89 -8.31
CA LEU A 513 -43.38 -8.78 -9.43
C LEU A 513 -43.44 -7.99 -10.76
N ALA A 514 -43.95 -6.76 -10.75
CA ALA A 514 -43.98 -5.90 -11.92
C ALA A 514 -42.58 -5.44 -12.34
N ASP A 515 -41.69 -5.14 -11.39
CA ASP A 515 -40.29 -4.81 -11.67
C ASP A 515 -39.47 -6.02 -12.12
N VAL A 516 -39.60 -7.18 -11.46
CA VAL A 516 -39.04 -8.46 -11.95
C VAL A 516 -39.58 -8.82 -13.33
N ASN A 517 -40.84 -8.50 -13.65
CA ASN A 517 -41.39 -8.69 -14.99
C ASN A 517 -40.81 -7.68 -16.01
N LYS A 518 -40.48 -6.45 -15.62
CA LYS A 518 -39.74 -5.50 -16.49
C LYS A 518 -38.33 -6.03 -16.76
N GLU A 519 -37.63 -6.52 -15.74
CA GLU A 519 -36.32 -7.14 -15.88
C GLU A 519 -36.38 -8.42 -16.73
N LEU A 520 -37.38 -9.27 -16.54
CA LEU A 520 -37.60 -10.47 -17.36
C LEU A 520 -37.87 -10.12 -18.82
N ASN A 521 -38.64 -9.08 -19.12
CA ASN A 521 -38.85 -8.60 -20.49
C ASN A 521 -37.58 -7.94 -21.08
N HIS A 522 -36.75 -7.30 -20.25
CA HIS A 522 -35.43 -6.81 -20.66
C HIS A 522 -34.43 -7.94 -20.92
N LEU A 523 -34.52 -9.04 -20.19
CA LEU A 523 -33.76 -10.27 -20.45
C LEU A 523 -34.27 -11.00 -21.69
N HIS A 524 -35.59 -11.11 -21.90
CA HIS A 524 -36.15 -11.68 -23.13
C HIS A 524 -35.76 -10.89 -24.39
N THR A 525 -35.77 -9.55 -24.35
CA THR A 525 -35.27 -8.73 -25.47
C THR A 525 -33.78 -8.95 -25.70
N LYS A 526 -32.93 -8.94 -24.65
CA LYS A 526 -31.52 -9.30 -24.76
C LYS A 526 -31.27 -10.74 -25.26
N CYS A 527 -32.16 -11.68 -24.98
CA CYS A 527 -32.10 -13.04 -25.52
C CYS A 527 -32.48 -13.06 -27.01
N ALA A 528 -33.53 -12.35 -27.42
CA ALA A 528 -33.90 -12.20 -28.83
C ALA A 528 -32.78 -11.51 -29.64
N ASP A 529 -32.16 -10.44 -29.10
CA ASP A 529 -30.99 -9.79 -29.69
C ASP A 529 -29.85 -10.80 -29.90
N ARG A 530 -29.55 -11.61 -28.87
CA ARG A 530 -28.55 -12.69 -28.96
C ARG A 530 -28.94 -13.78 -29.96
N GLU A 531 -30.21 -14.14 -30.09
CA GLU A 531 -30.67 -15.10 -31.10
C GLU A 531 -30.55 -14.55 -32.53
N THR A 532 -30.81 -13.24 -32.76
CA THR A 532 -30.55 -12.60 -34.06
C THR A 532 -29.06 -12.54 -34.40
N LEU A 533 -28.20 -12.30 -33.41
CA LEU A 533 -26.75 -12.35 -33.57
C LEU A 533 -26.27 -13.78 -33.87
N ILE A 534 -26.79 -14.80 -33.17
CA ILE A 534 -26.51 -16.22 -33.44
C ILE A 534 -27.03 -16.63 -34.82
N GLY A 535 -28.16 -16.10 -35.27
CA GLY A 535 -28.68 -16.28 -36.62
C GLY A 535 -27.75 -15.70 -37.68
N THR A 536 -27.24 -14.49 -37.45
CA THR A 536 -26.28 -13.81 -38.32
C THR A 536 -24.97 -14.60 -38.41
N LEU A 537 -24.37 -14.96 -37.27
CA LEU A 537 -23.15 -15.76 -37.20
C LEU A 537 -23.30 -17.15 -37.84
N LYS A 538 -24.48 -17.78 -37.73
CA LYS A 538 -24.79 -19.03 -38.46
C LYS A 538 -24.81 -18.82 -39.97
N MET A 539 -25.39 -17.71 -40.44
CA MET A 539 -25.44 -17.39 -41.87
C MET A 539 -24.04 -17.05 -42.42
N GLU A 540 -23.23 -16.31 -41.68
CA GLU A 540 -21.81 -16.05 -42.00
C GLU A 540 -21.00 -17.35 -42.07
N LEU A 541 -21.12 -18.23 -41.08
CA LEU A 541 -20.44 -19.53 -41.08
C LEU A 541 -20.89 -20.42 -42.24
N GLN A 542 -22.17 -20.36 -42.62
CA GLN A 542 -22.70 -21.05 -43.81
C GLN A 542 -22.18 -20.43 -45.12
N ASN A 543 -22.02 -19.11 -45.19
CA ASN A 543 -21.41 -18.41 -46.33
C ASN A 543 -19.92 -18.75 -46.49
N VAL A 544 -19.15 -18.75 -45.40
CA VAL A 544 -17.74 -19.19 -45.38
C VAL A 544 -17.63 -20.65 -45.84
N ARG A 545 -18.53 -21.52 -45.39
CA ARG A 545 -18.59 -22.93 -45.84
C ARG A 545 -18.87 -23.07 -47.34
N GLN A 546 -19.75 -22.23 -47.90
CA GLN A 546 -19.96 -22.20 -49.36
C GLN A 546 -18.76 -21.64 -50.12
N CYS A 547 -18.05 -20.65 -49.59
CA CYS A 547 -16.83 -20.13 -50.21
C CYS A 547 -15.73 -21.19 -50.24
N TRP A 548 -15.54 -21.94 -49.14
CA TRP A 548 -14.59 -23.05 -49.08
C TRP A 548 -14.89 -24.16 -50.10
N GLU A 549 -16.15 -24.56 -50.27
CA GLU A 549 -16.52 -25.57 -51.28
C GLU A 549 -16.33 -25.06 -52.72
N LYS A 550 -16.49 -23.73 -52.99
CA LYS A 550 -16.13 -23.14 -54.29
C LYS A 550 -14.62 -23.15 -54.54
N GLU A 551 -13.83 -22.75 -53.55
CA GLU A 551 -12.37 -22.72 -53.62
C GLU A 551 -11.80 -24.12 -53.90
N LYS A 552 -12.39 -25.13 -53.26
CA LYS A 552 -12.09 -26.56 -53.46
C LYS A 552 -12.47 -27.06 -54.86
N VAL A 553 -13.58 -26.60 -55.44
CA VAL A 553 -13.90 -26.88 -56.86
C VAL A 553 -12.83 -26.26 -57.76
N HIS A 554 -12.50 -24.98 -57.58
CA HIS A 554 -11.46 -24.31 -58.37
C HIS A 554 -10.07 -24.95 -58.22
N ALA A 555 -9.73 -25.46 -57.04
CA ALA A 555 -8.53 -26.28 -56.84
C ALA A 555 -8.55 -27.53 -57.73
N THR A 556 -9.65 -28.30 -57.75
CA THR A 556 -9.78 -29.48 -58.63
C THR A 556 -9.82 -29.12 -60.12
N GLU A 557 -10.36 -27.96 -60.50
CA GLU A 557 -10.31 -27.47 -61.89
C GLU A 557 -8.86 -27.15 -62.30
N SER A 558 -8.10 -26.46 -61.45
CA SER A 558 -6.69 -26.16 -61.69
C SER A 558 -5.82 -27.41 -61.81
N GLU A 559 -6.07 -28.43 -60.98
CA GLU A 559 -5.37 -29.71 -61.04
C GLU A 559 -5.71 -30.48 -62.35
N ASN A 560 -6.95 -30.40 -62.82
CA ASN A 560 -7.35 -30.95 -64.12
C ASN A 560 -6.65 -30.25 -65.30
N GLU A 561 -6.45 -28.94 -65.26
CA GLU A 561 -5.66 -28.22 -66.28
C GLU A 561 -4.16 -28.56 -66.23
N ILE A 562 -3.57 -28.69 -65.03
CA ILE A 562 -2.19 -29.17 -64.86
C ILE A 562 -2.04 -30.57 -65.46
N GLN A 563 -3.02 -31.46 -65.26
CA GLN A 563 -3.03 -32.78 -65.89
C GLN A 563 -3.19 -32.72 -67.42
N LYS A 564 -4.01 -31.80 -67.98
CA LYS A 564 -4.11 -31.59 -69.44
C LYS A 564 -2.78 -31.14 -70.03
N LEU A 565 -2.13 -30.15 -69.42
CA LEU A 565 -0.81 -29.64 -69.84
C LEU A 565 0.26 -30.75 -69.79
N THR A 566 0.26 -31.57 -68.73
CA THR A 566 1.16 -32.72 -68.59
C THR A 566 0.96 -33.74 -69.72
N ARG A 567 -0.28 -34.06 -70.08
CA ARG A 567 -0.60 -34.96 -71.21
C ARG A 567 -0.19 -34.38 -72.56
N ALA A 568 -0.34 -33.06 -72.76
CA ALA A 568 0.09 -32.39 -73.98
C ALA A 568 1.62 -32.44 -74.17
N TYR A 569 2.39 -32.17 -73.10
CA TYR A 569 3.85 -32.29 -73.11
C TYR A 569 4.32 -33.73 -73.45
N GLN A 570 3.68 -34.74 -72.86
CA GLN A 570 3.98 -36.16 -73.17
C GLN A 570 3.63 -36.55 -74.62
N LYS A 571 2.73 -35.83 -75.29
CA LYS A 571 2.39 -36.06 -76.71
C LYS A 571 3.44 -35.46 -77.65
N ASP A 572 3.82 -34.21 -77.43
CA ASP A 572 4.90 -33.52 -78.15
C ASP A 572 6.24 -34.31 -78.08
N MET A 573 6.59 -34.82 -76.90
CA MET A 573 7.78 -35.65 -76.71
C MET A 573 7.75 -36.95 -77.54
N LYS A 574 6.57 -37.55 -77.74
CA LYS A 574 6.41 -38.75 -78.58
C LYS A 574 6.48 -38.42 -80.08
N GLU A 575 5.92 -37.28 -80.49
CA GLU A 575 5.93 -36.83 -81.90
C GLU A 575 7.34 -36.44 -82.37
N LYS A 576 8.16 -35.86 -81.47
CA LYS A 576 9.59 -35.64 -81.73
C LYS A 576 10.39 -36.93 -81.87
N LEU A 577 10.05 -37.97 -81.08
CA LEU A 577 10.71 -39.28 -81.14
C LEU A 577 10.37 -40.04 -82.44
N THR A 578 9.12 -40.03 -82.89
CA THR A 578 8.71 -40.69 -84.15
C THR A 578 9.27 -39.97 -85.38
N PHE A 579 9.38 -38.63 -85.36
CA PHE A 579 10.07 -37.88 -86.41
C PHE A 579 11.51 -38.36 -86.60
N LEU A 580 12.28 -38.48 -85.51
CA LEU A 580 13.68 -38.92 -85.53
C LEU A 580 13.83 -40.34 -86.10
N HIS A 581 12.93 -41.25 -85.73
CA HIS A 581 12.90 -42.62 -86.27
C HIS A 581 12.61 -42.65 -87.78
N SER A 582 11.73 -41.77 -88.28
CA SER A 582 11.41 -41.65 -89.71
C SER A 582 12.54 -41.06 -90.57
N LEU A 583 13.47 -40.34 -89.94
CA LEU A 583 14.69 -39.83 -90.58
C LEU A 583 15.74 -40.93 -90.71
N TYR A 584 15.94 -41.70 -89.63
CA TYR A 584 16.88 -42.83 -89.57
C TYR A 584 16.58 -43.89 -90.64
N GLN A 585 15.32 -44.32 -90.78
CA GLN A 585 14.94 -45.30 -91.81
C GLN A 585 15.24 -44.83 -93.25
N ARG A 586 15.21 -43.51 -93.49
CA ARG A 586 15.41 -42.93 -94.84
C ARG A 586 16.87 -42.89 -95.28
N LEU A 587 17.80 -42.89 -94.33
CA LEU A 587 19.25 -42.96 -94.58
C LEU A 587 19.73 -44.39 -94.89
N VAL A 588 19.02 -45.42 -94.43
CA VAL A 588 19.41 -46.83 -94.60
C VAL A 588 19.09 -47.37 -96.01
N ALA A 589 18.18 -46.72 -96.75
CA ALA A 589 17.67 -47.20 -98.04
C ALA A 589 18.46 -46.69 -99.28
N GLY A 590 19.75 -46.42 -99.14
CA GLY A 590 20.56 -45.71 -100.16
C GLY A 590 20.92 -46.54 -101.40
N CYS A 591 20.62 -46.01 -102.59
CA CYS A 591 21.12 -46.51 -103.89
C CYS A 591 20.86 -45.48 -105.00
N VAL A 592 21.73 -45.35 -106.03
CA VAL A 592 21.47 -44.99 -107.46
C VAL A 592 22.71 -44.41 -108.18
N LEU A 593 22.89 -44.81 -109.47
CA LEU A 593 23.89 -44.42 -110.49
C LEU A 593 25.35 -44.92 -110.38
N ILE A 594 25.65 -45.96 -111.18
CA ILE A 594 26.76 -45.98 -112.15
C ILE A 594 26.17 -46.40 -113.50
N LYS A 595 26.65 -45.85 -114.62
CA LYS A 595 26.33 -46.30 -116.00
C LYS A 595 27.61 -46.72 -116.72
N GLN A 596 27.54 -47.81 -117.48
CA GLN A 596 28.51 -48.13 -118.54
C GLN A 596 28.16 -47.41 -119.85
N PRO A 597 29.15 -47.20 -120.73
CA PRO A 597 29.00 -47.19 -122.18
C PRO A 597 29.58 -48.47 -122.82
N GLU A 598 29.05 -48.88 -123.97
CA GLU A 598 29.39 -50.14 -124.64
C GLU A 598 30.24 -49.95 -125.91
N GLY A 599 31.14 -50.91 -126.17
CA GLY A 599 31.26 -51.53 -127.49
C GLY A 599 32.19 -50.92 -128.56
N ILE A 600 32.28 -51.69 -129.66
CA ILE A 600 33.07 -51.50 -130.89
C ILE A 600 34.56 -51.90 -130.80
N LEU A 601 34.92 -52.99 -131.48
CA LEU A 601 36.00 -53.04 -132.49
C LEU A 601 36.10 -54.46 -133.12
N ASP A 602 35.26 -54.72 -134.14
CA ASP A 602 35.30 -55.97 -134.91
C ASP A 602 36.25 -55.85 -136.12
N ARG A 603 37.56 -55.82 -135.84
CA ARG A 603 38.66 -56.03 -136.83
C ARG A 603 40.04 -56.11 -136.15
N PHE A 604 40.23 -57.16 -135.35
CA PHE A 604 41.54 -57.57 -134.85
C PHE A 604 41.82 -59.02 -135.26
N SER A 605 43.06 -59.35 -135.59
CA SER A 605 43.50 -60.75 -135.55
C SER A 605 43.41 -61.28 -134.11
N TRP A 606 43.28 -62.59 -133.93
CA TRP A 606 43.15 -63.16 -132.58
C TRP A 606 44.35 -62.83 -131.67
N SER A 607 45.55 -62.69 -132.26
CA SER A 607 46.76 -62.21 -131.58
C SER A 607 46.70 -60.75 -131.17
N GLU A 608 46.16 -59.86 -132.00
CA GLU A 608 45.99 -58.44 -131.66
C GLU A 608 44.87 -58.25 -130.63
N LEU A 609 43.77 -59.00 -130.74
CA LEU A 609 42.71 -59.00 -129.74
C LEU A 609 43.23 -59.49 -128.38
N CYS A 610 44.03 -60.56 -128.36
CA CYS A 610 44.67 -61.03 -127.13
C CYS A 610 45.68 -60.02 -126.59
N ALA A 611 46.46 -59.34 -127.43
CA ALA A 611 47.39 -58.30 -126.98
C ALA A 611 46.65 -57.09 -126.38
N VAL A 612 45.61 -56.59 -127.06
CA VAL A 612 44.78 -55.47 -126.56
C VAL A 612 44.01 -55.88 -125.30
N LEU A 613 43.51 -57.12 -125.20
CA LEU A 613 42.92 -57.62 -123.95
C LEU A 613 43.95 -57.73 -122.83
N GLN A 614 45.17 -58.20 -123.12
CA GLN A 614 46.25 -58.29 -122.14
C GLN A 614 46.67 -56.90 -121.65
N GLU A 615 46.89 -55.93 -122.54
CA GLU A 615 47.21 -54.54 -122.18
C GLU A 615 46.09 -53.87 -121.38
N ASN A 616 44.82 -54.11 -121.73
CA ASN A 616 43.70 -53.58 -120.95
C ASN A 616 43.57 -54.27 -119.58
N VAL A 617 43.81 -55.59 -119.49
CA VAL A 617 43.84 -56.32 -118.22
C VAL A 617 44.99 -55.84 -117.34
N ASP A 618 46.19 -55.68 -117.89
CA ASP A 618 47.37 -55.20 -117.16
C ASP A 618 47.20 -53.74 -116.73
N ALA A 619 46.60 -52.88 -117.56
CA ALA A 619 46.23 -51.52 -117.19
C ALA A 619 45.16 -51.48 -116.07
N LEU A 620 44.13 -52.32 -116.15
CA LEU A 620 43.10 -52.45 -115.11
C LEU A 620 43.69 -53.01 -113.80
N ILE A 621 44.66 -53.94 -113.87
CA ILE A 621 45.40 -54.42 -112.70
C ILE A 621 46.25 -53.28 -112.10
N LEU A 622 46.89 -52.45 -112.92
CA LEU A 622 47.72 -51.34 -112.47
C LEU A 622 46.88 -50.23 -111.80
N ASP A 623 45.73 -49.87 -112.38
CA ASP A 623 44.80 -48.93 -111.75
C ASP A 623 44.05 -49.54 -110.55
N LEU A 624 43.78 -50.85 -110.53
CA LEU A 624 43.26 -51.54 -109.33
C LEU A 624 44.27 -51.54 -108.20
N ASN A 625 45.56 -51.80 -108.47
CA ASN A 625 46.63 -51.71 -107.49
C ASN A 625 46.77 -50.28 -106.95
N ARG A 626 46.77 -49.27 -107.84
CA ARG A 626 46.78 -47.84 -107.47
C ARG A 626 45.54 -47.43 -106.66
N ALA A 627 44.38 -48.02 -106.93
CA ALA A 627 43.17 -47.82 -106.12
C ALA A 627 43.31 -48.49 -104.74
N ASN A 628 43.90 -49.68 -104.68
CA ASN A 628 44.14 -50.42 -103.44
C ASN A 628 45.18 -49.74 -102.53
N GLU A 629 46.23 -49.13 -103.11
CA GLU A 629 47.18 -48.25 -102.40
C GLU A 629 46.46 -47.04 -101.79
N LYS A 630 45.58 -46.37 -102.56
CA LYS A 630 44.78 -45.25 -102.07
C LYS A 630 43.79 -45.66 -100.97
N LEU A 631 43.15 -46.83 -101.10
CA LEU A 631 42.31 -47.41 -100.07
C LEU A 631 43.10 -47.70 -98.79
N SER A 632 44.29 -48.31 -98.92
CA SER A 632 45.18 -48.60 -97.78
C SER A 632 45.62 -47.32 -97.06
N HIS A 633 45.93 -46.25 -97.80
CA HIS A 633 46.27 -44.95 -97.22
C HIS A 633 45.06 -44.29 -96.55
N LEU A 634 43.88 -44.33 -97.16
CA LEU A 634 42.64 -43.80 -96.57
C LEU A 634 42.22 -44.60 -95.34
N GLU A 635 42.39 -45.91 -95.33
CA GLU A 635 42.13 -46.77 -94.17
C GLU A 635 43.08 -46.40 -93.01
N PHE A 636 44.37 -46.22 -93.28
CA PHE A 636 45.33 -45.72 -92.29
C PHE A 636 44.95 -44.34 -91.74
N VAL A 637 44.58 -43.38 -92.60
CA VAL A 637 44.15 -42.03 -92.18
C VAL A 637 42.83 -42.08 -91.39
N CYS A 638 41.87 -42.90 -91.79
CA CYS A 638 40.62 -43.11 -91.06
C CYS A 638 40.85 -43.82 -89.72
N LYS A 639 41.80 -44.75 -89.64
CA LYS A 639 42.20 -45.42 -88.40
C LYS A 639 42.86 -44.45 -87.43
N ASN A 640 43.86 -43.67 -87.87
CA ASN A 640 44.47 -42.63 -87.04
C ASN A 640 43.45 -41.58 -86.57
N LYS A 641 42.47 -41.21 -87.42
CA LYS A 641 41.35 -40.34 -87.00
C LYS A 641 40.40 -41.01 -86.01
N SER A 642 40.13 -42.31 -86.16
CA SER A 642 39.33 -43.09 -85.19
C SER A 642 40.03 -43.22 -83.84
N ASP A 643 41.34 -43.43 -83.84
CA ASP A 643 42.13 -43.61 -82.62
C ASP A 643 42.35 -42.28 -81.89
N THR A 644 42.66 -41.18 -82.60
CA THR A 644 42.67 -39.83 -82.00
C THR A 644 41.28 -39.36 -81.52
N MET A 645 40.20 -39.78 -82.18
CA MET A 645 38.82 -39.55 -81.69
C MET A 645 38.57 -40.29 -80.37
N LYS A 646 39.05 -41.54 -80.24
CA LYS A 646 38.96 -42.30 -78.98
C LYS A 646 39.80 -41.65 -77.88
N GLU A 647 41.02 -41.24 -78.17
CA GLU A 647 41.90 -40.54 -77.21
C GLU A 647 41.25 -39.24 -76.70
N LEU A 648 40.66 -38.45 -77.60
CA LEU A 648 39.91 -37.24 -77.23
C LEU A 648 38.69 -37.56 -76.37
N GLN A 649 37.91 -38.59 -76.74
CA GLN A 649 36.73 -39.03 -76.00
C GLN A 649 37.10 -39.57 -74.61
N GLN A 650 38.17 -40.38 -74.51
CA GLN A 650 38.74 -40.89 -73.27
C GLN A 650 39.20 -39.73 -72.37
N SER A 651 39.94 -38.76 -72.93
CA SER A 651 40.37 -37.57 -72.18
C SER A 651 39.20 -36.68 -71.72
N GLN A 652 38.10 -36.65 -72.46
CA GLN A 652 36.89 -35.92 -72.08
C GLN A 652 36.13 -36.66 -70.95
N GLU A 653 36.03 -37.98 -71.05
CA GLU A 653 35.39 -38.84 -70.03
C GLU A 653 36.19 -38.83 -68.72
N ASP A 654 37.52 -38.90 -68.78
CA ASP A 654 38.42 -38.72 -67.63
C ASP A 654 38.26 -37.34 -66.99
N ALA A 655 38.12 -36.27 -67.78
CA ALA A 655 37.88 -34.92 -67.27
C ALA A 655 36.51 -34.81 -66.56
N PHE A 656 35.45 -35.41 -67.12
CA PHE A 656 34.14 -35.47 -66.47
C PHE A 656 34.15 -36.31 -65.19
N ASN A 657 34.85 -37.44 -65.17
CA ASN A 657 35.03 -38.26 -63.96
C ASN A 657 35.72 -37.45 -62.86
N LYS A 658 36.80 -36.73 -63.19
CA LYS A 658 37.53 -35.85 -62.26
C LYS A 658 36.67 -34.71 -61.72
N MET A 659 35.82 -34.11 -62.55
CA MET A 659 34.84 -33.09 -62.14
C MET A 659 33.75 -33.68 -61.24
N ALA A 660 33.27 -34.90 -61.52
CA ALA A 660 32.28 -35.60 -60.69
C ALA A 660 32.85 -35.99 -59.31
N GLU A 661 34.13 -36.38 -59.24
CA GLU A 661 34.82 -36.59 -57.95
C GLU A 661 34.98 -35.28 -57.17
N GLN A 662 35.33 -34.17 -57.83
CA GLN A 662 35.39 -32.86 -57.20
C GLN A 662 34.02 -32.40 -56.66
N MET A 663 32.94 -32.59 -57.43
CA MET A 663 31.57 -32.34 -56.94
C MET A 663 31.23 -33.19 -55.71
N LYS A 664 31.51 -34.51 -55.74
CA LYS A 664 31.27 -35.40 -54.59
C LYS A 664 32.09 -34.99 -53.36
N ALA A 665 33.35 -34.56 -53.55
CA ALA A 665 34.19 -34.06 -52.47
C ALA A 665 33.60 -32.78 -51.85
N GLN A 666 33.20 -31.82 -52.69
CA GLN A 666 32.56 -30.57 -52.28
C GLN A 666 31.21 -30.79 -51.58
N GLU A 667 30.36 -31.67 -52.12
CA GLU A 667 29.10 -32.07 -51.49
C GLU A 667 29.36 -32.72 -50.11
N SER A 668 30.34 -33.62 -50.00
CA SER A 668 30.71 -34.22 -48.71
C SER A 668 31.20 -33.18 -47.69
N CYS A 669 31.83 -32.09 -48.15
CA CYS A 669 32.27 -30.99 -47.30
C CYS A 669 31.07 -30.19 -46.80
N TRP A 670 30.13 -29.84 -47.69
CA TRP A 670 28.89 -29.16 -47.31
C TRP A 670 27.99 -30.03 -46.40
N GLN A 671 27.90 -31.34 -46.63
CA GLN A 671 27.17 -32.26 -45.76
C GLN A 671 27.81 -32.36 -44.36
N LYS A 672 29.15 -32.34 -44.25
CA LYS A 672 29.85 -32.27 -42.96
C LYS A 672 29.58 -30.93 -42.25
N GLN A 673 29.68 -29.82 -42.97
CA GLN A 673 29.43 -28.48 -42.43
C GLN A 673 27.97 -28.30 -42.00
N LYS A 674 27.02 -28.83 -42.77
CA LYS A 674 25.59 -28.90 -42.42
C LYS A 674 25.39 -29.69 -41.13
N LYS A 675 25.92 -30.92 -41.02
CA LYS A 675 25.80 -31.74 -39.80
C LYS A 675 26.41 -31.07 -38.57
N TYR A 676 27.54 -30.37 -38.73
CA TYR A 676 28.16 -29.59 -37.66
C TYR A 676 27.23 -28.45 -37.19
N LEU A 677 26.65 -27.68 -38.12
CA LEU A 677 25.69 -26.62 -37.79
C LEU A 677 24.42 -27.19 -37.16
N GLU A 678 23.88 -28.31 -37.66
CA GLU A 678 22.73 -29.01 -37.09
C GLU A 678 23.01 -29.47 -35.64
N GLN A 679 24.22 -29.96 -35.33
CA GLN A 679 24.63 -30.26 -33.95
C GLN A 679 24.80 -29.02 -33.08
N GLN A 680 25.35 -27.92 -33.60
CA GLN A 680 25.48 -26.67 -32.86
C GLN A 680 24.09 -26.09 -32.52
N TYR A 681 23.16 -26.07 -33.48
CA TYR A 681 21.79 -25.60 -33.24
C TYR A 681 21.00 -26.55 -32.33
N SER A 682 21.20 -27.87 -32.38
CA SER A 682 20.52 -28.79 -31.46
C SER A 682 21.04 -28.66 -30.03
N GLY A 683 22.34 -28.45 -29.83
CA GLY A 683 22.93 -28.11 -28.53
C GLY A 683 22.36 -26.79 -27.96
N LEU A 684 22.36 -25.73 -28.77
CA LEU A 684 21.83 -24.42 -28.37
C LEU A 684 20.33 -24.47 -28.07
N LEU A 685 19.54 -25.25 -28.81
CA LEU A 685 18.14 -25.54 -28.51
C LEU A 685 17.98 -26.29 -27.19
N GLY A 686 18.87 -27.24 -26.88
CA GLY A 686 18.93 -27.92 -25.59
C GLY A 686 19.14 -26.93 -24.44
N GLU A 687 20.21 -26.12 -24.49
CA GLU A 687 20.49 -25.11 -23.45
C GLU A 687 19.37 -24.07 -23.29
N VAL A 688 18.65 -23.73 -24.36
CA VAL A 688 17.49 -22.82 -24.30
C VAL A 688 16.27 -23.53 -23.69
N HIS A 689 16.09 -24.82 -23.96
CA HIS A 689 15.02 -25.63 -23.36
C HIS A 689 15.24 -25.86 -21.87
N GLU A 690 16.46 -26.22 -21.44
CA GLU A 690 16.84 -26.35 -20.03
C GLU A 690 16.61 -25.05 -19.27
N ARG A 691 17.09 -23.91 -19.78
CA ARG A 691 16.83 -22.59 -19.18
C ARG A 691 15.34 -22.25 -19.14
N ALA A 692 14.57 -22.55 -20.18
CA ALA A 692 13.12 -22.34 -20.17
C ALA A 692 12.43 -23.21 -19.09
N GLN A 693 12.91 -24.43 -18.88
CA GLN A 693 12.41 -25.34 -17.85
C GLN A 693 12.77 -24.85 -16.43
N GLU A 694 13.99 -24.36 -16.19
CA GLU A 694 14.39 -23.70 -14.93
C GLU A 694 13.52 -22.47 -14.63
N TYR A 695 13.24 -21.63 -15.65
CA TYR A 695 12.35 -20.48 -15.50
C TYR A 695 10.91 -20.91 -15.20
N GLN A 696 10.41 -21.99 -15.79
CA GLN A 696 9.07 -22.49 -15.52
C GLN A 696 8.95 -23.13 -14.13
N GLU A 697 9.93 -23.91 -13.69
CA GLU A 697 9.96 -24.44 -12.30
C GLU A 697 10.07 -23.29 -11.28
N THR A 698 10.87 -22.26 -11.58
CA THR A 698 10.96 -21.04 -10.77
C THR A 698 9.64 -20.26 -10.75
N ALA A 699 8.91 -20.22 -11.86
CA ALA A 699 7.61 -19.56 -11.97
C ALA A 699 6.53 -20.28 -11.16
N GLU A 700 6.40 -21.60 -11.29
CA GLU A 700 5.46 -22.41 -10.48
C GLU A 700 5.80 -22.31 -8.98
N LYS A 701 7.08 -22.42 -8.61
CA LYS A 701 7.56 -22.22 -7.23
C LYS A 701 7.33 -20.79 -6.69
N ASN A 702 7.14 -19.80 -7.56
CA ASN A 702 6.73 -18.44 -7.17
C ASN A 702 5.21 -18.30 -7.09
N LYS A 703 4.46 -18.96 -7.97
CA LYS A 703 2.99 -19.06 -7.97
C LYS A 703 2.47 -19.76 -6.71
N GLU A 704 3.14 -20.83 -6.24
CA GLU A 704 2.89 -21.43 -4.91
C GLU A 704 3.11 -20.44 -3.76
N LYS A 705 4.21 -19.66 -3.77
CA LYS A 705 4.46 -18.63 -2.75
C LYS A 705 3.39 -17.55 -2.78
N ILE A 706 2.95 -17.12 -3.97
CA ILE A 706 1.87 -16.14 -4.15
C ILE A 706 0.59 -16.68 -3.55
N TYR A 707 0.17 -17.91 -3.88
CA TYR A 707 -1.02 -18.54 -3.29
C TYR A 707 -0.94 -18.64 -1.75
N VAL A 708 0.23 -18.98 -1.19
CA VAL A 708 0.44 -19.00 0.27
C VAL A 708 0.40 -17.58 0.88
N LEU A 709 0.84 -16.55 0.15
CA LEU A 709 0.76 -15.14 0.59
C LEU A 709 -0.67 -14.59 0.46
N GLU A 710 -1.42 -14.96 -0.56
CA GLU A 710 -2.84 -14.61 -0.74
C GLU A 710 -3.68 -15.23 0.37
N LYS A 711 -3.52 -16.52 0.64
CA LYS A 711 -4.20 -17.19 1.77
C LYS A 711 -3.85 -16.58 3.14
N LYS A 712 -2.64 -16.05 3.30
CA LYS A 712 -2.25 -15.25 4.48
C LYS A 712 -2.92 -13.87 4.48
N ARG A 713 -3.00 -13.20 3.32
CA ARG A 713 -3.67 -11.89 3.15
C ARG A 713 -5.18 -11.99 3.42
N GLU A 714 -5.84 -13.06 2.97
CA GLU A 714 -7.24 -13.37 3.28
C GLU A 714 -7.44 -13.57 4.78
N LYS A 715 -6.60 -14.39 5.43
CA LYS A 715 -6.65 -14.58 6.89
C LYS A 715 -6.44 -13.27 7.65
N LEU A 716 -5.48 -12.46 7.24
CA LEU A 716 -5.24 -11.13 7.83
C LEU A 716 -6.38 -10.14 7.54
N ALA A 717 -7.08 -10.25 6.41
CA ALA A 717 -8.25 -9.43 6.12
C ALA A 717 -9.45 -9.82 7.00
N LEU A 718 -9.68 -11.12 7.22
CA LEU A 718 -10.69 -11.62 8.15
C LEU A 718 -10.38 -11.21 9.60
N GLU A 719 -9.11 -11.31 10.02
CA GLU A 719 -8.66 -10.83 11.33
C GLU A 719 -8.82 -9.31 11.47
N ASN A 720 -8.53 -8.52 10.43
CA ASN A 720 -8.73 -7.08 10.43
C ASN A 720 -10.22 -6.70 10.53
N VAL A 721 -11.11 -7.39 9.80
CA VAL A 721 -12.57 -7.21 9.93
C VAL A 721 -13.04 -7.60 11.34
N SER A 722 -12.51 -8.68 11.92
CA SER A 722 -12.82 -9.10 13.29
C SER A 722 -12.39 -8.05 14.32
N VAL A 723 -11.16 -7.54 14.24
CA VAL A 723 -10.63 -6.48 15.11
C VAL A 723 -11.39 -5.17 14.91
N LYS A 724 -11.77 -4.82 13.68
CA LYS A 724 -12.58 -3.62 13.39
C LYS A 724 -13.97 -3.72 14.01
N ASN A 725 -14.62 -4.88 13.94
CA ASN A 725 -15.92 -5.13 14.57
C ASN A 725 -15.83 -5.15 16.11
N MET A 726 -14.73 -5.67 16.66
CA MET A 726 -14.45 -5.58 18.11
C MET A 726 -14.23 -4.13 18.55
N LEU A 727 -13.50 -3.33 17.76
CA LEU A 727 -13.25 -1.91 18.05
C LEU A 727 -14.53 -1.07 17.98
N THR A 728 -15.39 -1.26 16.99
CA THR A 728 -16.67 -0.54 16.91
C THR A 728 -17.63 -0.96 18.03
N GLN A 729 -17.61 -2.22 18.46
CA GLN A 729 -18.34 -2.67 19.64
C GLN A 729 -17.82 -2.01 20.92
N ILE A 730 -16.50 -2.05 21.18
CA ILE A 730 -15.89 -1.40 22.36
C ILE A 730 -16.14 0.12 22.36
N GLN A 731 -16.08 0.77 21.19
CA GLN A 731 -16.40 2.20 21.05
C GLN A 731 -17.87 2.48 21.40
N LYS A 732 -18.80 1.61 20.98
CA LYS A 732 -20.22 1.70 21.33
C LYS A 732 -20.41 1.51 22.85
N GLU A 733 -19.84 0.47 23.43
CA GLU A 733 -19.90 0.18 24.88
C GLU A 733 -19.37 1.35 25.71
N HIS A 734 -18.19 1.88 25.36
CA HIS A 734 -17.61 3.07 26.01
C HIS A 734 -18.52 4.29 25.87
N SER A 735 -19.11 4.51 24.68
CA SER A 735 -20.05 5.63 24.46
C SER A 735 -21.36 5.51 25.25
N SER A 736 -21.81 4.28 25.55
CA SER A 736 -22.98 4.03 26.39
C SER A 736 -22.65 4.19 27.88
N LEU A 737 -21.52 3.66 28.32
CA LEU A 737 -21.00 3.83 29.68
C LEU A 737 -20.77 5.30 30.01
N LEU A 738 -20.16 6.08 29.11
CA LEU A 738 -19.94 7.52 29.29
C LEU A 738 -21.27 8.27 29.41
N ALA A 739 -22.25 7.98 28.55
CA ALA A 739 -23.57 8.61 28.61
C ALA A 739 -24.35 8.23 29.88
N ALA A 740 -24.29 6.97 30.32
CA ALA A 740 -24.86 6.54 31.61
C ALA A 740 -24.19 7.24 32.80
N CYS A 741 -22.85 7.33 32.81
CA CYS A 741 -22.11 8.04 33.84
C CYS A 741 -22.45 9.55 33.86
N ALA A 742 -22.65 10.17 32.70
CA ALA A 742 -23.06 11.57 32.61
C ALA A 742 -24.47 11.80 33.19
N LEU A 743 -25.43 10.92 32.89
CA LEU A 743 -26.78 10.97 33.46
C LEU A 743 -26.77 10.75 34.98
N LEU A 744 -26.02 9.77 35.47
CA LEU A 744 -25.89 9.47 36.90
C LEU A 744 -25.16 10.59 37.66
N ALA A 745 -24.10 11.15 37.11
CA ALA A 745 -23.40 12.32 37.70
C ALA A 745 -24.29 13.56 37.73
N GLY A 746 -25.07 13.79 36.67
CA GLY A 746 -26.06 14.86 36.58
C GLY A 746 -27.20 14.74 37.61
N ALA A 747 -27.54 13.51 38.02
CA ALA A 747 -28.48 13.27 39.12
C ALA A 747 -27.82 13.36 40.51
N LEU A 748 -26.60 12.82 40.65
CA LEU A 748 -25.86 12.75 41.93
C LEU A 748 -25.44 14.15 42.43
N TYR A 749 -24.95 15.03 41.56
CA TYR A 749 -24.41 16.32 41.97
C TYR A 749 -25.48 17.25 42.62
N PRO A 750 -26.71 17.41 42.08
CA PRO A 750 -27.79 18.11 42.77
C PRO A 750 -28.24 17.44 44.07
N LEU A 751 -28.19 16.11 44.17
CA LEU A 751 -28.52 15.37 45.40
C LEU A 751 -27.45 15.60 46.49
N TYR A 752 -26.16 15.60 46.12
CA TYR A 752 -25.07 15.94 47.03
C TYR A 752 -25.14 17.40 47.50
N GLY A 753 -25.46 18.34 46.61
CA GLY A 753 -25.71 19.75 47.00
C GLY A 753 -26.84 19.89 48.02
N ARG A 754 -27.95 19.15 47.83
CA ARG A 754 -29.06 19.07 48.80
C ARG A 754 -28.62 18.43 50.13
N LEU A 755 -27.82 17.36 50.10
CA LEU A 755 -27.28 16.71 51.30
C LEU A 755 -26.37 17.66 52.10
N CYS A 756 -25.51 18.42 51.43
CA CYS A 756 -24.66 19.44 52.06
C CYS A 756 -25.48 20.56 52.70
N ALA A 757 -26.54 21.03 52.04
CA ALA A 757 -27.47 22.01 52.60
C ALA A 757 -28.20 21.46 53.83
N MET A 758 -28.68 20.21 53.79
CA MET A 758 -29.31 19.53 54.93
C MET A 758 -28.35 19.33 56.10
N SER A 759 -27.08 18.97 55.85
CA SER A 759 -26.06 18.88 56.90
C SER A 759 -25.76 20.25 57.52
N SER A 760 -25.70 21.31 56.70
CA SER A 760 -25.49 22.68 57.19
C SER A 760 -26.67 23.17 58.05
N GLN A 761 -27.91 22.79 57.70
CA GLN A 761 -29.10 23.07 58.50
C GLN A 761 -29.11 22.26 59.81
N ARG A 762 -28.68 20.99 59.80
CA ARG A 762 -28.48 20.18 61.01
C ARG A 762 -27.48 20.86 61.95
N ASP A 763 -26.33 21.28 61.43
CA ASP A 763 -25.26 21.87 62.23
C ASP A 763 -25.71 23.18 62.88
N LEU A 764 -26.43 24.03 62.15
CA LEU A 764 -27.04 25.25 62.69
C LEU A 764 -28.08 24.97 63.79
N LEU A 765 -28.90 23.93 63.63
CA LEU A 765 -29.88 23.53 64.65
C LEU A 765 -29.19 22.92 65.89
N GLN A 766 -28.09 22.19 65.72
CA GLN A 766 -27.30 21.67 66.84
C GLN A 766 -26.64 22.81 67.62
N ASP A 767 -26.08 23.81 66.91
CA ASP A 767 -25.58 25.06 67.51
C ASP A 767 -26.65 25.75 68.38
N GLN A 768 -27.89 25.87 67.87
CA GLN A 768 -29.01 26.45 68.61
C GLN A 768 -29.43 25.62 69.84
N VAL A 769 -29.40 24.29 69.75
CA VAL A 769 -29.67 23.40 70.90
C VAL A 769 -28.57 23.55 71.95
N ASN A 770 -27.30 23.52 71.56
CA ASN A 770 -26.15 23.68 72.46
C ASN A 770 -26.20 25.02 73.22
N ILE A 771 -26.50 26.12 72.51
CA ILE A 771 -26.68 27.45 73.13
C ILE A 771 -27.87 27.46 74.08
N TYR A 772 -29.00 26.84 73.71
CA TYR A 772 -30.17 26.75 74.57
C TYR A 772 -29.89 25.94 75.84
N GLU A 773 -29.14 24.85 75.76
CA GLU A 773 -28.72 24.07 76.92
C GLU A 773 -27.76 24.84 77.82
N LEU A 774 -26.76 25.52 77.25
CA LEU A 774 -25.84 26.40 78.01
C LEU A 774 -26.60 27.50 78.77
N VAL A 775 -27.53 28.19 78.11
CA VAL A 775 -28.37 29.23 78.76
C VAL A 775 -29.27 28.63 79.84
N ASN A 776 -29.77 27.41 79.70
CA ASN A 776 -30.49 26.72 80.77
C ASN A 776 -29.56 26.34 81.94
N GLN A 777 -28.29 26.00 81.67
CA GLN A 777 -27.27 25.73 82.68
C GLN A 777 -26.97 27.00 83.49
N GLU A 778 -26.75 28.14 82.83
CA GLU A 778 -26.54 29.45 83.46
C GLU A 778 -27.75 29.89 84.30
N ILE A 779 -28.97 29.78 83.76
CA ILE A 779 -30.20 30.16 84.48
C ILE A 779 -30.41 29.26 85.71
N ARG A 780 -30.15 27.95 85.63
CA ARG A 780 -30.19 27.07 86.82
C ARG A 780 -29.14 27.48 87.84
N THR A 781 -27.91 27.76 87.41
CA THR A 781 -26.82 28.17 88.29
C THR A 781 -27.16 29.50 89.00
N LEU A 782 -27.75 30.46 88.29
CA LEU A 782 -28.22 31.72 88.86
C LEU A 782 -29.36 31.51 89.87
N VAL A 783 -30.33 30.65 89.56
CA VAL A 783 -31.44 30.31 90.48
C VAL A 783 -30.91 29.61 91.74
N HIS A 784 -29.95 28.69 91.61
CA HIS A 784 -29.30 28.04 92.76
C HIS A 784 -28.46 29.03 93.58
N ALA A 785 -27.77 29.99 92.95
CA ALA A 785 -27.00 31.03 93.65
C ALA A 785 -27.88 32.12 94.32
N LEU A 786 -29.17 32.20 93.97
CA LEU A 786 -30.15 33.11 94.58
C LEU A 786 -31.08 32.42 95.59
N SER A 787 -30.94 31.10 95.78
CA SER A 787 -31.81 30.30 96.64
C SER A 787 -31.00 29.63 97.74
N ASP A 788 -30.88 30.29 98.89
CA ASP A 788 -30.43 29.62 100.12
C ASP A 788 -31.39 28.47 100.48
N ALA A 789 -30.86 27.48 101.20
CA ALA A 789 -31.54 26.21 101.42
C ALA A 789 -32.71 26.31 102.42
N GLU A 790 -33.76 25.53 102.12
CA GLU A 790 -34.92 25.23 102.96
C GLU A 790 -35.81 26.41 103.38
N GLU A 791 -37.01 26.49 102.78
CA GLU A 791 -38.23 26.31 103.60
C GLU A 791 -39.50 25.89 102.80
N ASN A 792 -40.28 25.02 103.45
CA ASN A 792 -41.74 24.90 103.44
C ASN A 792 -42.54 24.63 102.15
N ASN A 793 -43.01 23.38 102.07
CA ASN A 793 -44.01 22.82 101.16
C ASN A 793 -45.39 23.55 101.18
N GLN A 794 -45.67 24.53 100.31
CA GLN A 794 -47.06 25.03 100.20
C GLN A 794 -47.57 25.68 98.88
N ASP A 795 -47.11 25.31 97.66
CA ASP A 795 -47.80 25.77 96.43
C ASP A 795 -47.94 24.78 95.24
N GLU A 796 -47.95 23.47 95.54
CA GLU A 796 -48.19 22.38 94.56
C GLU A 796 -49.58 22.46 93.88
N ALA A 797 -50.56 23.13 94.49
CA ALA A 797 -51.95 23.16 94.05
C ALA A 797 -52.19 24.05 92.82
N LYS A 798 -51.65 25.28 92.79
CA LYS A 798 -51.98 26.27 91.75
C LYS A 798 -51.37 25.95 90.38
N LEU A 799 -50.25 25.22 90.34
CA LEU A 799 -49.52 24.87 89.11
C LEU A 799 -50.27 23.91 88.17
N LYS A 800 -51.24 23.12 88.66
CA LYS A 800 -51.82 22.00 87.91
C LYS A 800 -52.61 22.44 86.66
N LYS A 801 -53.18 23.65 86.61
CA LYS A 801 -53.87 24.18 85.40
C LYS A 801 -52.95 24.65 84.26
N ARG A 802 -51.66 24.94 84.48
CA ARG A 802 -50.72 25.31 83.40
C ARG A 802 -50.07 24.09 82.71
N LYS A 803 -49.96 22.94 83.37
CA LYS A 803 -49.20 21.76 82.88
C LYS A 803 -49.69 21.19 81.53
N PHE A 804 -51.00 21.20 81.25
CA PHE A 804 -51.56 20.61 80.02
C PHE A 804 -51.06 21.24 78.70
N LYS A 805 -50.91 22.57 78.61
CA LYS A 805 -50.34 23.21 77.40
C LYS A 805 -48.85 22.89 77.22
N GLY A 806 -48.13 22.57 78.30
CA GLY A 806 -46.76 22.07 78.26
C GLY A 806 -46.69 20.63 77.72
N LEU A 807 -47.52 19.74 78.24
CA LEU A 807 -47.57 18.32 77.85
C LEU A 807 -47.84 18.14 76.34
N ILE A 808 -48.72 18.95 75.73
CA ILE A 808 -48.95 18.91 74.27
C ILE A 808 -47.70 19.31 73.47
N ARG A 809 -46.88 20.26 73.96
CA ARG A 809 -45.60 20.61 73.32
C ARG A 809 -44.55 19.49 73.49
N VAL A 810 -44.51 18.84 74.65
CA VAL A 810 -43.64 17.68 74.91
C VAL A 810 -44.02 16.49 74.01
N PHE A 811 -45.32 16.16 73.93
CA PHE A 811 -45.82 15.10 73.05
C PHE A 811 -45.46 15.36 71.57
N ARG A 812 -45.67 16.60 71.08
CA ARG A 812 -45.27 16.97 69.71
C ARG A 812 -43.75 16.84 69.49
N ARG A 813 -42.91 17.24 70.45
CA ARG A 813 -41.45 17.01 70.38
C ARG A 813 -41.12 15.51 70.34
N GLY A 814 -41.76 14.69 71.17
CA GLY A 814 -41.59 13.23 71.18
C GLY A 814 -41.97 12.58 69.86
N VAL A 815 -43.13 12.93 69.27
CA VAL A 815 -43.57 12.42 67.96
C VAL A 815 -42.60 12.84 66.86
N ILE A 816 -42.11 14.08 66.85
CA ILE A 816 -41.09 14.54 65.88
C ILE A 816 -39.79 13.74 66.03
N ALA A 817 -39.32 13.53 67.27
CA ALA A 817 -38.12 12.74 67.54
C ALA A 817 -38.26 11.27 67.11
N VAL A 818 -39.39 10.62 67.39
CA VAL A 818 -39.68 9.24 66.96
C VAL A 818 -39.79 9.13 65.43
N LEU A 819 -40.43 10.10 64.76
CA LEU A 819 -40.49 10.13 63.29
C LEU A 819 -39.11 10.36 62.66
N ALA A 820 -38.26 11.20 63.27
CA ALA A 820 -36.87 11.38 62.84
C ALA A 820 -36.03 10.11 63.06
N ALA A 821 -36.14 9.48 64.24
CA ALA A 821 -35.43 8.24 64.57
C ALA A 821 -35.85 7.08 63.65
N ASN A 822 -37.14 6.90 63.37
CA ASN A 822 -37.61 5.89 62.41
C ASN A 822 -37.12 6.17 60.98
N ARG A 823 -37.05 7.43 60.54
CA ARG A 823 -36.46 7.78 59.24
C ARG A 823 -34.98 7.44 59.16
N LEU A 824 -34.21 7.81 60.19
CA LEU A 824 -32.79 7.48 60.29
C LEU A 824 -32.56 5.96 60.35
N LYS A 825 -33.42 5.23 61.07
CA LYS A 825 -33.40 3.76 61.13
C LYS A 825 -33.67 3.12 59.76
N VAL A 826 -34.68 3.58 59.02
CA VAL A 826 -34.97 3.07 57.67
C VAL A 826 -33.82 3.34 56.70
N LEU A 827 -33.19 4.53 56.77
CA LEU A 827 -32.00 4.86 55.99
C LEU A 827 -30.78 3.98 56.37
N ALA A 828 -30.60 3.65 57.65
CA ALA A 828 -29.49 2.83 58.13
C ALA A 828 -29.67 1.32 57.88
N GLN A 829 -30.90 0.82 57.75
CA GLN A 829 -31.17 -0.61 57.57
C GLN A 829 -31.12 -1.08 56.10
N SER A 830 -31.12 -0.17 55.13
CA SER A 830 -31.41 -0.43 53.71
C SER A 830 -30.20 -0.42 52.76
N SER A 831 -28.96 -0.41 53.27
CA SER A 831 -27.76 -0.30 52.42
C SER A 831 -26.64 -1.28 52.76
N SER A 832 -26.09 -1.92 51.72
CA SER A 832 -24.84 -2.68 51.70
C SER A 832 -23.74 -1.80 51.09
N SER A 833 -22.90 -1.19 51.95
CA SER A 833 -21.90 -0.20 51.54
C SER A 833 -20.56 -0.82 51.18
N LEU A 834 -20.02 -0.46 50.02
CA LEU A 834 -18.64 -0.72 49.61
C LEU A 834 -17.67 0.20 50.37
N PHE A 835 -17.93 1.51 50.37
CA PHE A 835 -17.23 2.52 51.16
C PHE A 835 -18.10 3.78 51.33
N SER A 836 -17.66 4.72 52.18
CA SER A 836 -18.23 6.06 52.26
C SER A 836 -17.21 7.11 51.77
N TRP A 837 -17.66 8.03 50.92
CA TRP A 837 -16.86 9.16 50.46
C TRP A 837 -17.12 10.38 51.35
N VAL A 838 -16.09 10.85 52.05
CA VAL A 838 -16.12 12.04 52.90
C VAL A 838 -15.19 13.10 52.32
N ASN A 839 -15.68 14.32 52.13
CA ASN A 839 -14.85 15.44 51.71
C ASN A 839 -14.04 15.96 52.91
N GLY A 840 -12.71 16.02 52.78
CA GLY A 840 -11.75 15.82 53.87
C GLY A 840 -11.54 16.93 54.91
N PHE A 841 -12.58 17.65 55.33
CA PHE A 841 -12.46 18.76 56.30
C PHE A 841 -13.49 18.79 57.43
N LYS A 842 -14.48 17.88 57.48
CA LYS A 842 -15.38 17.71 58.62
C LYS A 842 -15.82 16.26 58.79
N GLU A 843 -16.06 15.85 60.03
CA GLU A 843 -16.69 14.57 60.38
C GLU A 843 -18.20 14.62 60.02
N GLY A 844 -18.47 14.47 58.73
CA GLY A 844 -19.81 14.52 58.14
C GLY A 844 -20.28 13.15 57.65
N ILE A 845 -21.59 13.05 57.38
CA ILE A 845 -22.19 11.86 56.75
C ILE A 845 -21.69 11.81 55.30
N GLY A 846 -20.78 10.87 55.00
CA GLY A 846 -20.26 10.66 53.65
C GLY A 846 -21.32 10.15 52.67
N ILE A 847 -21.07 10.32 51.37
CA ILE A 847 -21.87 9.63 50.34
C ILE A 847 -21.55 8.14 50.42
N LEU A 848 -22.58 7.32 50.63
CA LEU A 848 -22.45 5.87 50.68
C LEU A 848 -22.42 5.31 49.25
N VAL A 849 -21.39 4.53 48.91
CA VAL A 849 -21.30 3.79 47.64
C VAL A 849 -21.75 2.36 47.91
N CYS A 850 -22.74 1.87 47.17
CA CYS A 850 -23.36 0.56 47.39
C CYS A 850 -23.12 -0.42 46.23
N ILE A 851 -23.19 -1.71 46.55
CA ILE A 851 -23.14 -2.84 45.60
C ILE A 851 -24.55 -3.41 45.48
N GLY A 852 -24.97 -3.88 44.29
CA GLY A 852 -26.20 -4.67 44.14
C GLY A 852 -25.98 -6.18 44.28
N ASP A 853 -27.09 -6.93 44.36
CA ASP A 853 -27.19 -8.38 44.56
C ASP A 853 -26.35 -8.99 45.71
N SER A 854 -26.64 -8.60 46.97
CA SER A 854 -26.17 -9.34 48.15
C SER A 854 -27.25 -10.29 48.70
N LYS A 855 -27.49 -11.42 48.03
CA LYS A 855 -28.50 -12.44 48.42
C LYS A 855 -28.10 -13.32 49.63
N GLY A 856 -27.81 -12.63 50.75
CA GLY A 856 -28.07 -13.10 52.11
C GLY A 856 -27.05 -14.04 52.76
N LYS A 857 -26.36 -13.54 53.80
CA LYS A 857 -25.94 -14.27 55.03
C LYS A 857 -25.29 -13.34 56.08
N ARG A 858 -26.02 -12.33 56.58
CA ARG A 858 -25.57 -11.44 57.68
C ARG A 858 -25.63 -12.16 59.05
N ASN A 859 -24.80 -13.20 59.24
CA ASN A 859 -24.72 -14.02 60.45
C ASN A 859 -23.36 -14.77 60.52
N LEU A 860 -22.26 -14.10 60.16
CA LEU A 860 -20.89 -14.65 60.25
C LEU A 860 -19.95 -13.64 60.93
N SER A 861 -18.84 -14.14 61.48
CA SER A 861 -17.85 -13.32 62.18
C SER A 861 -17.18 -12.31 61.23
N SER A 862 -17.07 -11.05 61.66
CA SER A 862 -16.57 -9.89 60.89
C SER A 862 -15.44 -10.16 59.90
N HIS A 863 -14.39 -10.87 60.33
CA HIS A 863 -13.21 -11.16 59.49
C HIS A 863 -13.52 -11.99 58.22
N ARG A 864 -14.69 -12.64 58.15
CA ARG A 864 -15.17 -13.38 56.97
C ARG A 864 -16.13 -12.56 56.10
N GLU A 865 -16.70 -11.47 56.62
CA GLU A 865 -17.63 -10.61 55.87
C GLU A 865 -16.88 -9.73 54.86
N GLU A 866 -15.71 -9.20 55.22
CA GLU A 866 -14.86 -8.40 54.32
C GLU A 866 -14.45 -9.15 53.05
N GLN A 867 -14.06 -10.43 53.15
CA GLN A 867 -13.71 -11.25 51.99
C GLN A 867 -14.91 -11.53 51.08
N ILE A 868 -16.10 -11.71 51.66
CA ILE A 868 -17.33 -11.91 50.88
C ILE A 868 -17.67 -10.61 50.13
N HIS A 869 -17.65 -9.46 50.80
CA HIS A 869 -17.91 -8.17 50.17
C HIS A 869 -16.88 -7.79 49.08
N CYS A 870 -15.61 -8.19 49.22
CA CYS A 870 -14.62 -8.02 48.14
C CYS A 870 -14.95 -8.85 46.89
N VAL A 871 -15.46 -10.08 47.07
CA VAL A 871 -15.87 -10.96 45.95
C VAL A 871 -17.18 -10.48 45.32
N GLU A 872 -18.16 -10.06 46.14
CA GLU A 872 -19.40 -9.43 45.68
C GLU A 872 -19.10 -8.16 44.86
N ALA A 873 -18.25 -7.26 45.39
CA ALA A 873 -17.80 -6.06 44.68
C ALA A 873 -17.09 -6.36 43.35
N LEU A 874 -16.18 -7.33 43.34
CA LEU A 874 -15.47 -7.71 42.11
C LEU A 874 -16.45 -8.29 41.07
N SER A 875 -17.36 -9.18 41.49
CA SER A 875 -18.38 -9.75 40.60
C SER A 875 -19.30 -8.69 40.01
N TRP A 876 -19.64 -7.65 40.81
CA TRP A 876 -20.42 -6.49 40.38
C TRP A 876 -19.68 -5.67 39.31
N PHE A 877 -18.41 -5.32 39.57
CA PHE A 877 -17.59 -4.55 38.62
C PHE A 877 -17.28 -5.32 37.34
N THR A 878 -17.30 -6.66 37.35
CA THR A 878 -17.14 -7.51 36.15
C THR A 878 -18.47 -7.98 35.54
N SER A 879 -19.62 -7.47 35.98
CA SER A 879 -20.93 -8.00 35.59
C SER A 879 -21.30 -7.64 34.14
N SER A 880 -21.23 -8.63 33.24
CA SER A 880 -21.69 -8.51 31.85
C SER A 880 -23.19 -8.21 31.74
N ASN A 881 -24.00 -8.71 32.68
CA ASN A 881 -25.43 -8.40 32.76
C ASN A 881 -25.68 -6.92 33.11
N LEU A 882 -24.89 -6.35 34.02
CA LEU A 882 -24.93 -4.92 34.35
C LEU A 882 -24.50 -4.07 33.14
N LEU A 883 -23.40 -4.44 32.47
CA LEU A 883 -22.94 -3.78 31.25
C LEU A 883 -24.02 -3.78 30.16
N ALA A 884 -24.63 -4.94 29.88
CA ALA A 884 -25.72 -5.08 28.91
C ALA A 884 -26.96 -4.26 29.31
N ALA A 885 -27.31 -4.19 30.60
CA ALA A 885 -28.42 -3.38 31.11
C ALA A 885 -28.16 -1.87 30.94
N VAL A 886 -26.93 -1.42 31.16
CA VAL A 886 -26.50 -0.02 30.96
C VAL A 886 -26.50 0.35 29.47
N ILE A 887 -25.92 -0.49 28.60
CA ILE A 887 -25.94 -0.24 27.14
C ILE A 887 -27.39 -0.17 26.65
N SER A 888 -28.21 -1.16 26.98
CA SER A 888 -29.60 -1.27 26.51
C SER A 888 -30.58 -0.31 27.22
N SER A 889 -30.14 0.53 28.16
CA SER A 889 -30.96 1.65 28.66
C SER A 889 -30.64 2.96 27.96
N VAL A 890 -29.47 3.09 27.33
CA VAL A 890 -28.98 4.36 26.76
C VAL A 890 -28.91 4.34 25.22
N THR A 891 -29.25 3.23 24.57
CA THR A 891 -29.34 3.10 23.09
C THR A 891 -30.12 4.21 22.41
N GLU A 892 -31.27 4.63 22.95
CA GLU A 892 -32.10 5.69 22.35
C GLU A 892 -31.40 7.06 22.38
N LEU A 893 -30.71 7.38 23.48
CA LEU A 893 -29.89 8.59 23.56
C LEU A 893 -28.65 8.48 22.64
N GLN A 894 -28.04 7.30 22.56
CA GLN A 894 -26.91 7.04 21.66
C GLN A 894 -27.29 7.30 20.20
N ASP A 895 -28.43 6.77 19.78
CA ASP A 895 -28.94 6.90 18.41
C ASP A 895 -29.29 8.34 18.05
N VAL A 896 -29.83 9.13 18.99
CA VAL A 896 -30.07 10.57 18.77
C VAL A 896 -28.75 11.34 18.67
N VAL A 897 -27.80 11.09 19.57
CA VAL A 897 -26.48 11.74 19.55
C VAL A 897 -25.73 11.42 18.26
N ASN A 898 -25.69 10.15 17.85
CA ASN A 898 -24.99 9.69 16.64
C ASN A 898 -25.64 10.17 15.32
N LYS A 899 -26.91 10.61 15.35
CA LYS A 899 -27.66 11.11 14.18
C LYS A 899 -27.74 12.66 14.13
N THR A 900 -27.17 13.38 15.10
CA THR A 900 -27.34 14.85 15.18
C THR A 900 -26.39 15.60 14.22
N ASP A 901 -26.91 15.90 13.03
CA ASP A 901 -26.40 16.97 12.15
C ASP A 901 -26.40 18.32 12.92
N PRO A 902 -25.36 19.19 12.83
CA PRO A 902 -25.15 20.28 13.78
C PRO A 902 -26.05 21.52 13.53
N LYS A 903 -27.37 21.33 13.49
CA LYS A 903 -28.38 22.40 13.43
C LYS A 903 -29.15 22.49 14.77
N PRO A 904 -29.16 23.65 15.47
CA PRO A 904 -29.14 23.55 16.94
C PRO A 904 -30.51 23.51 17.63
N TRP A 905 -31.61 23.86 16.96
CA TRP A 905 -32.87 24.23 17.62
C TRP A 905 -33.91 23.12 17.72
N LEU A 906 -33.99 22.20 16.75
CA LEU A 906 -34.96 21.08 16.78
C LEU A 906 -34.43 19.85 17.54
N SER A 907 -33.11 19.64 17.58
CA SER A 907 -32.51 18.50 18.29
C SER A 907 -32.68 18.57 19.81
N GLY A 908 -32.68 19.77 20.41
CA GLY A 908 -32.68 19.96 21.86
C GLY A 908 -33.81 19.25 22.61
N HIS A 909 -35.05 19.35 22.13
CA HIS A 909 -36.19 18.66 22.75
C HIS A 909 -36.13 17.13 22.60
N LEU A 910 -35.70 16.64 21.43
CA LEU A 910 -35.51 15.21 21.18
C LEU A 910 -34.42 14.64 22.08
N LEU A 911 -33.25 15.31 22.16
CA LEU A 911 -32.13 14.95 23.03
C LEU A 911 -32.53 14.91 24.50
N VAL A 912 -33.26 15.92 25.00
CA VAL A 912 -33.76 15.96 26.38
C VAL A 912 -34.79 14.85 26.65
N SER A 913 -35.67 14.54 25.69
CA SER A 913 -36.62 13.43 25.83
C SER A 913 -35.93 12.05 25.83
N ALA A 914 -34.95 11.85 24.94
CA ALA A 914 -34.15 10.63 24.88
C ALA A 914 -33.29 10.45 26.14
N ALA A 915 -32.71 11.54 26.67
CA ALA A 915 -31.98 11.54 27.94
C ALA A 915 -32.89 11.22 29.13
N ARG A 916 -34.10 11.78 29.18
CA ARG A 916 -35.09 11.48 30.24
C ARG A 916 -35.56 10.02 30.18
N ASN A 917 -35.86 9.52 28.98
CA ASN A 917 -36.28 8.12 28.79
C ASN A 917 -35.15 7.15 29.10
N SER A 918 -33.92 7.46 28.66
CA SER A 918 -32.73 6.65 28.96
C SER A 918 -32.40 6.66 30.45
N PHE A 919 -32.54 7.79 31.14
CA PHE A 919 -32.36 7.87 32.59
C PHE A 919 -33.42 7.07 33.34
N SER A 920 -34.70 7.10 32.94
CA SER A 920 -35.72 6.21 33.51
C SER A 920 -35.32 4.76 33.29
N LYS A 921 -35.10 4.33 32.04
CA LYS A 921 -34.72 2.95 31.69
C LYS A 921 -33.44 2.48 32.40
N LEU A 922 -32.50 3.38 32.66
CA LEU A 922 -31.28 3.11 33.44
C LEU A 922 -31.62 2.90 34.92
N MET A 923 -32.38 3.80 35.54
CA MET A 923 -32.82 3.65 36.93
C MET A 923 -33.73 2.43 37.12
N ASP A 924 -34.67 2.18 36.22
CA ASP A 924 -35.59 1.03 36.26
C ASP A 924 -34.82 -0.29 36.18
N LYS A 925 -33.81 -0.39 35.30
CA LYS A 925 -32.92 -1.56 35.23
C LYS A 925 -31.98 -1.67 36.42
N LEU A 926 -31.38 -0.57 36.88
CA LEU A 926 -30.51 -0.58 38.06
C LEU A 926 -31.30 -0.97 39.32
N ASN A 927 -32.54 -0.53 39.48
CA ASN A 927 -33.42 -0.94 40.57
C ASN A 927 -33.58 -2.47 40.59
N VAL A 928 -33.95 -3.09 39.45
CA VAL A 928 -34.10 -4.56 39.35
C VAL A 928 -32.82 -5.32 39.69
N ILE A 929 -31.64 -4.76 39.43
CA ILE A 929 -30.34 -5.39 39.73
C ILE A 929 -29.87 -5.09 41.19
N MET A 930 -30.38 -4.01 41.82
CA MET A 930 -30.08 -3.65 43.21
C MET A 930 -31.13 -4.15 44.23
N GLU A 931 -32.33 -4.56 43.80
CA GLU A 931 -33.44 -4.92 44.68
C GLU A 931 -33.30 -6.32 45.29
N SER A 932 -32.48 -6.43 46.35
CA SER A 932 -32.46 -7.60 47.23
C SER A 932 -33.40 -7.40 48.43
N VAL A 933 -34.41 -8.28 48.56
CA VAL A 933 -35.50 -8.33 49.56
C VAL A 933 -36.78 -7.55 49.16
N PRO A 934 -37.93 -8.23 48.99
CA PRO A 934 -39.22 -7.55 48.87
C PRO A 934 -39.60 -6.93 50.21
N LEU A 935 -39.77 -5.61 50.23
CA LEU A 935 -40.28 -4.89 51.40
C LEU A 935 -41.81 -4.73 51.26
N ASP A 936 -42.59 -5.58 51.94
CA ASP A 936 -44.08 -5.54 52.01
C ASP A 936 -44.64 -4.28 52.71
N SER A 937 -43.92 -3.16 52.65
CA SER A 937 -44.31 -1.88 53.26
C SER A 937 -43.80 -0.64 52.52
N ILE A 938 -43.58 -0.73 51.20
CA ILE A 938 -43.48 0.46 50.33
C ILE A 938 -44.62 0.43 49.29
N ARG A 939 -45.85 0.57 49.78
CA ARG A 939 -46.89 1.22 48.95
C ARG A 939 -46.36 2.62 48.63
N SER A 940 -46.11 2.89 47.36
CA SER A 940 -45.41 4.10 46.93
C SER A 940 -46.08 5.35 47.51
N ILE A 941 -45.29 6.20 48.18
CA ILE A 941 -45.80 7.49 48.68
C ILE A 941 -45.81 8.49 47.53
N THR A 942 -46.70 8.25 46.57
CA THR A 942 -47.17 9.24 45.61
C THR A 942 -47.92 10.32 46.39
N TYR A 943 -47.18 11.33 46.86
CA TYR A 943 -47.69 12.44 47.69
C TYR A 943 -48.76 13.27 46.96
N LEU A 944 -50.02 12.81 47.03
CA LEU A 944 -51.21 13.58 46.66
C LEU A 944 -52.12 13.88 47.87
N GLU A 945 -51.60 13.71 49.10
CA GLU A 945 -52.27 14.14 50.33
C GLU A 945 -51.74 15.50 50.80
N LYS A 946 -52.45 16.58 50.44
CA LYS A 946 -52.10 17.98 50.76
C LYS A 946 -52.05 18.34 52.26
N ASP A 947 -52.47 17.43 53.15
CA ASP A 947 -52.60 17.68 54.59
C ASP A 947 -51.79 16.71 55.48
N SER A 948 -50.89 15.92 54.90
CA SER A 948 -50.02 15.00 55.65
C SER A 948 -49.30 15.72 56.81
N LEU A 949 -49.26 15.08 57.99
CA LEU A 949 -48.57 15.62 59.18
C LEU A 949 -47.11 15.98 58.87
N VAL A 950 -46.46 15.21 57.99
CA VAL A 950 -45.11 15.45 57.48
C VAL A 950 -45.01 16.79 56.76
N GLN A 951 -45.94 17.06 55.84
CA GLN A 951 -45.94 18.28 55.03
C GLN A 951 -46.31 19.51 55.89
N ARG A 952 -47.27 19.36 56.82
CA ARG A 952 -47.61 20.39 57.81
C ARG A 952 -46.44 20.73 58.74
N LEU A 953 -45.68 19.73 59.19
CA LEU A 953 -44.46 19.94 59.98
C LEU A 953 -43.34 20.59 59.16
N ALA A 954 -43.11 20.13 57.93
CA ALA A 954 -42.09 20.69 57.04
C ALA A 954 -42.40 22.14 56.65
N HIS A 955 -43.65 22.46 56.30
CA HIS A 955 -44.08 23.81 55.97
C HIS A 955 -44.08 24.73 57.21
N GLY A 956 -44.43 24.20 58.39
CA GLY A 956 -44.27 24.91 59.67
C GLY A 956 -42.82 25.24 60.01
N LEU A 957 -41.89 24.28 59.85
CA LEU A 957 -40.46 24.49 60.01
C LEU A 957 -39.90 25.48 58.98
N HIS A 958 -40.28 25.36 57.71
CA HIS A 958 -39.86 26.29 56.66
C HIS A 958 -40.35 27.71 56.95
N LYS A 959 -41.60 27.88 57.38
CA LYS A 959 -42.14 29.19 57.76
C LYS A 959 -41.43 29.78 58.98
N ILE A 960 -41.11 28.97 59.99
CA ILE A 960 -40.34 29.41 61.15
C ILE A 960 -38.92 29.84 60.73
N ASN A 961 -38.26 29.08 59.84
CA ASN A 961 -36.93 29.44 59.34
C ASN A 961 -36.94 30.70 58.45
N THR A 962 -37.94 30.90 57.58
CA THR A 962 -37.99 32.13 56.77
C THR A 962 -38.30 33.34 57.64
N GLN A 963 -39.28 33.25 58.56
CA GLN A 963 -39.54 34.35 59.49
C GLN A 963 -38.33 34.67 60.37
N ALA A 964 -37.60 33.66 60.87
CA ALA A 964 -36.36 33.88 61.63
C ALA A 964 -35.23 34.54 60.80
N LEU A 965 -35.27 34.42 59.47
CA LEU A 965 -34.35 35.08 58.54
C LEU A 965 -34.80 36.51 58.20
N GLU A 966 -36.10 36.68 57.94
CA GLU A 966 -36.76 37.94 57.54
C GLU A 966 -36.85 38.94 58.71
N ASP A 967 -37.22 38.48 59.90
CA ASP A 967 -37.32 39.28 61.13
C ASP A 967 -35.94 39.58 61.77
N GLY A 968 -34.83 39.13 61.15
CA GLY A 968 -33.47 39.42 61.60
C GLY A 968 -33.03 38.72 62.91
N PHE A 969 -33.74 37.68 63.37
CA PHE A 969 -33.46 36.95 64.62
C PHE A 969 -32.17 36.08 64.61
N CYS A 970 -31.18 36.44 63.79
CA CYS A 970 -29.84 35.84 63.77
C CYS A 970 -28.89 36.41 64.85
N ASP A 971 -29.28 37.47 65.57
CA ASP A 971 -28.52 37.96 66.74
C ASP A 971 -28.56 36.88 67.84
N ARG A 972 -27.49 36.09 68.01
CA ARG A 972 -27.41 34.99 68.99
C ARG A 972 -27.50 35.46 70.46
N LEU A 973 -27.59 36.76 70.71
CA LEU A 973 -27.27 37.39 71.98
C LEU A 973 -28.44 37.86 72.89
N PRO A 974 -29.73 38.04 72.52
CA PRO A 974 -30.68 38.76 73.36
C PRO A 974 -30.96 38.08 74.71
N ILE A 975 -30.97 36.74 74.76
CA ILE A 975 -31.17 36.01 76.02
C ILE A 975 -29.90 36.06 76.89
N MET A 976 -28.70 35.86 76.33
CA MET A 976 -27.45 36.00 77.11
C MET A 976 -27.21 37.45 77.57
N LYS A 977 -27.51 38.46 76.74
CA LYS A 977 -27.53 39.88 77.14
C LYS A 977 -28.48 40.10 78.32
N SER A 978 -29.65 39.44 78.34
CA SER A 978 -30.61 39.51 79.45
C SER A 978 -30.10 38.83 80.73
N VAL A 979 -29.50 37.64 80.62
CA VAL A 979 -28.90 36.92 81.76
C VAL A 979 -27.70 37.69 82.34
N ALA A 980 -26.81 38.20 81.50
CA ALA A 980 -25.67 39.04 81.92
C ALA A 980 -26.12 40.37 82.54
N SER A 981 -27.19 41.00 82.02
CA SER A 981 -27.78 42.19 82.63
C SER A 981 -28.38 41.90 84.01
N LEU A 982 -29.02 40.73 84.18
CA LEU A 982 -29.55 40.29 85.46
C LEU A 982 -28.43 39.98 86.46
N GLN A 983 -27.37 39.28 86.05
CA GLN A 983 -26.16 39.07 86.84
C GLN A 983 -25.53 40.39 87.29
N LYS A 984 -25.40 41.37 86.40
CA LYS A 984 -24.91 42.72 86.73
C LYS A 984 -25.81 43.43 87.76
N GLN A 985 -27.13 43.39 87.60
CA GLN A 985 -28.06 43.97 88.58
C GLN A 985 -27.98 43.30 89.96
N ILE A 986 -27.83 41.97 90.01
CA ILE A 986 -27.64 41.23 91.27
C ILE A 986 -26.32 41.63 91.94
N PHE A 987 -25.23 41.76 91.17
CA PHE A 987 -23.93 42.20 91.69
C PHE A 987 -23.99 43.63 92.25
N GLU A 988 -24.57 44.57 91.50
CA GLU A 988 -24.77 45.97 91.94
C GLU A 988 -25.67 46.07 93.19
N PHE A 989 -26.64 45.16 93.35
CA PHE A 989 -27.48 45.09 94.55
C PHE A 989 -26.69 44.57 95.76
N THR A 990 -25.92 43.49 95.58
CA THR A 990 -25.09 42.89 96.63
C THR A 990 -23.99 43.84 97.10
N GLN A 991 -23.38 44.60 96.18
CA GLN A 991 -22.40 45.64 96.50
C GLN A 991 -23.01 46.80 97.31
N ARG A 992 -24.23 47.24 96.97
CA ARG A 992 -24.98 48.25 97.73
C ARG A 992 -25.36 47.73 99.13
N LEU A 993 -25.80 46.48 99.23
CA LEU A 993 -26.12 45.83 100.52
C LEU A 993 -24.88 45.75 101.43
N HIS A 994 -23.73 45.36 100.88
CA HIS A 994 -22.46 45.32 101.62
C HIS A 994 -22.05 46.71 102.11
N THR A 995 -22.17 47.74 101.26
CA THR A 995 -21.85 49.14 101.63
C THR A 995 -22.72 49.60 102.80
N ALA A 996 -24.04 49.36 102.74
CA ALA A 996 -24.97 49.70 103.82
C ALA A 996 -24.69 48.92 105.13
N GLU A 997 -24.22 47.67 105.05
CA GLU A 997 -23.84 46.89 106.24
C GLU A 997 -22.51 47.37 106.86
N VAL A 998 -21.56 47.83 106.04
CA VAL A 998 -20.32 48.48 106.49
C VAL A 998 -20.63 49.83 107.15
N GLU A 999 -21.51 50.64 106.57
CA GLU A 999 -22.02 51.87 107.21
C GLU A 999 -22.73 51.57 108.53
N ARG A 1000 -23.56 50.52 108.59
CA ARG A 1000 -24.23 50.07 109.82
C ARG A 1000 -23.22 49.66 110.91
N HIS A 1001 -22.12 49.00 110.53
CA HIS A 1001 -21.03 48.67 111.46
C HIS A 1001 -20.26 49.93 111.91
N SER A 1002 -19.96 50.86 111.00
CA SER A 1002 -19.32 52.15 111.33
C SER A 1002 -20.16 52.97 112.32
N LEU A 1003 -21.48 53.06 112.09
CA LEU A 1003 -22.42 53.75 112.98
C LEU A 1003 -22.53 53.07 114.34
N ARG A 1004 -22.47 51.72 114.41
CA ARG A 1004 -22.39 50.99 115.69
C ARG A 1004 -21.11 51.30 116.46
N LEU A 1005 -19.96 51.40 115.77
CA LEU A 1005 -18.69 51.81 116.38
C LEU A 1005 -18.81 53.21 116.99
N LYS A 1006 -19.25 54.20 116.20
CA LYS A 1006 -19.45 55.58 116.63
C LYS A 1006 -20.45 55.71 117.79
N LEU A 1007 -21.46 54.83 117.87
CA LEU A 1007 -22.43 54.81 118.97
C LEU A 1007 -21.81 54.24 120.26
N ALA A 1008 -20.91 53.26 120.17
CA ALA A 1008 -20.13 52.77 121.30
C ALA A 1008 -19.14 53.83 121.82
N GLU A 1009 -18.48 54.54 120.91
CA GLU A 1009 -17.58 55.67 121.17
C GLU A 1009 -18.34 56.82 121.87
N PHE A 1010 -19.53 57.19 121.38
CA PHE A 1010 -20.41 58.16 122.05
C PHE A 1010 -20.82 57.76 123.47
N LYS A 1011 -21.08 56.46 123.72
CA LYS A 1011 -21.37 55.96 125.08
C LYS A 1011 -20.15 56.08 126.00
N TRP A 1012 -18.94 55.86 125.49
CA TRP A 1012 -17.70 56.04 126.24
C TRP A 1012 -17.50 57.52 126.60
N ASN A 1013 -17.58 58.42 125.62
CA ASN A 1013 -17.50 59.88 125.82
C ASN A 1013 -18.53 60.41 126.83
N PHE A 1014 -19.77 59.91 126.78
CA PHE A 1014 -20.81 60.28 127.76
C PHE A 1014 -20.49 59.79 129.19
N SER A 1015 -19.81 58.65 129.34
CA SER A 1015 -19.32 58.18 130.63
C SER A 1015 -18.14 58.99 131.17
N GLU A 1016 -17.39 59.65 130.29
CA GLU A 1016 -16.24 60.49 130.63
C GLU A 1016 -16.68 61.90 131.04
N MET A 1017 -17.50 62.57 130.21
CA MET A 1017 -18.07 63.89 130.56
C MET A 1017 -18.87 63.84 131.88
N LYS A 1018 -19.46 62.70 132.25
CA LYS A 1018 -20.10 62.56 133.56
C LYS A 1018 -19.09 62.65 134.73
N LYS A 1019 -17.91 62.04 134.60
CA LYS A 1019 -16.80 62.17 135.58
C LYS A 1019 -16.21 63.59 135.61
N GLU A 1020 -16.43 64.38 134.57
CA GLU A 1020 -15.95 65.77 134.49
C GLU A 1020 -16.97 66.76 135.05
N ALA A 1021 -18.27 66.50 134.91
CA ALA A 1021 -19.32 67.24 135.62
C ALA A 1021 -19.13 67.19 137.15
N ASP A 1022 -18.86 65.99 137.70
CA ASP A 1022 -18.58 65.80 139.13
C ASP A 1022 -17.32 66.56 139.61
N LYS A 1023 -16.32 66.72 138.73
CA LYS A 1023 -15.11 67.54 138.99
C LYS A 1023 -15.38 69.05 138.86
N ALA A 1024 -16.22 69.46 137.91
CA ALA A 1024 -16.57 70.87 137.73
C ALA A 1024 -17.35 71.40 138.94
N GLN A 1025 -18.28 70.61 139.49
CA GLN A 1025 -19.05 70.98 140.68
C GLN A 1025 -18.14 71.20 141.90
N THR A 1026 -17.15 70.32 142.14
CA THR A 1026 -16.18 70.44 143.24
C THR A 1026 -15.09 71.50 143.02
N LEU A 1027 -14.99 72.10 141.82
CA LEU A 1027 -14.19 73.28 141.54
C LEU A 1027 -14.98 74.58 141.70
N GLN A 1028 -16.28 74.58 141.35
CA GLN A 1028 -17.17 75.74 141.52
C GLN A 1028 -17.32 76.16 142.99
N GLU A 1029 -17.39 75.19 143.91
CA GLU A 1029 -17.40 75.44 145.36
C GLU A 1029 -16.11 76.12 145.85
N LYS A 1030 -14.96 75.74 145.30
CA LYS A 1030 -13.64 76.35 145.62
C LYS A 1030 -13.51 77.75 145.03
N LEU A 1031 -14.07 78.00 143.84
CA LEU A 1031 -14.05 79.32 143.20
C LEU A 1031 -14.83 80.38 144.01
N ASN A 1032 -15.96 79.99 144.61
CA ASN A 1032 -16.75 80.90 145.45
C ASN A 1032 -16.02 81.29 146.75
N MET A 1033 -15.22 80.39 147.33
CA MET A 1033 -14.39 80.70 148.51
C MET A 1033 -13.28 81.72 148.22
N PHE A 1034 -12.75 81.78 146.99
CA PHE A 1034 -11.63 82.66 146.64
C PHE A 1034 -12.02 84.12 146.35
N LYS A 1035 -13.28 84.40 146.01
CA LYS A 1035 -13.74 85.74 145.57
C LYS A 1035 -13.88 86.80 146.67
N GLN A 1036 -13.58 86.47 147.94
CA GLN A 1036 -13.74 87.39 149.08
C GLN A 1036 -12.44 88.08 149.57
N SER A 1037 -11.32 87.96 148.86
CA SER A 1037 -10.08 88.69 149.20
C SER A 1037 -9.57 89.56 148.05
N LYS A 1038 -9.16 90.80 148.36
CA LYS A 1038 -8.60 91.77 147.41
C LYS A 1038 -7.07 91.73 147.45
N LEU A 1039 -6.39 91.73 146.29
CA LEU A 1039 -5.37 92.72 145.90
C LEU A 1039 -4.85 92.49 144.46
N ILE A 1040 -4.08 93.46 143.94
CA ILE A 1040 -3.42 93.50 142.61
C ILE A 1040 -4.37 93.84 141.44
N THR A 1041 -3.86 94.59 140.45
CA THR A 1041 -4.62 95.39 139.47
C THR A 1041 -4.63 94.84 138.04
N HIS A 1042 -5.62 95.29 137.25
CA HIS A 1042 -6.01 94.70 135.95
C HIS A 1042 -4.98 94.86 134.83
N GLU A 1043 -4.26 95.98 134.77
CA GLU A 1043 -3.40 96.39 133.65
C GLU A 1043 -2.29 95.37 133.32
N ARG A 1044 -1.73 94.70 134.35
CA ARG A 1044 -0.71 93.65 134.17
C ARG A 1044 -1.26 92.34 133.59
N PHE A 1045 -2.57 92.14 133.65
CA PHE A 1045 -3.24 91.01 133.00
C PHE A 1045 -3.56 91.34 131.54
N GLU A 1046 -4.07 92.54 131.26
CA GLU A 1046 -4.39 92.99 129.90
C GLU A 1046 -3.16 92.99 128.98
N SER A 1047 -2.02 93.54 129.44
CA SER A 1047 -0.77 93.54 128.66
C SER A 1047 -0.30 92.12 128.28
N ALA A 1048 -0.47 91.13 129.16
CA ALA A 1048 -0.12 89.74 128.87
C ALA A 1048 -1.12 89.08 127.89
N CYS A 1049 -2.40 89.43 127.96
CA CYS A 1049 -3.41 89.01 126.98
C CYS A 1049 -3.19 89.64 125.60
N GLU A 1050 -2.70 90.88 125.55
CA GLU A 1050 -2.42 91.60 124.30
C GLU A 1050 -1.19 91.01 123.58
N GLU A 1051 -0.13 90.66 124.31
CA GLU A 1051 1.03 89.96 123.73
C GLU A 1051 0.67 88.53 123.28
N LEU A 1052 -0.20 87.81 124.02
CA LEU A 1052 -0.74 86.51 123.62
C LEU A 1052 -1.59 86.60 122.34
N ASN A 1053 -2.46 87.60 122.20
CA ASN A 1053 -3.22 87.85 120.97
C ASN A 1053 -2.29 88.12 119.77
N ASN A 1054 -1.22 88.88 119.97
CA ASN A 1054 -0.22 89.15 118.93
C ASN A 1054 0.56 87.88 118.52
N ALA A 1055 0.79 86.94 119.43
CA ALA A 1055 1.35 85.63 119.09
C ALA A 1055 0.36 84.79 118.26
N LEU A 1056 -0.89 84.69 118.71
CA LEU A 1056 -1.95 83.90 118.08
C LEU A 1056 -2.32 84.43 116.67
N HIS A 1057 -2.19 85.74 116.44
CA HIS A 1057 -2.40 86.32 115.11
C HIS A 1057 -1.28 85.95 114.11
N ARG A 1058 -0.03 85.81 114.58
CA ARG A 1058 1.09 85.31 113.74
C ARG A 1058 0.91 83.82 113.41
N GLU A 1059 0.45 83.04 114.37
CA GLU A 1059 0.12 81.62 114.18
C GLU A 1059 -1.02 81.45 113.16
N HIS A 1060 -2.06 82.30 113.22
CA HIS A 1060 -3.13 82.30 112.22
C HIS A 1060 -2.62 82.66 110.81
N GLN A 1061 -1.72 83.65 110.66
CA GLN A 1061 -1.10 83.96 109.36
C GLN A 1061 -0.24 82.81 108.82
N ALA A 1062 0.50 82.09 109.67
CA ALA A 1062 1.23 80.89 109.28
C ALA A 1062 0.27 79.76 108.83
N GLN A 1063 -0.87 79.59 109.51
CA GLN A 1063 -1.89 78.61 109.15
C GLN A 1063 -2.56 78.93 107.79
N VAL A 1064 -2.78 80.21 107.49
CA VAL A 1064 -3.29 80.64 106.17
C VAL A 1064 -2.27 80.34 105.07
N LEU A 1065 -0.99 80.67 105.26
CA LEU A 1065 0.07 80.36 104.28
C LEU A 1065 0.24 78.84 104.05
N LEU A 1066 0.10 78.02 105.10
CA LEU A 1066 0.08 76.56 104.97
C LEU A 1066 -1.13 76.07 104.17
N ASN A 1067 -2.31 76.66 104.37
CA ASN A 1067 -3.50 76.33 103.59
C ASN A 1067 -3.37 76.77 102.12
N GLU A 1068 -2.78 77.94 101.84
CA GLU A 1068 -2.50 78.39 100.47
C GLU A 1068 -1.49 77.46 99.76
N GLN A 1069 -0.44 77.02 100.46
CA GLN A 1069 0.51 76.02 99.93
C GLN A 1069 -0.16 74.65 99.71
N ALA A 1070 -1.03 74.21 100.62
CA ALA A 1070 -1.81 72.98 100.44
C ALA A 1070 -2.79 73.09 99.27
N GLN A 1071 -3.42 74.25 99.06
CA GLN A 1071 -4.33 74.51 97.94
C GLN A 1071 -3.60 74.61 96.59
N GLN A 1072 -2.38 75.18 96.56
CA GLN A 1072 -1.51 75.14 95.38
C GLN A 1072 -1.03 73.72 95.07
N LEU A 1073 -0.68 72.92 96.09
CA LEU A 1073 -0.38 71.49 95.93
C LEU A 1073 -1.58 70.71 95.42
N GLN A 1074 -2.79 71.01 95.89
CA GLN A 1074 -4.01 70.37 95.41
C GLN A 1074 -4.37 70.77 93.98
N GLU A 1075 -4.16 72.03 93.58
CA GLU A 1075 -4.25 72.42 92.16
C GLU A 1075 -3.21 71.69 91.30
N LEU A 1076 -1.98 71.53 91.78
CA LEU A 1076 -0.93 70.77 91.10
C LEU A 1076 -1.30 69.30 90.97
N ASN A 1077 -1.88 68.70 92.01
CA ASN A 1077 -2.39 67.33 91.99
C ASN A 1077 -3.57 67.19 91.02
N ASN A 1078 -4.52 68.12 91.01
CA ASN A 1078 -5.65 68.10 90.08
C ASN A 1078 -5.19 68.28 88.62
N LYS A 1079 -4.16 69.11 88.37
CA LYS A 1079 -3.51 69.24 87.05
C LYS A 1079 -2.76 67.97 86.66
N LEU A 1080 -2.15 67.27 87.63
CA LEU A 1080 -1.52 65.97 87.43
C LEU A 1080 -2.54 64.86 87.15
N GLU A 1081 -3.69 64.84 87.83
CA GLU A 1081 -4.82 63.93 87.53
C GLU A 1081 -5.44 64.23 86.16
N LEU A 1082 -5.56 65.50 85.76
CA LEU A 1082 -6.03 65.85 84.42
C LEU A 1082 -5.06 65.35 83.33
N HIS A 1083 -3.75 65.52 83.55
CA HIS A 1083 -2.73 64.91 82.68
C HIS A 1083 -2.77 63.38 82.71
N SER A 1084 -2.92 62.77 83.89
CA SER A 1084 -2.96 61.30 84.06
C SER A 1084 -4.25 60.68 83.52
N SER A 1085 -5.35 61.42 83.40
CA SER A 1085 -6.60 60.95 82.81
C SER A 1085 -6.58 61.09 81.28
N GLU A 1086 -6.06 62.19 80.74
CA GLU A 1086 -5.69 62.24 79.31
C GLU A 1086 -4.66 61.15 78.95
N GLU A 1087 -3.70 60.86 79.82
CA GLU A 1087 -2.71 59.81 79.61
C GLU A 1087 -3.31 58.40 79.83
N ALA A 1088 -4.35 58.24 80.65
CA ALA A 1088 -5.13 57.01 80.75
C ALA A 1088 -5.92 56.72 79.47
N ASP A 1089 -6.65 57.71 78.92
CA ASP A 1089 -7.37 57.54 77.65
C ASP A 1089 -6.41 57.34 76.47
N LYS A 1090 -5.29 58.10 76.43
CA LYS A 1090 -4.23 57.89 75.45
C LYS A 1090 -3.57 56.52 75.62
N THR A 1091 -3.35 56.02 76.83
CA THR A 1091 -2.80 54.68 77.05
C THR A 1091 -3.82 53.57 76.80
N GLN A 1092 -5.13 53.80 76.95
CA GLN A 1092 -6.15 52.84 76.53
C GLN A 1092 -6.23 52.76 75.00
N VAL A 1093 -6.29 53.90 74.29
CA VAL A 1093 -6.24 53.94 72.81
C VAL A 1093 -4.90 53.42 72.30
N LEU A 1094 -3.78 53.73 72.95
CA LEU A 1094 -2.50 53.09 72.67
C LEU A 1094 -2.52 51.61 73.01
N SER A 1095 -3.22 51.12 74.03
CA SER A 1095 -3.30 49.68 74.32
C SER A 1095 -4.08 48.93 73.24
N GLU A 1096 -5.19 49.49 72.74
CA GLU A 1096 -5.96 48.88 71.65
C GLU A 1096 -5.23 48.97 70.31
N THR A 1097 -4.60 50.11 70.02
CA THR A 1097 -3.80 50.26 68.80
C THR A 1097 -2.49 49.48 68.87
N VAL A 1098 -1.81 49.38 70.01
CA VAL A 1098 -0.65 48.48 70.23
C VAL A 1098 -1.11 47.02 70.20
N LYS A 1099 -2.30 46.67 70.67
CA LYS A 1099 -2.85 45.31 70.54
C LYS A 1099 -3.10 44.97 69.07
N ARG A 1100 -3.87 45.79 68.34
CA ARG A 1100 -4.09 45.62 66.89
C ARG A 1100 -2.79 45.67 66.09
N LEU A 1101 -1.84 46.53 66.47
CA LEU A 1101 -0.50 46.60 65.90
C LEU A 1101 0.33 45.37 66.26
N SER A 1102 0.14 44.76 67.43
CA SER A 1102 0.82 43.51 67.82
C SER A 1102 0.24 42.31 67.08
N GLU A 1103 -1.07 42.26 66.88
CA GLU A 1103 -1.77 41.25 66.08
C GLU A 1103 -1.34 41.39 64.60
N ALA A 1104 -1.36 42.61 64.06
CA ALA A 1104 -0.87 42.92 62.73
C ALA A 1104 0.65 42.71 62.58
N LYS A 1105 1.48 42.95 63.61
CA LYS A 1105 2.93 42.70 63.61
C LYS A 1105 3.26 41.23 63.76
N MET A 1106 2.43 40.45 64.45
CA MET A 1106 2.55 39.00 64.53
C MET A 1106 2.08 38.35 63.22
N GLU A 1107 1.00 38.84 62.61
CA GLU A 1107 0.59 38.37 61.28
C GLU A 1107 1.56 38.83 60.19
N LEU A 1108 2.06 40.06 60.24
CA LEU A 1108 3.17 40.52 59.39
C LEU A 1108 4.39 39.63 59.60
N ARG A 1109 4.74 39.23 60.82
CA ARG A 1109 5.83 38.26 61.09
C ARG A 1109 5.54 36.88 60.54
N ARG A 1110 4.29 36.39 60.55
CA ARG A 1110 3.92 35.12 59.88
C ARG A 1110 4.05 35.25 58.36
N LYS A 1111 3.47 36.30 57.76
CA LYS A 1111 3.58 36.59 56.32
C LYS A 1111 5.03 36.83 55.89
N ASP A 1112 5.85 37.47 56.72
CA ASP A 1112 7.29 37.70 56.52
C ASP A 1112 8.10 36.41 56.69
N GLN A 1113 7.74 35.51 57.62
CA GLN A 1113 8.31 34.15 57.66
C GLN A 1113 7.95 33.35 56.41
N SER A 1114 6.68 33.37 55.98
CA SER A 1114 6.24 32.74 54.72
C SER A 1114 6.90 33.38 53.50
N LEU A 1115 7.08 34.71 53.46
CA LEU A 1115 7.81 35.40 52.38
C LEU A 1115 9.30 35.11 52.42
N ARG A 1116 9.92 34.93 53.59
CA ARG A 1116 11.33 34.50 53.70
C ARG A 1116 11.49 33.04 53.28
N GLN A 1117 10.52 32.16 53.56
CA GLN A 1117 10.49 30.80 53.02
C GLN A 1117 10.28 30.81 51.50
N LEU A 1118 9.31 31.57 50.99
CA LEU A 1118 9.02 31.69 49.57
C LEU A 1118 10.18 32.35 48.80
N ASN A 1119 10.82 33.39 49.35
CA ASN A 1119 12.01 34.01 48.76
C ASN A 1119 13.24 33.09 48.85
N ARG A 1120 13.36 32.21 49.86
CA ARG A 1120 14.40 31.15 49.86
C ARG A 1120 14.15 30.15 48.73
N LEU A 1121 12.90 29.71 48.53
CA LEU A 1121 12.54 28.83 47.41
C LEU A 1121 12.71 29.54 46.05
N LEU A 1122 12.35 30.82 45.94
CA LEU A 1122 12.52 31.63 44.74
C LEU A 1122 14.01 31.83 44.42
N THR A 1123 14.82 32.24 45.38
CA THR A 1123 16.27 32.44 45.17
C THR A 1123 17.01 31.13 44.93
N GLN A 1124 16.58 30.01 45.52
CA GLN A 1124 17.04 28.67 45.17
C GLN A 1124 16.69 28.34 43.71
N LEU A 1125 15.42 28.50 43.31
CA LEU A 1125 14.98 28.28 41.92
C LEU A 1125 15.66 29.23 40.92
N GLU A 1126 16.00 30.46 41.31
CA GLU A 1126 16.76 31.40 40.47
C GLU A 1126 18.27 31.08 40.41
N GLN A 1127 18.84 30.51 41.46
CA GLN A 1127 20.20 29.96 41.42
C GLN A 1127 20.24 28.69 40.57
N ASP A 1128 19.26 27.80 40.70
CA ASP A 1128 19.20 26.56 39.93
C ASP A 1128 18.85 26.82 38.46
N LYS A 1129 18.00 27.80 38.16
CA LYS A 1129 17.77 28.32 36.81
C LYS A 1129 19.02 28.99 36.21
N ARG A 1130 19.88 29.61 37.02
CA ARG A 1130 21.18 30.13 36.59
C ARG A 1130 22.19 29.01 36.34
N ARG A 1131 22.40 28.12 37.31
CA ARG A 1131 23.24 26.92 37.18
C ARG A 1131 22.83 26.06 35.98
N LEU A 1132 21.53 25.90 35.73
CA LEU A 1132 21.02 25.16 34.57
C LEU A 1132 21.27 25.92 33.26
N LYS A 1133 21.09 27.24 33.21
CA LYS A 1133 21.46 28.05 32.03
C LYS A 1133 22.96 28.04 31.75
N GLU A 1134 23.80 28.13 32.79
CA GLU A 1134 25.25 28.06 32.69
C GLU A 1134 25.69 26.67 32.23
N SER A 1135 25.12 25.60 32.79
CA SER A 1135 25.36 24.21 32.36
C SER A 1135 24.90 23.96 30.92
N ILE A 1136 23.75 24.50 30.51
CA ILE A 1136 23.27 24.42 29.12
C ILE A 1136 24.23 25.19 28.21
N HIS A 1137 24.63 26.41 28.55
CA HIS A 1137 25.53 27.20 27.72
C HIS A 1137 26.93 26.60 27.60
N VAL A 1138 27.46 25.99 28.67
CA VAL A 1138 28.72 25.22 28.64
C VAL A 1138 28.57 23.98 27.76
N ALA A 1139 27.45 23.26 27.85
CA ALA A 1139 27.17 22.11 26.98
C ALA A 1139 27.00 22.51 25.51
N GLU A 1140 26.27 23.59 25.21
CA GLU A 1140 26.11 24.17 23.87
C GLU A 1140 27.47 24.60 23.30
N SER A 1141 28.30 25.28 24.09
CA SER A 1141 29.65 25.68 23.68
C SER A 1141 30.55 24.47 23.44
N ALA A 1142 30.48 23.43 24.28
CA ALA A 1142 31.23 22.20 24.09
C ALA A 1142 30.78 21.44 22.84
N LEU A 1143 29.47 21.36 22.57
CA LEU A 1143 28.90 20.77 21.36
C LEU A 1143 29.26 21.56 20.10
N CYS A 1144 29.25 22.90 20.16
CA CYS A 1144 29.67 23.76 19.04
C CYS A 1144 31.16 23.60 18.74
N MET A 1145 32.02 23.46 19.75
CA MET A 1145 33.43 23.14 19.54
C MET A 1145 33.62 21.73 18.98
N ALA A 1146 32.95 20.72 19.52
CA ALA A 1146 33.02 19.35 18.99
C ALA A 1146 32.49 19.24 17.55
N ALA A 1147 31.49 20.05 17.17
CA ALA A 1147 31.00 20.15 15.80
C ALA A 1147 32.06 20.75 14.85
N LYS A 1148 32.74 21.82 15.25
CA LYS A 1148 33.84 22.42 14.49
C LYS A 1148 35.03 21.48 14.37
N ASP A 1149 35.44 20.85 15.48
CA ASP A 1149 36.54 19.89 15.51
C ASP A 1149 36.25 18.71 14.55
N LYS A 1150 35.00 18.22 14.52
CA LYS A 1150 34.53 17.21 13.56
C LYS A 1150 34.55 17.71 12.11
N GLU A 1151 34.12 18.94 11.84
CA GLU A 1151 34.13 19.53 10.50
C GLU A 1151 35.55 19.71 9.95
N LEU A 1152 36.48 20.13 10.80
CA LEU A 1152 37.91 20.21 10.48
C LEU A 1152 38.50 18.81 10.17
N ILE A 1153 38.19 17.78 10.98
CA ILE A 1153 38.59 16.40 10.69
C ILE A 1153 38.01 15.93 9.34
N ILE A 1154 36.74 16.19 9.04
CA ILE A 1154 36.11 15.85 7.75
C ILE A 1154 36.81 16.56 6.57
N SER A 1155 37.22 17.82 6.75
CA SER A 1155 37.99 18.53 5.71
C SER A 1155 39.36 17.88 5.45
N HIS A 1156 40.06 17.46 6.51
CA HIS A 1156 41.35 16.77 6.39
C HIS A 1156 41.20 15.35 5.81
N MET A 1157 40.12 14.63 6.14
CA MET A 1157 39.79 13.34 5.52
C MET A 1157 39.61 13.48 4.01
N LYS A 1158 38.81 14.46 3.55
CA LYS A 1158 38.62 14.75 2.12
C LYS A 1158 39.92 15.13 1.40
N SER A 1159 40.83 15.85 2.08
CA SER A 1159 42.16 16.15 1.52
C SER A 1159 43.01 14.88 1.33
N VAL A 1160 43.01 13.97 2.31
CA VAL A 1160 43.73 12.69 2.21
C VAL A 1160 43.10 11.81 1.11
N GLU A 1161 41.78 11.67 1.09
CA GLU A 1161 41.03 10.95 0.06
C GLU A 1161 41.36 11.45 -1.35
N ALA A 1162 41.39 12.77 -1.56
CA ALA A 1162 41.76 13.39 -2.84
C ALA A 1162 43.22 13.11 -3.24
N THR A 1163 44.15 13.03 -2.29
CA THR A 1163 45.54 12.61 -2.59
C THR A 1163 45.65 11.12 -2.93
N LEU A 1164 44.88 10.25 -2.26
CA LEU A 1164 44.85 8.81 -2.58
C LEU A 1164 44.18 8.53 -3.93
N HIS A 1165 43.14 9.28 -4.30
CA HIS A 1165 42.58 9.24 -5.65
C HIS A 1165 43.61 9.65 -6.72
N LYS A 1166 44.37 10.73 -6.51
CA LYS A 1166 45.46 11.12 -7.43
C LYS A 1166 46.50 10.00 -7.62
N VAL A 1167 46.90 9.31 -6.54
CA VAL A 1167 47.82 8.15 -6.64
C VAL A 1167 47.17 6.97 -7.38
N ARG A 1168 45.90 6.64 -7.10
CA ARG A 1168 45.16 5.60 -7.83
C ARG A 1168 45.12 5.90 -9.33
N ASP A 1169 44.79 7.13 -9.70
CA ASP A 1169 44.61 7.53 -11.08
C ASP A 1169 45.95 7.64 -11.84
N GLN A 1170 47.02 8.08 -11.15
CA GLN A 1170 48.40 7.95 -11.66
C GLN A 1170 48.80 6.48 -11.87
N THR A 1171 48.43 5.58 -10.95
CA THR A 1171 48.72 4.13 -11.07
C THR A 1171 47.97 3.53 -12.27
N LEU A 1172 46.72 3.92 -12.49
CA LEU A 1172 45.91 3.50 -13.64
C LEU A 1172 46.50 4.00 -14.98
N LEU A 1173 46.86 5.28 -15.06
CA LEU A 1173 47.51 5.87 -16.25
C LEU A 1173 48.87 5.21 -16.56
N SER A 1174 49.66 4.94 -15.52
CA SER A 1174 50.97 4.29 -15.66
C SER A 1174 50.85 2.85 -16.19
N ARG A 1175 49.76 2.14 -15.85
CA ARG A 1175 49.46 0.80 -16.39
C ARG A 1175 49.21 0.82 -17.90
N THR A 1176 48.80 1.95 -18.48
CA THR A 1176 48.62 2.12 -19.93
C THR A 1176 49.94 2.42 -20.66
N ALA A 1177 50.97 2.89 -19.96
CA ALA A 1177 52.26 3.30 -20.54
C ALA A 1177 53.37 2.22 -20.46
N ALA A 1178 53.11 1.10 -19.80
CA ALA A 1178 54.11 0.08 -19.44
C ALA A 1178 54.61 -0.78 -20.63
N THR A 1179 55.40 -0.18 -21.53
CA THR A 1179 56.21 -0.87 -22.56
C THR A 1179 57.72 -0.62 -22.42
N ARG A 1180 58.15 0.04 -21.33
CA ARG A 1180 59.55 0.14 -20.87
C ARG A 1180 59.64 -0.13 -19.38
N ASN A 1181 60.78 -0.69 -18.95
CA ASN A 1181 60.95 -1.40 -17.69
C ASN A 1181 61.25 -0.51 -16.45
N ASP A 1182 60.70 0.71 -16.39
CA ASP A 1182 60.86 1.62 -15.25
C ASP A 1182 59.49 1.98 -14.66
N PHE A 1183 59.04 1.20 -13.67
CA PHE A 1183 57.85 1.47 -12.88
C PHE A 1183 58.25 1.59 -11.41
N THR A 1184 58.38 2.82 -10.91
CA THR A 1184 58.65 3.11 -9.49
C THR A 1184 57.42 3.74 -8.85
N LEU A 1185 56.86 3.08 -7.83
CA LEU A 1185 55.75 3.63 -7.04
C LEU A 1185 56.27 4.80 -6.19
N GLN A 1186 56.02 6.04 -6.62
CA GLN A 1186 56.30 7.20 -5.79
C GLN A 1186 55.37 7.24 -4.58
N LEU A 1187 55.95 7.31 -3.38
CA LEU A 1187 55.20 7.32 -2.15
C LEU A 1187 54.37 8.62 -2.01
N PRO A 1188 53.07 8.55 -1.66
CA PRO A 1188 52.27 9.75 -1.41
C PRO A 1188 52.86 10.60 -0.28
N LYS A 1189 53.29 11.82 -0.61
CA LYS A 1189 53.77 12.81 0.36
C LYS A 1189 52.59 13.45 1.10
N LEU A 1190 52.02 12.72 2.05
CA LEU A 1190 51.08 13.27 3.02
C LEU A 1190 51.85 14.16 4.02
N HIS A 1191 51.59 15.46 4.00
CA HIS A 1191 52.10 16.38 5.01
C HIS A 1191 51.32 16.16 6.33
N LEU A 1192 51.91 15.43 7.28
CA LEU A 1192 51.28 15.13 8.59
C LEU A 1192 51.23 16.34 9.54
N GLU A 1193 51.83 17.47 9.18
CA GLU A 1193 52.03 18.64 10.04
C GLU A 1193 50.84 19.62 10.07
N THR A 1194 49.82 19.43 9.22
CA THR A 1194 48.70 20.36 9.05
C THR A 1194 47.90 20.65 10.33
N PHE A 1195 47.91 19.74 11.30
CA PHE A 1195 47.27 19.92 12.62
C PHE A 1195 48.01 20.89 13.57
N ALA A 1196 49.15 21.47 13.16
CA ALA A 1196 49.98 22.30 14.03
C ALA A 1196 49.47 23.74 14.27
N VAL A 1197 48.56 24.27 13.44
CA VAL A 1197 48.31 25.72 13.35
C VAL A 1197 47.12 26.21 14.19
N GLU A 1198 46.02 25.46 14.28
CA GLU A 1198 44.80 25.92 14.98
C GLU A 1198 44.25 24.87 15.96
N GLY A 1199 44.45 25.09 17.27
CA GLY A 1199 43.65 24.55 18.39
C GLY A 1199 43.64 23.04 18.68
N LEU A 1200 43.80 22.18 17.68
CA LEU A 1200 43.47 20.75 17.71
C LEU A 1200 44.52 19.85 18.40
N LYS A 1201 45.65 20.42 18.83
CA LYS A 1201 46.84 19.68 19.27
C LYS A 1201 46.64 19.01 20.63
N GLY A 1202 46.32 17.70 20.61
CA GLY A 1202 46.23 16.85 21.80
C GLY A 1202 44.85 16.25 22.08
N ARG A 1203 43.83 16.49 21.24
CA ARG A 1203 42.55 15.77 21.37
C ARG A 1203 42.66 14.28 20.96
N PRO A 1204 42.04 13.33 21.69
CA PRO A 1204 42.15 11.90 21.39
C PRO A 1204 41.78 11.52 19.96
N GLU A 1205 40.75 12.13 19.40
CA GLU A 1205 40.21 11.84 18.06
C GLU A 1205 41.20 12.25 16.97
N VAL A 1206 41.86 13.40 17.15
CA VAL A 1206 42.89 13.92 16.23
C VAL A 1206 44.15 13.07 16.31
N VAL A 1207 44.56 12.67 17.52
CA VAL A 1207 45.71 11.79 17.74
C VAL A 1207 45.47 10.40 17.14
N ALA A 1208 44.27 9.82 17.35
CA ALA A 1208 43.88 8.54 16.77
C ALA A 1208 43.82 8.60 15.23
N PHE A 1209 43.30 9.68 14.66
CA PHE A 1209 43.27 9.88 13.21
C PHE A 1209 44.67 10.08 12.61
N GLN A 1210 45.55 10.84 13.26
CA GLN A 1210 46.94 10.99 12.83
C GLN A 1210 47.73 9.67 12.94
N ALA A 1211 47.46 8.86 13.97
CA ALA A 1211 48.00 7.50 14.11
C ALA A 1211 47.44 6.53 13.05
N MET A 1212 46.16 6.65 12.67
CA MET A 1212 45.55 5.88 11.58
C MET A 1212 46.19 6.22 10.23
N ILE A 1213 46.37 7.51 9.90
CA ILE A 1213 47.08 7.95 8.70
C ILE A 1213 48.51 7.39 8.68
N LYS A 1214 49.22 7.47 9.82
CA LYS A 1214 50.58 6.93 9.92
C LYS A 1214 50.59 5.41 9.68
N SER A 1215 49.74 4.65 10.36
CA SER A 1215 49.64 3.19 10.19
C SER A 1215 49.25 2.80 8.76
N PHE A 1216 48.38 3.58 8.10
CA PHE A 1216 48.06 3.38 6.68
C PHE A 1216 49.29 3.63 5.78
N MET A 1217 50.07 4.70 6.04
CA MET A 1217 51.31 4.98 5.30
C MET A 1217 52.38 3.91 5.54
N ASP A 1218 52.51 3.39 6.76
CA ASP A 1218 53.43 2.31 7.10
C ASP A 1218 53.02 1.00 6.39
N VAL A 1219 51.72 0.67 6.35
CA VAL A 1219 51.18 -0.47 5.57
C VAL A 1219 51.33 -0.25 4.06
N TYR A 1220 51.16 0.97 3.55
CA TYR A 1220 51.34 1.29 2.13
C TYR A 1220 52.82 1.21 1.71
N GLN A 1221 53.75 1.66 2.57
CA GLN A 1221 55.19 1.43 2.38
C GLN A 1221 55.51 -0.07 2.38
N LEU A 1222 54.99 -0.83 3.35
CA LEU A 1222 55.21 -2.27 3.45
C LEU A 1222 54.67 -2.99 2.20
N ALA A 1223 53.45 -2.68 1.77
CA ALA A 1223 52.85 -3.24 0.55
C ALA A 1223 53.65 -2.88 -0.71
N SER A 1224 54.08 -1.61 -0.86
CA SER A 1224 54.92 -1.18 -1.98
C SER A 1224 56.26 -1.92 -1.99
N SER A 1225 56.93 -2.03 -0.84
CA SER A 1225 58.19 -2.79 -0.72
C SER A 1225 58.02 -4.28 -0.99
N ARG A 1226 56.87 -4.86 -0.61
CA ARG A 1226 56.51 -6.26 -0.92
C ARG A 1226 56.24 -6.45 -2.41
N ILE A 1227 55.62 -5.48 -3.08
CA ILE A 1227 55.44 -5.47 -4.53
C ILE A 1227 56.79 -5.36 -5.23
N ASP A 1228 57.65 -4.41 -4.85
CA ASP A 1228 59.01 -4.30 -5.40
C ASP A 1228 59.85 -5.57 -5.16
N MET A 1229 59.62 -6.26 -4.04
CA MET A 1229 60.24 -7.56 -3.77
C MET A 1229 59.67 -8.65 -4.68
N LEU A 1230 58.35 -8.76 -4.84
CA LEU A 1230 57.69 -9.71 -5.73
C LEU A 1230 58.03 -9.47 -7.21
N VAL A 1231 58.25 -8.22 -7.62
CA VAL A 1231 58.74 -7.83 -8.96
C VAL A 1231 60.19 -8.31 -9.15
N ARG A 1232 61.04 -8.22 -8.12
CA ARG A 1232 62.40 -8.80 -8.15
C ARG A 1232 62.38 -10.33 -8.10
N GLU A 1233 61.49 -10.93 -7.32
CA GLU A 1233 61.26 -12.38 -7.26
C GLU A 1233 60.64 -12.95 -8.54
N THR A 1234 60.00 -12.13 -9.39
CA THR A 1234 59.50 -12.54 -10.73
C THR A 1234 60.46 -12.19 -11.86
N ALA A 1235 61.31 -11.18 -11.71
CA ALA A 1235 62.48 -10.97 -12.56
C ALA A 1235 63.50 -12.12 -12.43
N SER A 1236 63.64 -12.73 -11.25
CA SER A 1236 64.51 -13.89 -11.01
C SER A 1236 64.21 -15.12 -11.91
N PRO A 1237 62.99 -15.68 -11.98
CA PRO A 1237 62.63 -16.74 -12.92
C PRO A 1237 62.64 -16.28 -14.38
N GLN A 1238 62.51 -14.98 -14.68
CA GLN A 1238 62.74 -14.47 -16.04
C GLN A 1238 64.23 -14.50 -16.43
N LEU A 1239 65.14 -14.14 -15.52
CA LEU A 1239 66.59 -14.32 -15.71
C LEU A 1239 66.96 -15.80 -15.78
N HIS A 1240 66.38 -16.67 -14.95
CA HIS A 1240 66.57 -18.12 -15.04
C HIS A 1240 66.00 -18.72 -16.32
N THR A 1241 64.88 -18.23 -16.86
CA THR A 1241 64.36 -18.71 -18.17
C THR A 1241 65.10 -18.10 -19.36
N ALA A 1242 65.69 -16.90 -19.25
CA ALA A 1242 66.67 -16.41 -20.21
C ALA A 1242 67.93 -17.30 -20.21
N ALA A 1243 68.45 -17.67 -19.02
CA ALA A 1243 69.57 -18.60 -18.88
C ALA A 1243 69.22 -20.01 -19.43
N LEU A 1244 68.03 -20.55 -19.13
CA LEU A 1244 67.58 -21.82 -19.72
C LEU A 1244 67.37 -21.73 -21.25
N LYS A 1245 66.96 -20.58 -21.80
CA LYS A 1245 66.88 -20.36 -23.26
C LYS A 1245 68.25 -20.21 -23.93
N SER A 1246 69.29 -19.79 -23.21
CA SER A 1246 70.66 -19.77 -23.73
C SER A 1246 71.27 -21.18 -23.88
N LYS A 1247 70.94 -22.13 -22.97
CA LYS A 1247 71.47 -23.50 -22.99
C LYS A 1247 71.27 -24.27 -24.31
N PRO A 1248 70.08 -24.27 -24.97
CA PRO A 1248 69.93 -24.92 -26.28
C PRO A 1248 70.61 -24.17 -27.44
N GLN A 1249 70.98 -22.89 -27.28
CA GLN A 1249 71.77 -22.18 -28.28
C GLN A 1249 73.26 -22.53 -28.20
N THR A 1250 73.81 -22.74 -27.00
CA THR A 1250 75.16 -23.31 -26.83
C THR A 1250 75.25 -24.77 -27.28
N ALA A 1251 74.16 -25.55 -27.22
CA ALA A 1251 74.15 -26.95 -27.62
C ALA A 1251 74.26 -27.17 -29.14
N ARG A 1252 73.80 -26.23 -29.98
CA ARG A 1252 73.81 -26.37 -31.45
C ARG A 1252 75.05 -25.81 -32.16
N LEU A 1253 76.00 -25.25 -31.41
CA LEU A 1253 77.31 -24.83 -31.95
C LEU A 1253 78.40 -25.90 -31.79
N HIS A 1254 78.09 -27.07 -31.21
CA HIS A 1254 79.03 -28.17 -31.01
C HIS A 1254 78.85 -29.39 -31.94
N GLU A 1255 77.75 -29.49 -32.70
CA GLU A 1255 77.49 -30.58 -33.67
C GLU A 1255 78.12 -30.33 -35.07
N SER A 1256 78.98 -29.32 -35.21
CA SER A 1256 79.64 -28.98 -36.50
C SER A 1256 81.18 -28.97 -36.44
N GLN A 1257 81.76 -29.54 -35.39
CA GLN A 1257 83.17 -29.91 -35.33
C GLN A 1257 83.32 -31.35 -34.82
N SER A 1258 84.43 -32.01 -35.17
CA SER A 1258 84.75 -33.40 -34.82
C SER A 1258 83.71 -34.45 -35.24
N LEU A 1259 83.62 -34.69 -36.54
CA LEU A 1259 83.40 -36.06 -37.05
C LEU A 1259 84.75 -36.82 -37.02
N GLN A 1260 85.34 -36.93 -35.82
CA GLN A 1260 86.57 -37.68 -35.52
C GLN A 1260 86.78 -37.79 -34.00
N LEU A 1261 86.95 -39.04 -33.53
CA LEU A 1261 87.05 -39.49 -32.12
C LEU A 1261 85.74 -39.32 -31.32
#